data_AF-A0A0E0MNX7-F1
#
_entry.id   AF-A0A0E0MNX7-F1
#
_cell.length_a   1.000
_cell.length_b   1.000
_cell.length_c   1.000
_cell.angle_alpha   90.00
_cell.angle_beta   90.00
_cell.angle_gamma   90.00
#
_symmetry.space_group_name_H-M   'P 1'
#
loop_
_entity.id
_entity.type
_entity.pdbx_description
1 polymer ?
#
loop_
_entity_poly.entity_id
_entity_poly.type
_entity_poly.pdbx_seq_one_letter_code
_entity_poly.pdbx_strand_id
1 'polypeptide(L)'
;MSEYWAVIIATVIFASVSGVTIYYTVNQLNKNISLSLMKAIRARARKYKKLKDKVPASSHIWRKELGSRSKGLKCCVCLKSVSSPQYMGGVIHQCDICGATAHPSCSGNAHKDCKCVSMVGFEHVIHQWAVQWIDTSDRSEEDSFCCYCDESCNGAFLAGSPIWYCMWCQRLVHVDCHNNLSKETGDICDLGPLKRLILSPLCVKELHWTGAAGLISSITHGANELASNVRERIRSRGKRYRRGTISVDSDSSGTIDLPSDIEGDSQETNNAAKRRDDRVNGELPEVHESSESDNDKQLMTENTTSTPNGQHEDSHVHNNQKYEIVDVPSDSRPLLVFINKRSGAQCGDSLRQRLQILLNPIQVFELGKQQGPEVGLTLFRKVPHFRVLVCGGDGTVAWVLDAIEKQKFEAPPPVAILPAGTGNDLARVLCWGGGLGIVEKQGGLFSVLKDVEHAAVTVLDRWKITIKDNQGKLMSQPKYMNNYFGVGCDAKVALDIHNLREENPERFYSQFMNKVLYAKEGAKNMMDNTFDYFPWDVKLEIDGSKINIPQDSEGILVANIRSYMGGVDLWKNEDDASDNFHPQSMHDKMLEVVSFTGMLHLGRLQVGLSCAQRLAQGHHIKIEIKTKMPIQVDGEPWSQDPCTIEVSHHCQAFMLKRVSEEPIGHAASIMADVLENAENSGIITASQKRTLLHEIASRLLILLQLKQMRFLIMAAIRWVVLACIVVIGCATIARGDEQPLSRIAIERATVAAVDSASVKAKPTVLGLKFQYANFKNADYNRSGKGFLRLQLINQREDFSFALFSGGLSAPKLIAVSNKVSFENPKAPVYPRLAQGKSWNEMTVTWTSGYSIKEAIPFVEWGHIGGNQMLSPAGTLTFSRNSMCGSPARTVGWRDPGYIHTSFLKELWPDSLYTYRLGHRLLDGTHIWSKSYSFRASPYPGQDSVQRVVIFGDMGKAEIDGSDEYGNYEQASLYTTNQLIRELDSIDMVIHIGDLSYANGYLSQWDQFTAQIEPIASTVPYMIGSGNHERDWPGSGSFYGHNDSGGECGVPTQTMFYVPAENRAKLWYSTDYGMFRFCIADTEEDWRPGTEQYKFIEQCLSSVDRSKQPWLIFLAHRVLGYSSASWYEIMMGSYGEPMGRDGLEELWQKYKVDLAVFGHIHSYERTCPIYQNRCVQDGSNHYSGQFNATTHVIVGGGGAMLSPFRATVPYWSFFRDYDFGFSKLTALNHSTLLFEYKKSRDGKVYDHFTISRDYRDILACSIDNCPRTTLAV
;
A
#
# COMPACT_ATOMS: atom_id res chain seq x y z
N MET A 1 27.72 -28.27 -48.65
CA MET A 1 27.91 -26.88 -48.15
C MET A 1 26.88 -25.92 -48.73
N SER A 2 26.94 -25.55 -50.01
CA SER A 2 26.07 -24.51 -50.61
C SER A 2 24.56 -24.69 -50.31
N GLU A 3 24.01 -25.85 -50.63
CA GLU A 3 22.56 -26.13 -50.56
C GLU A 3 21.99 -26.04 -49.14
N TYR A 4 22.78 -26.41 -48.12
CA TYR A 4 22.34 -26.39 -46.72
C TYR A 4 22.09 -24.96 -46.22
N TRP A 5 22.92 -24.00 -46.65
CA TRP A 5 22.73 -22.58 -46.34
C TRP A 5 21.54 -21.97 -47.09
N ALA A 6 21.28 -22.40 -48.33
CA ALA A 6 20.13 -21.92 -49.11
C ALA A 6 18.79 -22.26 -48.41
N VAL A 7 18.64 -23.47 -47.87
CA VAL A 7 17.44 -23.89 -47.11
C VAL A 7 17.28 -23.08 -45.82
N ILE A 8 18.35 -22.87 -45.05
CA ILE A 8 18.29 -22.09 -43.80
C ILE A 8 17.89 -20.64 -44.09
N ILE A 9 18.50 -20.00 -45.10
CA ILE A 9 18.18 -18.63 -45.50
C ILE A 9 16.72 -18.52 -45.98
N ALA A 10 16.25 -19.47 -46.80
CA ALA A 10 14.85 -19.50 -47.24
C ALA A 10 13.87 -19.60 -46.06
N THR A 11 14.14 -20.47 -45.08
CA THR A 11 13.29 -20.63 -43.88
C THR A 11 13.27 -19.37 -43.02
N VAL A 12 14.42 -18.69 -42.83
CA VAL A 12 14.49 -17.42 -42.07
C VAL A 12 13.73 -16.29 -42.78
N ILE A 13 13.81 -16.22 -44.11
CA ILE A 13 13.03 -15.26 -44.91
C ILE A 13 11.53 -15.57 -44.80
N PHE A 14 11.12 -16.83 -44.91
CA PHE A 14 9.70 -17.21 -44.79
C PHE A 14 9.14 -16.93 -43.39
N ALA A 15 9.90 -17.21 -42.33
CA ALA A 15 9.51 -16.95 -40.95
C ALA A 15 9.37 -15.43 -40.67
N SER A 16 10.31 -14.61 -41.15
CA SER A 16 10.27 -13.16 -40.96
C SER A 16 9.14 -12.48 -41.75
N VAL A 17 8.90 -12.88 -43.01
CA VAL A 17 7.75 -12.40 -43.80
C VAL A 17 6.42 -12.82 -43.15
N SER A 18 6.33 -14.06 -42.63
CA SER A 18 5.15 -14.55 -41.91
C SER A 18 4.90 -13.74 -40.64
N GLY A 19 5.93 -13.50 -39.82
CA GLY A 19 5.83 -12.70 -38.60
C GLY A 19 5.38 -11.26 -38.85
N VAL A 20 5.93 -10.59 -39.89
CA VAL A 20 5.50 -9.25 -40.30
C VAL A 20 4.05 -9.24 -40.79
N THR A 21 3.62 -10.27 -41.52
CA THR A 21 2.24 -10.40 -42.02
C THR A 21 1.24 -10.64 -40.89
N ILE A 22 1.58 -11.48 -39.90
CA ILE A 22 0.80 -11.68 -38.68
C ILE A 22 0.70 -10.39 -37.88
N TYR A 23 1.81 -9.69 -37.66
CA TYR A 23 1.83 -8.39 -36.98
C TYR A 23 0.94 -7.34 -37.69
N TYR A 24 1.03 -7.25 -39.02
CA TYR A 24 0.23 -6.32 -39.82
C TYR A 24 -1.28 -6.65 -39.77
N THR A 25 -1.65 -7.93 -39.88
CA THR A 25 -3.05 -8.37 -39.83
C THR A 25 -3.67 -8.20 -38.44
N VAL A 26 -2.94 -8.52 -37.36
CA VAL A 26 -3.39 -8.23 -35.97
C VAL A 26 -3.57 -6.72 -35.75
N ASN A 27 -2.66 -5.89 -36.25
CA ASN A 27 -2.75 -4.43 -36.15
C ASN A 27 -3.97 -3.86 -36.92
N GLN A 28 -4.27 -4.40 -38.11
CA GLN A 28 -5.49 -4.05 -38.86
C GLN A 28 -6.78 -4.55 -38.18
N LEU A 29 -6.75 -5.74 -37.56
CA LEU A 29 -7.88 -6.28 -36.80
C LEU A 29 -8.21 -5.39 -35.58
N ASN A 30 -7.19 -5.00 -34.82
CA ASN A 30 -7.32 -4.08 -33.68
C ASN A 30 -7.88 -2.71 -34.11
N LYS A 31 -7.43 -2.16 -35.23
CA LYS A 31 -7.99 -0.92 -35.81
C LYS A 31 -9.48 -1.05 -36.11
N ASN A 32 -9.91 -2.14 -36.75
CA ASN A 32 -11.32 -2.36 -37.11
C ASN A 32 -12.22 -2.60 -35.90
N ILE A 33 -11.79 -3.39 -34.92
CA ILE A 33 -12.51 -3.61 -33.64
C ILE A 33 -12.69 -2.26 -32.91
N SER A 34 -11.65 -1.42 -32.88
CA SER A 34 -11.70 -0.09 -32.28
C SER A 34 -12.66 0.90 -33.00
N LEU A 35 -13.22 0.51 -34.16
CA LEU A 35 -14.17 1.30 -34.95
C LEU A 35 -15.62 0.82 -34.78
N SER A 36 -15.85 -0.47 -34.54
CA SER A 36 -17.20 -1.01 -34.25
C SER A 36 -17.65 -0.66 -32.84
N LEU A 37 -16.77 -0.81 -31.84
CA LEU A 37 -16.99 -0.42 -30.44
C LEU A 37 -17.39 1.07 -30.34
N MET A 38 -16.65 1.94 -31.05
CA MET A 38 -16.94 3.37 -31.14
C MET A 38 -18.29 3.68 -31.80
N LYS A 39 -18.72 2.92 -32.81
CA LYS A 39 -20.06 3.06 -33.42
C LYS A 39 -21.17 2.63 -32.46
N ALA A 40 -20.97 1.57 -31.67
CA ALA A 40 -21.91 1.11 -30.66
C ALA A 40 -22.10 2.13 -29.52
N ILE A 41 -21.00 2.69 -28.99
CA ILE A 41 -21.03 3.79 -28.00
C ILE A 41 -21.87 4.96 -28.55
N ARG A 42 -21.61 5.39 -29.79
CA ARG A 42 -22.31 6.50 -30.44
C ARG A 42 -23.80 6.22 -30.73
N ALA A 43 -24.22 4.96 -30.73
CA ALA A 43 -25.62 4.56 -30.82
C ALA A 43 -26.31 4.52 -29.46
N ARG A 44 -25.66 4.00 -28.41
CA ARG A 44 -26.24 3.92 -27.05
C ARG A 44 -26.25 5.29 -26.33
N ALA A 45 -25.28 6.17 -26.57
CA ALA A 45 -25.31 7.55 -26.07
C ALA A 45 -26.53 8.36 -26.60
N ARG A 46 -27.01 8.06 -27.82
CA ARG A 46 -28.26 8.64 -28.35
C ARG A 46 -29.51 8.14 -27.62
N LYS A 47 -29.42 7.00 -26.92
CA LYS A 47 -30.50 6.45 -26.07
C LYS A 47 -30.50 7.15 -24.70
N TYR A 48 -29.31 7.42 -24.15
CA TYR A 48 -29.10 8.25 -22.95
C TYR A 48 -29.70 9.67 -23.09
N LYS A 49 -29.69 10.21 -24.32
CA LYS A 49 -30.33 11.49 -24.70
C LYS A 49 -31.84 11.60 -24.37
N LYS A 50 -32.52 10.51 -23.94
CA LYS A 50 -33.91 10.53 -23.45
C LYS A 50 -34.08 10.81 -21.95
N LEU A 51 -33.01 10.83 -21.13
CA LEU A 51 -33.06 11.19 -19.69
C LEU A 51 -32.56 12.64 -19.46
N LYS A 52 -32.92 13.57 -20.34
CA LYS A 52 -32.17 14.83 -20.51
C LYS A 52 -32.39 15.88 -19.40
N ASP A 53 -33.30 15.64 -18.46
CA ASP A 53 -33.84 16.67 -17.58
C ASP A 53 -33.36 16.57 -16.11
N LYS A 54 -32.33 15.74 -15.83
CA LYS A 54 -31.82 15.50 -14.45
C LYS A 54 -30.29 15.53 -14.25
N VAL A 55 -29.47 15.76 -15.28
CA VAL A 55 -27.99 15.68 -15.18
C VAL A 55 -27.32 17.04 -15.44
N PRO A 56 -26.42 17.52 -14.56
CA PRO A 56 -25.65 18.74 -14.78
C PRO A 56 -24.79 18.70 -16.07
N ALA A 57 -24.93 19.73 -16.91
CA ALA A 57 -24.21 19.86 -18.18
C ALA A 57 -23.09 20.90 -18.09
N SER A 58 -21.86 20.52 -18.45
CA SER A 58 -20.66 21.35 -18.34
C SER A 58 -19.85 21.35 -19.63
N SER A 59 -19.42 22.52 -20.10
CA SER A 59 -18.60 22.65 -21.32
C SER A 59 -17.14 22.26 -21.05
N HIS A 60 -16.51 21.57 -22.01
CA HIS A 60 -15.07 21.28 -21.96
C HIS A 60 -14.23 22.56 -22.09
N ILE A 61 -13.23 22.72 -21.20
CA ILE A 61 -12.21 23.78 -21.30
C ILE A 61 -11.06 23.25 -22.16
N TRP A 62 -10.85 23.83 -23.35
CA TRP A 62 -9.92 23.33 -24.36
C TRP A 62 -8.56 24.06 -24.35
N ARG A 63 -7.49 23.28 -24.35
CA ARG A 63 -6.09 23.70 -24.52
C ARG A 63 -5.51 23.22 -25.83
N LYS A 64 -4.65 24.03 -26.44
CA LYS A 64 -3.81 23.68 -27.60
C LYS A 64 -2.56 22.90 -27.14
N GLU A 65 -2.38 21.67 -27.62
CA GLU A 65 -1.12 20.92 -27.52
C GLU A 65 -0.48 20.70 -28.89
N LEU A 66 0.86 20.62 -28.94
CA LEU A 66 1.60 20.16 -30.12
C LEU A 66 1.72 18.63 -30.10
N GLY A 67 1.39 17.97 -31.21
CA GLY A 67 1.19 16.52 -31.32
C GLY A 67 2.42 15.59 -31.17
N SER A 68 3.43 15.95 -30.39
CA SER A 68 4.58 15.06 -30.10
C SER A 68 4.22 13.92 -29.16
N ARG A 69 3.32 14.15 -28.19
CA ARG A 69 2.84 13.15 -27.20
C ARG A 69 1.62 12.33 -27.67
N SER A 70 1.02 12.65 -28.82
CA SER A 70 -0.36 12.25 -29.13
C SER A 70 -0.54 10.98 -29.99
N LYS A 71 0.38 10.01 -29.91
CA LYS A 71 0.26 8.76 -30.69
C LYS A 71 -0.92 7.91 -30.18
N GLY A 72 -1.94 7.72 -31.01
CA GLY A 72 -3.06 6.79 -30.76
C GLY A 72 -4.38 7.43 -30.29
N LEU A 73 -4.37 8.72 -29.94
CA LEU A 73 -5.56 9.43 -29.45
C LEU A 73 -6.61 9.64 -30.57
N LYS A 74 -7.89 9.64 -30.19
CA LYS A 74 -9.05 9.83 -31.10
C LYS A 74 -9.91 11.01 -30.66
N CYS A 75 -10.34 11.83 -31.62
CA CYS A 75 -11.21 12.98 -31.35
C CYS A 75 -12.59 12.52 -30.83
N CYS A 76 -12.99 12.99 -29.64
CA CYS A 76 -14.29 12.67 -29.02
C CYS A 76 -15.51 13.01 -29.88
N VAL A 77 -15.40 13.99 -30.79
CA VAL A 77 -16.51 14.45 -31.65
C VAL A 77 -16.61 13.64 -32.94
N CYS A 78 -15.51 13.51 -33.70
CA CYS A 78 -15.52 12.88 -35.03
C CYS A 78 -15.04 11.41 -35.04
N LEU A 79 -14.43 10.95 -33.94
CA LEU A 79 -13.90 9.60 -33.69
C LEU A 79 -12.75 9.16 -34.62
N LYS A 80 -12.24 10.04 -35.48
CA LYS A 80 -11.00 9.83 -36.25
C LYS A 80 -9.78 9.99 -35.33
N SER A 81 -8.68 9.34 -35.71
CA SER A 81 -7.35 9.57 -35.13
C SER A 81 -7.00 11.06 -35.14
N VAL A 82 -6.43 11.57 -34.04
CA VAL A 82 -5.92 12.95 -34.00
C VAL A 82 -4.53 13.02 -34.64
N SER A 83 -3.70 11.98 -34.45
CA SER A 83 -2.50 11.76 -35.25
C SER A 83 -2.86 11.27 -36.67
N SER A 84 -2.82 12.17 -37.66
CA SER A 84 -2.98 11.87 -39.09
C SER A 84 -1.81 12.45 -39.89
N PRO A 85 -1.20 11.74 -40.87
CA PRO A 85 -0.05 12.24 -41.63
C PRO A 85 -0.30 13.54 -42.42
N GLN A 86 -1.57 13.87 -42.68
CA GLN A 86 -1.97 15.04 -43.47
C GLN A 86 -1.76 16.39 -42.75
N TYR A 87 -1.41 16.39 -41.46
CA TYR A 87 -1.12 17.60 -40.69
C TYR A 87 0.28 17.54 -40.07
N MET A 88 1.31 17.85 -40.87
CA MET A 88 2.66 18.08 -40.33
C MET A 88 2.64 19.31 -39.42
N GLY A 89 2.83 19.10 -38.11
CA GLY A 89 2.67 20.15 -37.09
C GLY A 89 1.24 20.34 -36.55
N GLY A 90 0.36 19.35 -36.69
CA GLY A 90 -1.03 19.42 -36.23
C GLY A 90 -1.18 19.73 -34.73
N VAL A 91 -1.84 20.86 -34.42
CA VAL A 91 -2.27 21.25 -33.07
C VAL A 91 -3.52 20.46 -32.68
N ILE A 92 -3.58 20.06 -31.40
CA ILE A 92 -4.67 19.26 -30.82
C ILE A 92 -5.38 20.09 -29.76
N HIS A 93 -6.70 19.96 -29.65
CA HIS A 93 -7.44 20.48 -28.50
C HIS A 93 -7.62 19.36 -27.48
N GLN A 94 -7.05 19.48 -26.28
CA GLN A 94 -7.33 18.58 -25.15
C GLN A 94 -8.12 19.32 -24.06
N CYS A 95 -8.98 18.61 -23.33
CA CYS A 95 -9.69 19.16 -22.19
C CYS A 95 -8.84 19.10 -20.92
N ASP A 96 -8.63 20.24 -20.28
CA ASP A 96 -7.83 20.36 -19.04
C ASP A 96 -8.43 19.54 -17.89
N ILE A 97 -9.77 19.49 -17.79
CA ILE A 97 -10.49 18.90 -16.66
C ILE A 97 -10.67 17.38 -16.78
N CYS A 98 -11.02 16.87 -17.97
CA CYS A 98 -11.42 15.46 -18.15
C CYS A 98 -10.57 14.68 -19.17
N GLY A 99 -9.54 15.32 -19.77
CA GLY A 99 -8.60 14.67 -20.67
C GLY A 99 -9.09 14.35 -22.08
N ALA A 100 -10.39 14.53 -22.38
CA ALA A 100 -10.95 14.33 -23.72
C ALA A 100 -10.19 15.12 -24.79
N THR A 101 -10.01 14.56 -25.99
CA THR A 101 -9.29 15.23 -27.10
C THR A 101 -10.19 15.50 -28.30
N ALA A 102 -9.86 16.53 -29.08
CA ALA A 102 -10.55 16.92 -30.30
C ALA A 102 -9.59 17.54 -31.32
N HIS A 103 -9.95 17.46 -32.62
CA HIS A 103 -9.37 18.36 -33.61
C HIS A 103 -9.83 19.80 -33.32
N PRO A 104 -9.04 20.84 -33.64
CA PRO A 104 -9.44 22.24 -33.41
C PRO A 104 -10.79 22.61 -34.06
N SER A 105 -11.05 22.13 -35.28
CA SER A 105 -12.34 22.30 -35.99
C SER A 105 -13.51 21.50 -35.39
N CYS A 106 -13.23 20.56 -34.49
CA CYS A 106 -14.24 19.73 -33.83
C CYS A 106 -14.60 20.23 -32.42
N SER A 107 -13.71 20.92 -31.70
CA SER A 107 -13.89 21.19 -30.26
C SER A 107 -15.13 22.05 -29.93
N GLY A 108 -15.51 22.97 -30.81
CA GLY A 108 -16.74 23.77 -30.67
C GLY A 108 -18.04 22.97 -30.81
N ASN A 109 -17.97 21.77 -31.39
CA ASN A 109 -19.09 20.84 -31.57
C ASN A 109 -19.06 19.67 -30.55
N ALA A 110 -18.25 19.79 -29.49
CA ALA A 110 -18.21 18.80 -28.41
C ALA A 110 -19.47 18.85 -27.54
N HIS A 111 -19.77 17.73 -26.90
CA HIS A 111 -20.90 17.63 -25.98
C HIS A 111 -20.60 18.34 -24.64
N LYS A 112 -21.64 18.69 -23.87
CA LYS A 112 -21.50 19.37 -22.57
C LYS A 112 -21.54 18.38 -21.41
N ASP A 113 -20.63 17.41 -21.46
CA ASP A 113 -20.47 16.30 -20.51
C ASP A 113 -19.15 16.35 -19.72
N CYS A 114 -18.58 17.54 -19.54
CA CYS A 114 -17.42 17.72 -18.67
C CYS A 114 -17.81 17.61 -17.18
N LYS A 115 -16.80 17.52 -16.29
CA LYS A 115 -17.02 17.62 -14.83
C LYS A 115 -17.65 18.98 -14.51
N CYS A 116 -18.70 19.00 -13.70
CA CYS A 116 -19.45 20.22 -13.39
C CYS A 116 -19.03 20.74 -12.02
N VAL A 117 -18.33 21.88 -12.00
CA VAL A 117 -17.72 22.48 -10.80
C VAL A 117 -18.75 22.82 -9.70
N SER A 118 -19.98 23.14 -10.11
CA SER A 118 -21.11 23.55 -9.27
C SER A 118 -22.29 22.62 -9.48
N MET A 119 -22.97 22.27 -8.38
CA MET A 119 -24.29 21.64 -8.34
C MET A 119 -25.19 22.33 -7.30
N VAL A 120 -24.95 23.62 -7.00
CA VAL A 120 -25.81 24.42 -6.11
C VAL A 120 -27.25 24.41 -6.65
N GLY A 121 -28.21 24.09 -5.77
CA GLY A 121 -29.62 23.93 -6.14
C GLY A 121 -30.05 22.48 -6.43
N PHE A 122 -29.13 21.52 -6.43
CA PHE A 122 -29.47 20.09 -6.33
C PHE A 122 -29.54 19.67 -4.85
N GLU A 123 -30.44 18.76 -4.50
CA GLU A 123 -30.54 18.22 -3.13
C GLU A 123 -29.34 17.34 -2.77
N HIS A 124 -28.81 16.60 -3.74
CA HIS A 124 -27.72 15.63 -3.58
C HIS A 124 -26.72 15.73 -4.75
N VAL A 125 -25.47 15.31 -4.56
CA VAL A 125 -24.50 15.20 -5.68
C VAL A 125 -24.95 14.08 -6.61
N ILE A 126 -24.99 14.35 -7.93
CA ILE A 126 -25.36 13.36 -8.95
C ILE A 126 -24.09 12.75 -9.58
N HIS A 127 -24.09 11.44 -9.83
CA HIS A 127 -23.01 10.75 -10.52
C HIS A 127 -22.81 11.32 -11.94
N GLN A 128 -21.64 11.90 -12.20
CA GLN A 128 -21.23 12.30 -13.55
C GLN A 128 -20.37 11.21 -14.18
N TRP A 129 -21.04 10.32 -14.91
CA TRP A 129 -20.42 9.21 -15.65
C TRP A 129 -19.74 9.70 -16.94
N ALA A 130 -18.47 9.33 -17.13
CA ALA A 130 -17.67 9.69 -18.30
C ALA A 130 -16.97 8.46 -18.91
N VAL A 131 -16.63 8.55 -20.20
CA VAL A 131 -15.71 7.62 -20.86
C VAL A 131 -14.28 7.96 -20.45
N GLN A 132 -13.47 6.93 -20.14
CA GLN A 132 -12.05 7.09 -19.82
C GLN A 132 -11.26 7.39 -21.11
N TRP A 133 -10.71 8.61 -21.22
CA TRP A 133 -9.97 9.08 -22.40
C TRP A 133 -8.44 9.09 -22.22
N ILE A 134 -7.96 8.81 -21.00
CA ILE A 134 -6.55 8.77 -20.62
C ILE A 134 -6.29 7.44 -19.90
N ASP A 135 -5.13 6.86 -20.17
CA ASP A 135 -4.60 5.71 -19.44
C ASP A 135 -4.12 6.18 -18.06
N THR A 136 -4.99 6.08 -17.05
CA THR A 136 -4.75 6.60 -15.71
C THR A 136 -4.17 5.52 -14.80
N SER A 137 -2.84 5.42 -14.77
CA SER A 137 -2.05 4.58 -13.84
C SER A 137 -2.09 5.05 -12.37
N ASP A 138 -3.23 5.58 -11.94
CA ASP A 138 -3.53 6.09 -10.57
C ASP A 138 -4.41 5.12 -9.76
N ARG A 139 -4.47 3.85 -10.17
CA ARG A 139 -5.25 2.78 -9.53
C ARG A 139 -4.39 1.53 -9.42
N SER A 140 -4.59 0.74 -8.36
CA SER A 140 -4.15 -0.66 -8.37
C SER A 140 -5.02 -1.47 -9.34
N GLU A 141 -4.51 -2.61 -9.80
CA GLU A 141 -5.29 -3.54 -10.65
C GLU A 141 -6.50 -4.14 -9.91
N GLU A 142 -6.54 -3.99 -8.58
CA GLU A 142 -7.59 -4.42 -7.67
C GLU A 142 -8.82 -3.49 -7.70
N ASP A 143 -8.67 -2.20 -8.06
CA ASP A 143 -9.75 -1.20 -8.11
C ASP A 143 -10.50 -1.20 -9.48
N SER A 144 -10.26 -2.22 -10.32
CA SER A 144 -10.72 -2.33 -11.71
C SER A 144 -11.99 -3.19 -11.91
N PHE A 145 -12.98 -3.06 -11.02
CA PHE A 145 -14.24 -3.83 -11.08
C PHE A 145 -15.49 -2.95 -11.29
N CYS A 146 -16.48 -3.49 -12.00
CA CYS A 146 -17.76 -2.83 -12.24
C CYS A 146 -18.63 -2.81 -10.97
N CYS A 147 -18.88 -1.63 -10.39
CA CYS A 147 -19.59 -1.43 -9.12
C CYS A 147 -21.08 -1.86 -9.07
N TYR A 148 -21.59 -2.50 -10.13
CA TYR A 148 -22.92 -3.09 -10.21
C TYR A 148 -22.89 -4.62 -10.43
N CYS A 149 -21.91 -5.16 -11.19
CA CYS A 149 -21.87 -6.60 -11.53
C CYS A 149 -20.61 -7.35 -11.09
N ASP A 150 -19.65 -6.65 -10.48
CA ASP A 150 -18.39 -7.20 -9.94
C ASP A 150 -17.51 -7.98 -10.95
N GLU A 151 -17.80 -7.83 -12.24
CA GLU A 151 -16.97 -8.34 -13.34
C GLU A 151 -15.86 -7.32 -13.68
N SER A 152 -14.66 -7.79 -14.04
CA SER A 152 -13.47 -6.95 -14.20
C SER A 152 -13.48 -6.10 -15.46
N CYS A 153 -13.14 -4.82 -15.32
CA CYS A 153 -13.13 -3.83 -16.39
C CYS A 153 -11.84 -3.85 -17.23
N ASN A 154 -10.81 -4.60 -16.84
CA ASN A 154 -9.54 -4.71 -17.59
C ASN A 154 -9.63 -5.62 -18.85
N GLY A 155 -10.80 -6.21 -19.14
CA GLY A 155 -11.02 -7.18 -20.22
C GLY A 155 -11.03 -6.60 -21.64
N ALA A 156 -9.87 -6.20 -22.17
CA ALA A 156 -9.72 -5.61 -23.51
C ALA A 156 -9.86 -6.61 -24.69
N PHE A 157 -9.99 -7.92 -24.43
CA PHE A 157 -10.03 -8.96 -25.47
C PHE A 157 -11.33 -9.76 -25.42
N LEU A 158 -12.04 -9.81 -26.55
CA LEU A 158 -13.29 -10.56 -26.80
C LEU A 158 -14.52 -10.11 -25.99
N ALA A 159 -15.17 -9.05 -26.49
CA ALA A 159 -16.57 -8.66 -26.23
C ALA A 159 -16.93 -8.04 -24.86
N GLY A 160 -15.96 -7.49 -24.11
CA GLY A 160 -16.24 -6.59 -22.99
C GLY A 160 -17.10 -5.38 -23.42
N SER A 161 -18.12 -5.04 -22.63
CA SER A 161 -18.90 -3.82 -22.85
C SER A 161 -18.09 -2.58 -22.47
N PRO A 162 -18.26 -1.44 -23.16
CA PRO A 162 -17.53 -0.22 -22.83
C PRO A 162 -17.82 0.22 -21.38
N ILE A 163 -16.82 0.85 -20.75
CA ILE A 163 -16.84 1.23 -19.33
C ILE A 163 -17.04 2.75 -19.20
N TRP A 164 -17.80 3.14 -18.18
CA TRP A 164 -17.84 4.50 -17.66
C TRP A 164 -17.22 4.54 -16.26
N TYR A 165 -16.64 5.67 -15.90
CA TYR A 165 -16.23 5.98 -14.54
C TYR A 165 -16.97 7.23 -14.05
N CYS A 166 -17.28 7.29 -12.75
CA CYS A 166 -17.84 8.50 -12.17
C CYS A 166 -16.70 9.48 -11.84
N MET A 167 -16.74 10.68 -12.42
CA MET A 167 -15.71 11.74 -12.22
C MET A 167 -15.63 12.28 -10.78
N TRP A 168 -16.52 11.84 -9.88
CA TRP A 168 -16.51 12.17 -8.46
C TRP A 168 -16.02 11.00 -7.61
N CYS A 169 -16.88 10.02 -7.31
CA CYS A 169 -16.54 8.86 -6.46
C CYS A 169 -15.62 7.79 -7.10
N GLN A 170 -15.13 8.00 -8.32
CA GLN A 170 -14.20 7.11 -9.06
C GLN A 170 -14.66 5.66 -9.35
N ARG A 171 -15.86 5.23 -8.90
CA ARG A 171 -16.46 3.93 -9.26
C ARG A 171 -16.52 3.72 -10.78
N LEU A 172 -16.25 2.49 -11.22
CA LEU A 172 -16.41 2.04 -12.61
C LEU A 172 -17.77 1.36 -12.79
N VAL A 173 -18.37 1.46 -13.98
CA VAL A 173 -19.57 0.70 -14.36
C VAL A 173 -19.54 0.34 -15.84
N HIS A 174 -19.94 -0.88 -16.20
CA HIS A 174 -20.20 -1.22 -17.59
C HIS A 174 -21.40 -0.42 -18.11
N VAL A 175 -21.32 0.12 -19.33
CA VAL A 175 -22.38 0.94 -19.97
C VAL A 175 -23.75 0.24 -19.99
N ASP A 176 -23.76 -1.08 -20.09
CA ASP A 176 -24.99 -1.88 -20.09
C ASP A 176 -25.52 -2.18 -18.67
N CYS A 177 -24.67 -2.10 -17.64
CA CYS A 177 -25.07 -2.19 -16.23
C CYS A 177 -25.60 -0.86 -15.67
N HIS A 178 -25.11 0.28 -16.16
CA HIS A 178 -25.49 1.62 -15.66
C HIS A 178 -27.02 1.84 -15.64
N ASN A 179 -27.75 1.38 -16.66
CA ASN A 179 -29.21 1.57 -16.76
C ASN A 179 -30.03 0.83 -15.67
N ASN A 180 -29.41 -0.09 -14.93
CA ASN A 180 -30.01 -0.75 -13.76
C ASN A 180 -29.59 -0.03 -12.48
N LEU A 181 -28.28 0.21 -12.30
CA LEU A 181 -27.72 1.01 -11.21
C LEU A 181 -28.47 2.34 -11.03
N SER A 182 -28.66 3.10 -12.12
CA SER A 182 -29.41 4.36 -12.17
C SER A 182 -30.84 4.26 -11.63
N LYS A 183 -31.54 3.13 -11.87
CA LYS A 183 -32.91 2.90 -11.37
C LYS A 183 -32.96 2.50 -9.91
N GLU A 184 -31.94 1.80 -9.43
CA GLU A 184 -31.88 1.24 -8.08
C GLU A 184 -31.33 2.25 -7.06
N THR A 185 -30.35 3.07 -7.45
CA THR A 185 -29.68 4.06 -6.58
C THR A 185 -30.00 5.52 -6.89
N GLY A 186 -30.78 5.79 -7.95
CA GLY A 186 -31.18 7.15 -8.34
C GLY A 186 -30.04 8.04 -8.88
N ASP A 187 -28.91 7.45 -9.28
CA ASP A 187 -27.65 8.14 -9.66
C ASP A 187 -27.07 9.07 -8.55
N ILE A 188 -27.40 8.85 -7.27
CA ILE A 188 -26.87 9.64 -6.15
C ILE A 188 -25.41 9.26 -5.84
N CYS A 189 -24.53 10.26 -5.79
CA CYS A 189 -23.09 10.11 -5.57
C CYS A 189 -22.69 10.49 -4.14
N ASP A 190 -21.94 9.60 -3.47
CA ASP A 190 -21.41 9.75 -2.10
C ASP A 190 -20.00 10.37 -2.05
N LEU A 191 -19.49 10.86 -3.19
CA LEU A 191 -18.10 11.33 -3.42
C LEU A 191 -17.00 10.26 -3.17
N GLY A 192 -17.35 9.02 -2.80
CA GLY A 192 -16.42 7.90 -2.65
C GLY A 192 -15.41 8.07 -1.48
N PRO A 193 -14.27 7.34 -1.51
CA PRO A 193 -13.31 7.34 -0.41
C PRO A 193 -12.75 8.73 -0.07
N LEU A 194 -12.49 9.58 -1.07
CA LEU A 194 -11.89 10.91 -0.89
C LEU A 194 -12.91 11.99 -0.48
N LYS A 195 -14.13 11.63 -0.06
CA LYS A 195 -15.24 12.57 0.17
C LYS A 195 -14.92 13.74 1.12
N ARG A 196 -14.02 13.58 2.09
CA ARG A 196 -13.61 14.67 2.99
C ARG A 196 -12.66 15.67 2.34
N LEU A 197 -11.82 15.21 1.42
CA LEU A 197 -10.84 16.05 0.71
C LEU A 197 -11.44 16.73 -0.52
N ILE A 198 -12.48 16.14 -1.13
CA ILE A 198 -13.21 16.73 -2.26
C ILE A 198 -14.10 17.87 -1.74
N LEU A 199 -13.93 19.07 -2.29
CA LEU A 199 -14.88 20.17 -2.11
C LEU A 199 -16.16 19.84 -2.91
N SER A 200 -17.20 19.41 -2.20
CA SER A 200 -18.49 19.02 -2.78
C SER A 200 -19.00 20.10 -3.75
N PRO A 201 -19.46 19.74 -4.97
CA PRO A 201 -19.98 20.72 -5.92
C PRO A 201 -21.28 21.38 -5.43
N LEU A 202 -21.98 20.81 -4.43
CA LEU A 202 -23.10 21.47 -3.75
C LEU A 202 -22.68 22.75 -2.99
N CYS A 203 -21.41 22.83 -2.57
CA CYS A 203 -20.85 23.94 -1.78
C CYS A 203 -20.22 25.05 -2.66
N VAL A 204 -20.39 25.00 -3.99
CA VAL A 204 -19.69 25.88 -4.94
C VAL A 204 -20.69 26.63 -5.80
N LYS A 205 -20.80 27.94 -5.61
CA LYS A 205 -21.78 28.82 -6.26
C LYS A 205 -21.13 29.58 -7.41
N GLU A 206 -21.69 29.51 -8.62
CA GLU A 206 -21.22 30.31 -9.76
C GLU A 206 -21.78 31.74 -9.70
N LEU A 207 -20.89 32.73 -9.82
CA LEU A 207 -21.23 34.15 -9.73
C LEU A 207 -21.65 34.67 -11.12
N HIS A 208 -22.96 34.64 -11.39
CA HIS A 208 -23.54 35.19 -12.61
C HIS A 208 -23.43 36.72 -12.66
N TRP A 209 -22.58 37.23 -13.54
CA TRP A 209 -22.41 38.67 -13.76
C TRP A 209 -23.61 39.27 -14.53
N THR A 210 -24.50 39.95 -13.82
CA THR A 210 -25.59 40.72 -14.42
C THR A 210 -25.09 42.06 -14.93
N GLY A 211 -24.85 42.22 -16.24
CA GLY A 211 -24.49 43.53 -16.80
C GLY A 211 -23.88 43.56 -18.20
N ALA A 212 -24.72 43.47 -19.24
CA ALA A 212 -24.62 44.14 -20.56
C ALA A 212 -23.30 44.23 -21.37
N ALA A 213 -22.18 43.60 -20.99
CA ALA A 213 -20.87 43.72 -21.68
C ALA A 213 -20.35 42.41 -22.32
N GLY A 214 -21.16 41.35 -22.32
CA GLY A 214 -20.74 39.96 -22.57
C GLY A 214 -20.43 39.54 -24.01
N LEU A 215 -19.86 40.40 -24.86
CA LEU A 215 -19.61 40.09 -26.29
C LEU A 215 -18.19 40.41 -26.82
N ILE A 216 -17.29 41.00 -26.03
CA ILE A 216 -15.97 41.49 -26.51
C ILE A 216 -14.77 40.73 -25.88
N SER A 217 -14.94 40.06 -24.75
CA SER A 217 -13.83 39.39 -24.02
C SER A 217 -13.20 38.19 -24.73
N SER A 218 -13.85 37.62 -25.76
CA SER A 218 -13.27 36.57 -26.61
C SER A 218 -12.29 37.11 -27.67
N ILE A 219 -12.39 38.40 -28.02
CA ILE A 219 -11.62 39.01 -29.12
C ILE A 219 -10.27 39.51 -28.62
N THR A 220 -10.23 40.16 -27.45
CA THR A 220 -8.98 40.67 -26.84
C THR A 220 -7.99 39.55 -26.51
N HIS A 221 -8.49 38.39 -26.05
CA HIS A 221 -7.64 37.26 -25.71
C HIS A 221 -7.03 36.57 -26.94
N GLY A 222 -7.72 36.58 -28.09
CA GLY A 222 -7.20 36.09 -29.37
C GLY A 222 -6.23 37.06 -30.04
N ALA A 223 -6.47 38.38 -29.93
CA ALA A 223 -5.58 39.40 -30.49
C ALA A 223 -4.17 39.36 -29.88
N ASN A 224 -4.07 39.18 -28.56
CA ASN A 224 -2.77 39.05 -27.88
C ASN A 224 -2.01 37.76 -28.27
N GLU A 225 -2.72 36.68 -28.59
CA GLU A 225 -2.11 35.42 -29.04
C GLU A 225 -1.57 35.51 -30.48
N LEU A 226 -2.17 36.35 -31.34
CA LEU A 226 -1.63 36.69 -32.66
C LEU A 226 -0.39 37.60 -32.55
N ALA A 227 -0.41 38.58 -31.65
CA ALA A 227 0.68 39.54 -31.47
C ALA A 227 1.99 38.89 -30.99
N SER A 228 1.94 37.81 -30.21
CA SER A 228 3.13 37.05 -29.80
C SER A 228 3.72 36.21 -30.94
N ASN A 229 2.89 35.40 -31.60
CA ASN A 229 3.29 34.51 -32.69
C ASN A 229 3.95 35.24 -33.88
N VAL A 230 3.51 36.47 -34.19
CA VAL A 230 4.13 37.31 -35.23
C VAL A 230 5.50 37.83 -34.80
N ARG A 231 5.67 38.25 -33.54
CA ARG A 231 6.98 38.74 -33.03
C ARG A 231 8.03 37.63 -32.94
N GLU A 232 7.61 36.40 -32.68
CA GLU A 232 8.52 35.25 -32.56
C GLU A 232 9.02 34.76 -33.94
N ARG A 233 8.15 34.72 -34.95
CA ARG A 233 8.52 34.32 -36.33
C ARG A 233 9.50 35.25 -37.05
N ILE A 234 9.64 36.50 -36.60
CA ILE A 234 10.55 37.48 -37.23
C ILE A 234 12.00 37.36 -36.73
N ARG A 235 12.23 36.79 -35.53
CA ARG A 235 13.59 36.75 -34.92
C ARG A 235 14.48 35.56 -35.31
N SER A 236 13.97 34.56 -36.03
CA SER A 236 14.68 33.29 -36.29
C SER A 236 15.25 33.08 -37.70
N ARG A 237 14.99 33.99 -38.67
CA ARG A 237 15.57 33.95 -40.03
C ARG A 237 16.47 35.16 -40.29
N GLY A 238 17.65 35.20 -39.66
CA GLY A 238 18.51 36.38 -39.69
C GLY A 238 20.01 36.17 -39.50
N LYS A 239 20.59 34.96 -39.71
CA LYS A 239 22.06 34.79 -39.66
C LYS A 239 22.58 33.58 -40.46
N ARG A 240 23.38 33.90 -41.49
CA ARG A 240 24.39 33.06 -42.20
C ARG A 240 23.86 31.98 -43.18
N TYR A 241 24.46 31.76 -44.36
CA TYR A 241 25.50 32.52 -45.10
C TYR A 241 25.43 32.24 -46.63
N ARG A 242 26.21 32.98 -47.43
CA ARG A 242 26.59 32.65 -48.83
C ARG A 242 27.43 31.34 -48.84
N ARG A 243 27.69 30.59 -49.93
CA ARG A 243 28.02 30.95 -51.34
C ARG A 243 28.19 29.64 -52.18
N GLY A 244 28.10 29.69 -53.52
CA GLY A 244 28.43 28.57 -54.44
C GLY A 244 27.24 27.60 -54.70
N THR A 245 26.52 27.51 -55.82
CA THR A 245 26.70 27.81 -57.28
C THR A 245 27.10 26.58 -58.11
N ILE A 246 26.41 26.39 -59.26
CA ILE A 246 26.59 25.35 -60.32
C ILE A 246 25.99 23.95 -59.98
N SER A 247 25.18 23.25 -60.80
CA SER A 247 24.15 23.63 -61.82
C SER A 247 23.42 22.36 -62.34
N VAL A 248 22.09 22.42 -62.60
CA VAL A 248 21.34 21.81 -63.75
C VAL A 248 21.50 20.28 -63.99
N ASP A 249 20.49 19.41 -64.15
CA ASP A 249 19.11 19.46 -64.71
C ASP A 249 18.25 18.31 -64.07
N SER A 250 16.95 18.08 -64.30
CA SER A 250 15.87 18.79 -65.01
C SER A 250 14.49 18.42 -64.40
N ASP A 251 13.49 19.31 -64.52
CA ASP A 251 12.12 19.06 -65.05
C ASP A 251 11.05 20.08 -64.57
N SER A 252 10.03 20.26 -65.40
CA SER A 252 9.09 21.39 -65.45
C SER A 252 8.15 21.62 -64.26
N SER A 253 7.67 22.86 -64.05
CA SER A 253 6.23 23.22 -64.16
C SER A 253 5.87 24.65 -63.69
N GLY A 254 4.75 25.19 -64.18
CA GLY A 254 3.91 26.13 -63.42
C GLY A 254 3.65 27.53 -64.02
N THR A 255 2.56 28.16 -63.53
CA THR A 255 2.03 29.52 -63.81
C THR A 255 1.36 29.74 -65.17
N ILE A 256 0.28 30.52 -65.31
CA ILE A 256 -0.65 31.17 -64.35
C ILE A 256 -2.02 31.34 -65.05
N ASP A 257 -3.15 31.31 -64.32
CA ASP A 257 -4.31 32.17 -64.67
C ASP A 257 -5.34 32.34 -63.52
N LEU A 258 -6.27 33.27 -63.69
CA LEU A 258 -7.38 33.64 -62.76
C LEU A 258 -8.72 32.93 -63.14
N PRO A 259 -9.91 33.15 -62.51
CA PRO A 259 -10.63 34.44 -62.39
C PRO A 259 -11.44 34.63 -61.07
N SER A 260 -12.48 35.48 -61.11
CA SER A 260 -13.12 36.23 -59.99
C SER A 260 -14.65 36.01 -59.85
N ASP A 261 -15.36 37.02 -59.29
CA ASP A 261 -16.82 37.31 -59.35
C ASP A 261 -17.71 36.73 -58.21
N ILE A 262 -18.74 37.41 -57.67
CA ILE A 262 -19.31 38.76 -57.95
C ILE A 262 -19.98 39.42 -56.68
N GLU A 263 -20.46 40.67 -56.80
CA GLU A 263 -21.11 41.58 -55.81
C GLU A 263 -22.52 41.12 -55.32
N GLY A 264 -23.29 41.78 -54.43
CA GLY A 264 -23.22 43.08 -53.70
C GLY A 264 -24.14 43.02 -52.44
N ASP A 265 -25.02 43.94 -52.02
CA ASP A 265 -25.33 45.38 -52.25
C ASP A 265 -26.41 45.83 -51.20
N SER A 266 -26.97 47.05 -51.11
CA SER A 266 -26.42 48.28 -50.47
C SER A 266 -27.55 49.13 -49.77
N GLN A 267 -27.48 50.48 -49.80
CA GLN A 267 -28.45 51.52 -49.36
C GLN A 267 -28.75 51.69 -47.82
N GLU A 268 -28.64 52.85 -47.13
CA GLU A 268 -29.06 54.28 -47.31
C GLU A 268 -30.39 54.62 -46.53
N THR A 269 -30.72 55.83 -46.01
CA THR A 269 -30.07 57.17 -45.96
C THR A 269 -30.53 58.07 -44.77
N ASN A 270 -29.56 58.80 -44.14
CA ASN A 270 -29.50 60.23 -43.75
C ASN A 270 -30.53 61.07 -42.91
N ASN A 271 -29.93 62.06 -42.20
CA ASN A 271 -30.40 63.41 -41.74
C ASN A 271 -31.21 63.56 -40.43
N ALA A 272 -31.04 64.62 -39.60
CA ALA A 272 -29.93 65.60 -39.39
C ALA A 272 -30.21 66.53 -38.17
N ALA A 273 -29.18 67.05 -37.45
CA ALA A 273 -29.10 68.46 -36.94
C ALA A 273 -27.93 68.81 -35.95
N LYS A 274 -27.25 69.95 -36.22
CA LYS A 274 -26.61 70.96 -35.32
C LYS A 274 -25.43 70.64 -34.35
N ARG A 275 -24.31 71.36 -34.64
CA ARG A 275 -23.40 72.13 -33.72
C ARG A 275 -22.44 71.33 -32.79
N ARG A 276 -21.11 71.45 -32.95
CA ARG A 276 -20.17 72.53 -32.49
C ARG A 276 -19.83 72.42 -30.99
N ASP A 277 -18.62 72.67 -30.47
CA ASP A 277 -17.30 73.15 -30.94
C ASP A 277 -16.24 72.56 -29.95
N ASP A 278 -14.94 72.31 -30.20
CA ASP A 278 -14.06 72.34 -31.38
C ASP A 278 -12.69 71.64 -31.08
N ARG A 279 -11.96 71.13 -32.11
CA ARG A 279 -10.47 71.14 -32.31
C ARG A 279 -9.46 70.31 -31.45
N VAL A 280 -8.30 69.86 -31.99
CA VAL A 280 -7.86 69.65 -33.41
C VAL A 280 -6.72 68.61 -33.56
N ASN A 281 -6.49 68.17 -34.81
CA ASN A 281 -5.48 67.21 -35.31
C ASN A 281 -4.01 67.67 -35.13
N GLY A 282 -3.00 66.79 -35.18
CA GLY A 282 -2.34 66.31 -36.43
C GLY A 282 -0.82 66.61 -36.35
N GLU A 283 0.13 66.12 -37.17
CA GLU A 283 0.12 65.21 -38.33
C GLU A 283 1.47 64.40 -38.38
N LEU A 284 1.68 63.61 -39.44
CA LEU A 284 2.96 62.98 -39.87
C LEU A 284 3.88 64.04 -40.59
N PRO A 285 5.15 63.79 -41.03
CA PRO A 285 5.72 62.51 -41.51
C PRO A 285 7.26 62.23 -41.38
N GLU A 286 7.67 61.07 -41.92
CA GLU A 286 8.90 60.71 -42.67
C GLU A 286 10.37 60.73 -42.11
N VAL A 287 10.95 59.52 -42.04
CA VAL A 287 12.22 59.02 -42.65
C VAL A 287 13.58 59.75 -42.46
N HIS A 288 14.55 59.11 -41.78
CA HIS A 288 15.78 58.54 -42.39
C HIS A 288 16.59 57.63 -41.43
N GLU A 289 17.69 57.03 -41.92
CA GLU A 289 18.42 55.88 -41.36
C GLU A 289 19.56 56.25 -40.37
N SER A 290 20.05 55.27 -39.57
CA SER A 290 21.42 54.69 -39.64
C SER A 290 22.08 54.23 -38.30
N SER A 291 22.90 53.18 -38.43
CA SER A 291 24.08 52.73 -37.64
C SER A 291 24.24 52.94 -36.12
N GLU A 292 24.25 51.79 -35.40
CA GLU A 292 25.33 51.20 -34.57
C GLU A 292 26.13 51.96 -33.46
N SER A 293 26.62 51.14 -32.52
CA SER A 293 27.75 51.31 -31.57
C SER A 293 27.52 51.94 -30.17
N ASP A 294 27.37 51.02 -29.19
CA ASP A 294 28.21 50.82 -27.99
C ASP A 294 28.41 51.84 -26.84
N ASN A 295 28.41 51.22 -25.64
CA ASN A 295 29.20 51.45 -24.42
C ASN A 295 28.66 52.22 -23.18
N ASP A 296 28.65 51.44 -22.08
CA ASP A 296 29.07 51.74 -20.70
C ASP A 296 28.25 52.62 -19.71
N LYS A 297 27.66 51.88 -18.75
CA LYS A 297 27.92 51.95 -17.29
C LYS A 297 27.47 53.17 -16.44
N GLN A 298 26.60 52.80 -15.49
CA GLN A 298 26.74 52.97 -14.04
C GLN A 298 26.16 54.17 -13.27
N LEU A 299 25.87 53.82 -12.01
CA LEU A 299 25.71 54.62 -10.77
C LEU A 299 24.36 55.29 -10.46
N MET A 300 23.54 54.50 -9.76
CA MET A 300 22.88 54.82 -8.48
C MET A 300 23.00 56.23 -7.90
N THR A 301 21.91 56.71 -7.30
CA THR A 301 21.99 57.47 -6.04
C THR A 301 20.73 57.21 -5.19
N GLU A 302 20.88 57.19 -3.87
CA GLU A 302 19.79 56.90 -2.91
C GLU A 302 19.27 58.16 -2.18
N ASN A 303 18.28 57.95 -1.31
CA ASN A 303 17.79 58.79 -0.21
C ASN A 303 16.64 59.76 -0.58
N THR A 304 15.70 60.08 0.33
CA THR A 304 15.64 59.81 1.79
C THR A 304 14.21 59.46 2.26
N THR A 305 14.09 58.88 3.46
CA THR A 305 12.84 58.48 4.13
C THR A 305 12.13 59.61 4.89
N SER A 306 10.79 59.58 4.95
CA SER A 306 10.00 59.51 6.21
C SER A 306 8.46 59.57 6.00
N THR A 307 7.73 59.04 6.97
CA THR A 307 6.27 58.77 7.06
C THR A 307 5.55 59.80 7.98
N PRO A 308 4.23 59.71 8.32
CA PRO A 308 3.11 58.88 7.79
C PRO A 308 1.78 59.65 7.51
N ASN A 309 0.84 59.06 6.73
CA ASN A 309 -0.55 58.77 7.17
C ASN A 309 -1.48 58.22 6.05
N GLY A 310 -2.52 57.47 6.46
CA GLY A 310 -3.88 57.62 5.91
C GLY A 310 -4.28 56.94 4.59
N GLN A 311 -4.74 55.68 4.67
CA GLN A 311 -5.92 55.15 3.96
C GLN A 311 -6.18 55.54 2.48
N HIS A 312 -5.79 54.70 1.52
CA HIS A 312 -6.70 53.97 0.60
C HIS A 312 -5.97 53.43 -0.65
N GLU A 313 -5.57 52.16 -0.63
CA GLU A 313 -5.33 51.35 -1.84
C GLU A 313 -5.97 49.97 -1.65
N ASP A 314 -7.21 49.82 -2.12
CA ASP A 314 -8.00 48.58 -1.99
C ASP A 314 -8.80 48.29 -3.29
N SER A 315 -8.15 48.56 -4.43
CA SER A 315 -8.79 48.66 -5.75
C SER A 315 -8.30 47.64 -6.79
N HIS A 316 -7.21 46.91 -6.52
CA HIS A 316 -6.56 46.02 -7.51
C HIS A 316 -6.74 44.51 -7.29
N VAL A 317 -7.42 44.07 -6.22
CA VAL A 317 -7.63 42.63 -5.92
C VAL A 317 -8.91 42.07 -6.59
N HIS A 318 -9.84 42.92 -7.02
CA HIS A 318 -11.25 42.53 -7.18
C HIS A 318 -11.68 41.88 -8.51
N ASN A 319 -10.75 41.58 -9.43
CA ASN A 319 -11.07 41.01 -10.76
C ASN A 319 -10.51 39.59 -10.94
N ASN A 320 -11.25 38.55 -10.52
CA ASN A 320 -11.33 37.22 -11.18
C ASN A 320 -12.09 36.10 -10.41
N GLN A 321 -12.74 36.34 -9.27
CA GLN A 321 -13.51 35.29 -8.59
C GLN A 321 -14.82 34.95 -9.34
N LYS A 322 -14.78 33.88 -10.14
CA LYS A 322 -15.94 33.31 -10.85
C LYS A 322 -16.88 32.48 -9.96
N TYR A 323 -16.38 32.01 -8.82
CA TYR A 323 -17.11 31.15 -7.90
C TYR A 323 -16.95 31.62 -6.45
N GLU A 324 -17.99 31.42 -5.64
CA GLU A 324 -17.96 31.55 -4.17
C GLU A 324 -18.13 30.16 -3.53
N ILE A 325 -17.47 29.91 -2.40
CA ILE A 325 -17.66 28.70 -1.59
C ILE A 325 -18.65 29.02 -0.47
N VAL A 326 -19.68 28.19 -0.32
CA VAL A 326 -20.78 28.34 0.66
C VAL A 326 -21.08 27.01 1.33
N ASP A 327 -21.65 27.05 2.53
CA ASP A 327 -22.31 25.90 3.19
C ASP A 327 -21.49 24.60 3.24
N VAL A 328 -20.20 24.71 3.62
CA VAL A 328 -19.29 23.57 3.76
C VAL A 328 -19.58 22.80 5.06
N PRO A 329 -19.85 21.48 5.04
CA PRO A 329 -20.11 20.69 6.23
C PRO A 329 -18.93 20.62 7.20
N SER A 330 -19.20 20.61 8.51
CA SER A 330 -18.18 20.64 9.57
C SER A 330 -17.30 19.38 9.68
N ASP A 331 -17.69 18.27 9.04
CA ASP A 331 -16.88 17.04 8.95
C ASP A 331 -15.98 16.99 7.71
N SER A 332 -16.13 17.95 6.79
CA SER A 332 -15.30 18.09 5.59
C SER A 332 -13.93 18.68 5.93
N ARG A 333 -12.90 18.31 5.16
CA ARG A 333 -11.53 18.85 5.27
C ARG A 333 -10.97 19.11 3.86
N PRO A 334 -11.56 20.05 3.09
CA PRO A 334 -11.25 20.20 1.67
C PRO A 334 -9.75 20.43 1.44
N LEU A 335 -9.19 19.82 0.38
CA LEU A 335 -7.78 19.98 0.04
C LEU A 335 -7.58 21.13 -0.96
N LEU A 336 -6.74 22.11 -0.64
CA LEU A 336 -6.29 23.14 -1.58
C LEU A 336 -4.92 22.74 -2.14
N VAL A 337 -4.78 22.64 -3.46
CA VAL A 337 -3.57 22.13 -4.12
C VAL A 337 -2.89 23.23 -4.94
N PHE A 338 -1.59 23.41 -4.72
CA PHE A 338 -0.73 24.32 -5.50
C PHE A 338 0.30 23.55 -6.31
N ILE A 339 0.38 23.81 -7.61
CA ILE A 339 1.26 23.08 -8.55
C ILE A 339 2.23 24.05 -9.24
N ASN A 340 3.53 23.89 -8.97
CA ASN A 340 4.58 24.62 -9.67
C ASN A 340 5.07 23.82 -10.90
N LYS A 341 4.69 24.26 -12.10
CA LYS A 341 5.12 23.60 -13.35
C LYS A 341 6.62 23.64 -13.63
N ARG A 342 7.36 24.58 -13.03
CA ARG A 342 8.82 24.72 -13.21
C ARG A 342 9.61 23.71 -12.36
N SER A 343 8.94 22.94 -11.51
CA SER A 343 9.52 21.85 -10.73
C SER A 343 9.61 20.56 -11.55
N GLY A 344 10.65 19.76 -11.27
CA GLY A 344 10.84 18.36 -11.71
C GLY A 344 10.16 17.91 -13.00
N ALA A 345 10.93 17.94 -14.10
CA ALA A 345 10.62 17.22 -15.34
C ALA A 345 9.38 17.67 -16.15
N GLN A 346 8.87 18.89 -15.92
CA GLN A 346 7.69 19.44 -16.64
C GLN A 346 6.42 18.58 -16.47
N CYS A 347 6.34 17.74 -15.43
CA CYS A 347 5.20 16.86 -15.17
C CYS A 347 3.94 17.59 -14.67
N GLY A 348 4.05 18.88 -14.32
CA GLY A 348 3.00 19.67 -13.68
C GLY A 348 1.67 19.73 -14.44
N ASP A 349 1.68 19.70 -15.77
CA ASP A 349 0.44 19.68 -16.57
C ASP A 349 -0.32 18.35 -16.46
N SER A 350 0.38 17.21 -16.52
CA SER A 350 -0.21 15.88 -16.30
C SER A 350 -0.69 15.73 -14.86
N LEU A 351 0.11 16.19 -13.90
CA LEU A 351 -0.22 16.18 -12.48
C LEU A 351 -1.49 16.99 -12.18
N ARG A 352 -1.63 18.20 -12.74
CA ARG A 352 -2.87 18.98 -12.59
C ARG A 352 -4.07 18.24 -13.17
N GLN A 353 -3.96 17.72 -14.39
CA GLN A 353 -5.07 17.03 -15.06
C GLN A 353 -5.56 15.83 -14.24
N ARG A 354 -4.64 15.00 -13.72
CA ARG A 354 -4.95 13.88 -12.81
C ARG A 354 -5.63 14.35 -11.53
N LEU A 355 -5.13 15.42 -10.91
CA LEU A 355 -5.72 15.99 -9.68
C LEU A 355 -7.08 16.68 -9.91
N GLN A 356 -7.34 17.26 -11.10
CA GLN A 356 -8.64 17.83 -11.47
C GLN A 356 -9.68 16.74 -11.81
N ILE A 357 -9.25 15.53 -12.18
CA ILE A 357 -10.11 14.34 -12.26
C ILE A 357 -10.46 13.83 -10.85
N LEU A 358 -9.52 13.81 -9.91
CA LEU A 358 -9.75 13.30 -8.54
C LEU A 358 -10.48 14.29 -7.61
N LEU A 359 -10.14 15.58 -7.66
CA LEU A 359 -10.70 16.66 -6.81
C LEU A 359 -11.66 17.56 -7.61
N ASN A 360 -12.37 18.49 -6.96
CA ASN A 360 -13.12 19.54 -7.66
C ASN A 360 -12.10 20.48 -8.36
N PRO A 361 -12.25 20.82 -9.66
CA PRO A 361 -11.26 21.62 -10.38
C PRO A 361 -10.88 22.97 -9.74
N ILE A 362 -11.75 23.61 -8.94
CA ILE A 362 -11.43 24.84 -8.21
C ILE A 362 -10.51 24.64 -6.98
N GLN A 363 -10.17 23.39 -6.66
CA GLN A 363 -9.18 23.05 -5.63
C GLN A 363 -7.74 23.10 -6.14
N VAL A 364 -7.51 23.16 -7.45
CA VAL A 364 -6.19 22.88 -8.04
C VAL A 364 -5.65 24.08 -8.81
N PHE A 365 -4.73 24.82 -8.17
CA PHE A 365 -4.14 26.04 -8.69
C PHE A 365 -2.75 25.82 -9.31
N GLU A 366 -2.48 26.50 -10.42
CA GLU A 366 -1.15 26.61 -11.01
C GLU A 366 -0.41 27.81 -10.40
N LEU A 367 0.85 27.62 -10.01
CA LEU A 367 1.74 28.69 -9.58
C LEU A 367 2.65 29.14 -10.72
N GLY A 368 2.74 30.45 -10.95
CA GLY A 368 3.57 31.04 -12.00
C GLY A 368 3.83 32.53 -11.83
N LYS A 369 4.65 33.14 -12.69
CA LYS A 369 5.09 34.56 -12.58
C LYS A 369 3.95 35.60 -12.60
N GLN A 370 2.72 35.22 -12.94
CA GLN A 370 1.53 36.07 -12.97
C GLN A 370 0.42 35.64 -12.00
N GLN A 371 0.58 34.52 -11.28
CA GLN A 371 -0.42 33.98 -10.36
C GLN A 371 0.26 33.26 -9.20
N GLY A 372 0.17 33.86 -8.01
CA GLY A 372 0.68 33.29 -6.75
C GLY A 372 -0.37 32.53 -5.94
N PRO A 373 0.03 31.91 -4.81
CA PRO A 373 -0.86 31.13 -3.95
C PRO A 373 -2.02 31.95 -3.37
N GLU A 374 -1.87 33.28 -3.28
CA GLU A 374 -2.83 34.22 -2.69
C GLU A 374 -4.22 34.10 -3.33
N VAL A 375 -4.31 33.79 -4.64
CA VAL A 375 -5.61 33.64 -5.34
C VAL A 375 -6.39 32.43 -4.79
N GLY A 376 -5.72 31.30 -4.54
CA GLY A 376 -6.33 30.11 -3.96
C GLY A 376 -6.65 30.28 -2.48
N LEU A 377 -5.72 30.88 -1.72
CA LEU A 377 -5.92 31.18 -0.29
C LEU A 377 -7.09 32.16 -0.07
N THR A 378 -7.28 33.15 -0.95
CA THR A 378 -8.39 34.11 -0.88
C THR A 378 -9.74 33.43 -1.17
N LEU A 379 -9.79 32.46 -2.10
CA LEU A 379 -11.00 31.67 -2.34
C LEU A 379 -11.36 30.78 -1.13
N PHE A 380 -10.35 30.19 -0.48
CA PHE A 380 -10.53 29.32 0.69
C PHE A 380 -10.62 30.07 2.03
N ARG A 381 -10.58 31.41 2.02
CA ARG A 381 -10.53 32.25 3.24
C ARG A 381 -11.70 32.04 4.22
N LYS A 382 -12.86 31.62 3.72
CA LYS A 382 -14.07 31.31 4.53
C LYS A 382 -14.22 29.81 4.88
N VAL A 383 -13.33 28.93 4.41
CA VAL A 383 -13.50 27.47 4.53
C VAL A 383 -12.88 26.99 5.86
N PRO A 384 -13.64 26.31 6.74
CA PRO A 384 -13.09 25.77 7.99
C PRO A 384 -12.21 24.55 7.71
N HIS A 385 -11.14 24.39 8.51
CA HIS A 385 -10.31 23.18 8.61
C HIS A 385 -9.78 22.58 7.29
N PHE A 386 -9.61 23.40 6.24
CA PHE A 386 -9.03 22.96 4.97
C PHE A 386 -7.55 22.59 5.13
N ARG A 387 -7.06 21.69 4.27
CA ARG A 387 -5.66 21.27 4.20
C ARG A 387 -5.00 21.83 2.94
N VAL A 388 -3.68 21.97 2.92
CA VAL A 388 -2.93 22.40 1.72
C VAL A 388 -2.01 21.28 1.25
N LEU A 389 -1.90 21.07 -0.07
CA LEU A 389 -0.90 20.21 -0.71
C LEU A 389 -0.06 21.02 -1.70
N VAL A 390 1.25 21.05 -1.47
CA VAL A 390 2.21 21.73 -2.37
C VAL A 390 2.91 20.71 -3.25
N CYS A 391 2.64 20.76 -4.54
CA CYS A 391 3.29 19.97 -5.58
C CYS A 391 4.48 20.76 -6.13
N GLY A 392 5.65 20.57 -5.53
CA GLY A 392 6.86 21.33 -5.84
C GLY A 392 8.09 20.80 -5.10
N GLY A 393 9.10 21.66 -4.95
CA GLY A 393 10.26 21.46 -4.06
C GLY A 393 10.29 22.49 -2.94
N ASP A 394 11.33 22.46 -2.12
CA ASP A 394 11.43 23.25 -0.87
C ASP A 394 11.10 24.75 -1.06
N GLY A 395 11.74 25.46 -1.99
CA GLY A 395 11.42 26.87 -2.28
C GLY A 395 9.98 27.14 -2.78
N THR A 396 9.27 26.13 -3.29
CA THR A 396 7.82 26.24 -3.59
C THR A 396 6.98 26.15 -2.33
N VAL A 397 7.40 25.34 -1.35
CA VAL A 397 6.75 25.25 -0.03
C VAL A 397 6.95 26.56 0.73
N ALA A 398 8.17 27.11 0.73
CA ALA A 398 8.47 28.41 1.30
C ALA A 398 7.55 29.52 0.76
N TRP A 399 7.38 29.63 -0.57
CA TRP A 399 6.47 30.61 -1.18
C TRP A 399 5.00 30.44 -0.74
N VAL A 400 4.52 29.22 -0.57
CA VAL A 400 3.16 28.96 -0.08
C VAL A 400 3.02 29.28 1.41
N LEU A 401 4.03 28.98 2.24
CA LEU A 401 4.05 29.34 3.66
C LEU A 401 4.05 30.87 3.87
N ASP A 402 4.89 31.60 3.12
CA ASP A 402 4.91 33.06 3.08
C ASP A 402 3.54 33.65 2.69
N ALA A 403 2.82 33.01 1.76
CA ALA A 403 1.49 33.45 1.34
C ALA A 403 0.41 33.15 2.40
N ILE A 404 0.48 32.00 3.09
CA ILE A 404 -0.41 31.66 4.20
C ILE A 404 -0.24 32.66 5.36
N GLU A 405 0.99 33.01 5.71
CA GLU A 405 1.31 34.00 6.74
C GLU A 405 0.70 35.38 6.42
N LYS A 406 0.92 35.89 5.21
CA LYS A 406 0.42 37.21 4.74
C LYS A 406 -1.11 37.32 4.82
N GLN A 407 -1.82 36.21 4.64
CA GLN A 407 -3.29 36.18 4.70
C GLN A 407 -3.85 36.30 6.13
N LYS A 408 -3.05 36.01 7.17
CA LYS A 408 -3.43 36.07 8.59
C LYS A 408 -4.72 35.30 8.89
N PHE A 409 -4.69 33.99 8.62
CA PHE A 409 -5.73 33.06 9.05
C PHE A 409 -5.78 32.96 10.58
N GLU A 410 -6.99 32.89 11.15
CA GLU A 410 -7.21 32.62 12.58
C GLU A 410 -6.72 31.22 12.98
N ALA A 411 -6.96 30.23 12.10
CA ALA A 411 -6.36 28.90 12.16
C ALA A 411 -5.66 28.61 10.81
N PRO A 412 -4.32 28.78 10.71
CA PRO A 412 -3.58 28.51 9.48
C PRO A 412 -3.69 27.04 9.03
N PRO A 413 -3.91 26.77 7.73
CA PRO A 413 -4.09 25.41 7.23
C PRO A 413 -2.77 24.61 7.24
N PRO A 414 -2.78 23.32 7.62
CA PRO A 414 -1.57 22.52 7.66
C PRO A 414 -1.16 22.03 6.25
N VAL A 415 0.15 22.03 5.97
CA VAL A 415 0.72 21.84 4.62
C VAL A 415 1.37 20.46 4.43
N ALA A 416 0.86 19.67 3.47
CA ALA A 416 1.52 18.49 2.92
C ALA A 416 2.37 18.84 1.68
N ILE A 417 3.34 17.98 1.35
CA ILE A 417 4.24 18.19 0.20
C ILE A 417 4.20 16.95 -0.71
N LEU A 418 3.93 17.16 -2.00
CA LEU A 418 4.19 16.15 -3.04
C LEU A 418 5.56 16.49 -3.69
N PRO A 419 6.61 15.66 -3.52
CA PRO A 419 7.99 15.99 -3.88
C PRO A 419 8.22 15.98 -5.40
N ALA A 420 7.79 17.05 -6.07
CA ALA A 420 8.00 17.32 -7.49
C ALA A 420 9.25 18.19 -7.75
N GLY A 421 9.98 18.60 -6.71
CA GLY A 421 11.20 19.41 -6.83
C GLY A 421 12.47 18.63 -7.17
N THR A 422 13.59 19.36 -7.29
CA THR A 422 14.94 18.76 -7.29
C THR A 422 15.44 18.60 -5.86
N GLY A 423 15.43 19.69 -5.08
CA GLY A 423 15.40 19.66 -3.61
C GLY A 423 13.99 19.34 -3.13
N ASN A 424 13.89 18.43 -2.16
CA ASN A 424 12.66 17.94 -1.54
C ASN A 424 12.94 17.56 -0.08
N ASP A 425 13.78 18.32 0.61
CA ASP A 425 14.45 17.87 1.82
C ASP A 425 13.56 18.03 3.06
N LEU A 426 12.71 19.07 3.08
CA LEU A 426 11.58 19.15 4.02
C LEU A 426 10.56 18.01 3.79
N ALA A 427 10.36 17.60 2.53
CA ALA A 427 9.47 16.48 2.19
C ALA A 427 10.01 15.12 2.65
N ARG A 428 11.33 14.96 2.81
CA ARG A 428 11.92 13.76 3.44
C ARG A 428 11.68 13.74 4.94
N VAL A 429 11.92 14.86 5.62
CA VAL A 429 11.71 15.00 7.08
C VAL A 429 10.24 14.82 7.46
N LEU A 430 9.31 15.29 6.62
CA LEU A 430 7.86 15.08 6.76
C LEU A 430 7.36 13.72 6.20
N CYS A 431 8.27 12.80 5.87
CA CYS A 431 8.01 11.42 5.43
C CYS A 431 7.26 11.25 4.08
N TRP A 432 7.11 12.31 3.29
CA TRP A 432 6.56 12.28 1.92
C TRP A 432 7.55 11.76 0.86
N GLY A 433 8.85 11.85 1.13
CA GLY A 433 9.92 11.26 0.31
C GLY A 433 10.63 12.22 -0.63
N GLY A 434 11.56 11.69 -1.44
CA GLY A 434 12.52 12.49 -2.22
C GLY A 434 12.19 12.75 -3.70
N GLY A 435 11.07 12.26 -4.23
CA GLY A 435 10.70 12.44 -5.64
C GLY A 435 9.42 11.71 -6.06
N LEU A 436 8.81 12.14 -7.17
CA LEU A 436 7.55 11.59 -7.72
C LEU A 436 7.55 10.07 -7.99
N GLY A 437 8.73 9.45 -8.18
CA GLY A 437 8.85 7.98 -8.33
C GLY A 437 8.43 7.18 -7.08
N ILE A 438 8.06 7.85 -5.97
CA ILE A 438 7.38 7.21 -4.84
C ILE A 438 5.88 6.98 -5.11
N VAL A 439 5.24 7.86 -5.89
CA VAL A 439 3.80 7.81 -6.21
C VAL A 439 3.44 6.53 -6.97
N GLU A 440 4.25 6.19 -7.98
CA GLU A 440 4.06 4.99 -8.80
C GLU A 440 4.28 3.70 -7.98
N LYS A 441 5.16 3.75 -6.96
CA LYS A 441 5.40 2.63 -6.03
C LYS A 441 4.33 2.45 -4.96
N GLN A 442 3.43 3.43 -4.80
CA GLN A 442 2.39 3.44 -3.76
C GLN A 442 0.97 3.37 -4.35
N GLY A 443 0.81 2.92 -5.59
CA GLY A 443 -0.50 2.76 -6.23
C GLY A 443 -1.11 4.04 -6.81
N GLY A 444 -0.32 5.12 -6.95
CA GLY A 444 -0.74 6.34 -7.64
C GLY A 444 -1.15 7.50 -6.73
N LEU A 445 -1.61 8.59 -7.34
CA LEU A 445 -2.04 9.81 -6.65
C LEU A 445 -3.26 9.57 -5.76
N PHE A 446 -4.09 8.58 -6.06
CA PHE A 446 -5.25 8.22 -5.24
C PHE A 446 -4.84 7.78 -3.83
N SER A 447 -3.78 6.97 -3.71
CA SER A 447 -3.19 6.60 -2.42
C SER A 447 -2.57 7.79 -1.70
N VAL A 448 -1.83 8.65 -2.41
CA VAL A 448 -1.25 9.86 -1.81
C VAL A 448 -2.34 10.80 -1.25
N LEU A 449 -3.51 10.86 -1.87
CA LEU A 449 -4.64 11.60 -1.31
C LEU A 449 -5.22 10.91 -0.05
N LYS A 450 -5.24 9.57 0.03
CA LYS A 450 -5.58 8.87 1.30
C LYS A 450 -4.55 9.18 2.40
N ASP A 451 -3.25 9.19 2.09
CA ASP A 451 -2.19 9.59 3.02
C ASP A 451 -2.44 11.03 3.53
N VAL A 452 -2.80 11.95 2.64
CA VAL A 452 -3.08 13.37 2.96
C VAL A 452 -4.37 13.56 3.79
N GLU A 453 -5.31 12.62 3.77
CA GLU A 453 -6.44 12.63 4.73
C GLU A 453 -5.99 12.19 6.13
N HIS A 454 -5.16 11.15 6.23
CA HIS A 454 -4.78 10.52 7.50
C HIS A 454 -3.51 11.11 8.14
N ALA A 455 -2.77 11.97 7.43
CA ALA A 455 -1.56 12.62 7.91
C ALA A 455 -1.76 13.40 9.22
N ALA A 456 -0.76 13.27 10.11
CA ALA A 456 -0.67 13.97 11.38
C ALA A 456 -0.23 15.43 11.17
N VAL A 457 -0.68 16.33 12.05
CA VAL A 457 -0.20 17.72 12.07
C VAL A 457 1.03 17.80 12.95
N THR A 458 2.07 18.47 12.47
CA THR A 458 3.30 18.80 13.20
C THR A 458 3.67 20.27 12.98
N VAL A 459 4.74 20.74 13.60
CA VAL A 459 5.17 22.14 13.59
C VAL A 459 6.52 22.28 12.88
N LEU A 460 6.72 23.41 12.23
CA LEU A 460 7.96 23.83 11.58
C LEU A 460 8.28 25.26 12.01
N ASP A 461 9.44 25.47 12.63
CA ASP A 461 9.98 26.81 12.88
C ASP A 461 10.37 27.49 11.56
N ARG A 462 10.04 28.78 11.46
CA ARG A 462 10.42 29.65 10.36
C ARG A 462 11.25 30.80 10.89
N TRP A 463 12.32 31.11 10.16
CA TRP A 463 13.41 31.94 10.61
C TRP A 463 13.57 33.15 9.71
N LYS A 464 13.75 34.34 10.30
CA LYS A 464 13.92 35.60 9.59
C LYS A 464 15.40 35.93 9.46
N ILE A 465 15.83 36.15 8.22
CA ILE A 465 17.17 36.55 7.82
C ILE A 465 17.14 38.04 7.44
N THR A 466 17.93 38.84 8.14
CA THR A 466 18.05 40.29 7.96
C THR A 466 19.46 40.62 7.50
N ILE A 467 19.61 41.35 6.39
CA ILE A 467 20.92 41.69 5.79
C ILE A 467 21.17 43.19 5.92
N LYS A 468 22.23 43.56 6.64
CA LYS A 468 22.61 44.95 6.94
C LYS A 468 23.98 45.26 6.34
N ASP A 469 24.21 46.51 5.94
CA ASP A 469 25.53 46.97 5.53
C ASP A 469 26.45 47.21 6.75
N ASN A 470 27.68 47.61 6.49
CA ASN A 470 28.68 47.92 7.52
C ASN A 470 28.37 49.19 8.35
N GLN A 471 27.25 49.88 8.07
CA GLN A 471 26.71 51.00 8.85
C GLN A 471 25.42 50.61 9.61
N GLY A 472 24.95 49.36 9.47
CA GLY A 472 23.73 48.85 10.10
C GLY A 472 22.44 49.13 9.31
N LYS A 473 22.51 49.74 8.12
CA LYS A 473 21.36 50.01 7.26
C LYS A 473 20.92 48.72 6.55
N LEU A 474 19.61 48.48 6.48
CA LEU A 474 19.03 47.31 5.83
C LEU A 474 19.29 47.34 4.30
N MET A 475 19.98 46.33 3.77
CA MET A 475 20.34 46.24 2.35
C MET A 475 19.24 45.65 1.46
N SER A 476 18.40 44.78 2.03
CA SER A 476 17.30 44.11 1.31
C SER A 476 16.13 43.83 2.25
N GLN A 477 14.94 43.59 1.69
CA GLN A 477 13.83 43.07 2.48
C GLN A 477 14.25 41.77 3.20
N PRO A 478 13.77 41.53 4.44
CA PRO A 478 14.08 40.30 5.16
C PRO A 478 13.62 39.06 4.39
N LYS A 479 14.45 38.03 4.39
CA LYS A 479 14.14 36.72 3.79
C LYS A 479 13.68 35.76 4.89
N TYR A 480 12.93 34.73 4.52
CA TYR A 480 12.51 33.67 5.43
C TYR A 480 13.14 32.35 5.04
N MET A 481 13.60 31.61 6.05
CA MET A 481 14.24 30.30 5.97
C MET A 481 13.39 29.29 6.72
N ASN A 482 13.23 28.11 6.11
CA ASN A 482 12.43 27.00 6.61
C ASN A 482 13.31 25.75 6.82
N ASN A 483 14.37 25.59 6.02
CA ASN A 483 15.23 24.43 6.01
C ASN A 483 16.68 24.78 6.43
N TYR A 484 17.33 25.68 5.69
CA TYR A 484 18.75 25.99 5.89
C TYR A 484 19.23 27.26 5.15
N PHE A 485 20.32 27.85 5.66
CA PHE A 485 21.04 28.98 5.07
C PHE A 485 22.54 28.63 4.95
N GLY A 486 23.09 28.72 3.74
CA GLY A 486 24.48 28.34 3.43
C GLY A 486 25.33 29.51 2.95
N VAL A 487 26.62 29.49 3.29
CA VAL A 487 27.61 30.52 2.96
C VAL A 487 28.92 29.82 2.53
N GLY A 488 29.43 30.13 1.33
CA GLY A 488 30.71 29.58 0.83
C GLY A 488 30.55 28.51 -0.26
N CYS A 489 31.34 27.44 -0.17
CA CYS A 489 31.50 26.46 -1.26
C CYS A 489 30.21 25.72 -1.66
N ASP A 490 29.27 25.48 -0.74
CA ASP A 490 27.97 24.86 -1.03
C ASP A 490 27.05 25.80 -1.84
N ALA A 491 26.94 27.04 -1.38
CA ALA A 491 26.17 28.10 -2.02
C ALA A 491 26.72 28.46 -3.40
N LYS A 492 28.04 28.31 -3.61
CA LYS A 492 28.69 28.46 -4.92
C LYS A 492 28.15 27.47 -5.94
N VAL A 493 28.04 26.18 -5.60
CA VAL A 493 27.48 25.16 -6.50
C VAL A 493 25.99 25.38 -6.74
N ALA A 494 25.24 25.79 -5.72
CA ALA A 494 23.84 26.20 -5.90
C ALA A 494 23.72 27.36 -6.91
N LEU A 495 24.54 28.40 -6.76
CA LEU A 495 24.55 29.58 -7.64
C LEU A 495 24.93 29.24 -9.09
N ASP A 496 25.94 28.40 -9.30
CA ASP A 496 26.35 27.97 -10.64
C ASP A 496 25.24 27.17 -11.34
N ILE A 497 24.49 26.34 -10.59
CA ILE A 497 23.33 25.62 -11.13
C ILE A 497 22.13 26.54 -11.37
N HIS A 498 21.90 27.56 -10.53
CA HIS A 498 20.86 28.58 -10.76
C HIS A 498 21.13 29.34 -12.06
N ASN A 499 22.36 29.82 -12.26
CA ASN A 499 22.78 30.50 -13.48
C ASN A 499 22.61 29.59 -14.71
N LEU A 500 23.10 28.34 -14.64
CA LEU A 500 22.95 27.35 -15.70
C LEU A 500 21.47 27.06 -16.04
N ARG A 501 20.55 27.18 -15.08
CA ARG A 501 19.11 26.96 -15.23
C ARG A 501 18.39 28.11 -15.92
N GLU A 502 18.73 29.37 -15.63
CA GLU A 502 18.17 30.52 -16.36
C GLU A 502 18.82 30.69 -17.75
N GLU A 503 20.10 30.34 -17.94
CA GLU A 503 20.76 30.32 -19.26
C GLU A 503 20.28 29.18 -20.17
N ASN A 504 20.11 27.96 -19.63
CA ASN A 504 19.84 26.74 -20.40
C ASN A 504 18.62 25.96 -19.83
N PRO A 505 17.42 26.56 -19.74
CA PRO A 505 16.26 25.94 -19.10
C PRO A 505 15.85 24.59 -19.71
N GLU A 506 16.07 24.42 -21.02
CA GLU A 506 15.84 23.16 -21.76
C GLU A 506 16.65 21.96 -21.21
N ARG A 507 17.77 22.20 -20.50
CA ARG A 507 18.57 21.13 -19.91
C ARG A 507 17.95 20.54 -18.63
N PHE A 508 17.01 21.24 -17.99
CA PHE A 508 16.46 20.86 -16.68
C PHE A 508 15.17 20.02 -16.79
N TYR A 509 15.12 19.15 -17.80
CA TYR A 509 13.93 18.39 -18.22
C TYR A 509 13.67 17.08 -17.43
N SER A 510 14.50 16.73 -16.43
CA SER A 510 14.31 15.51 -15.63
C SER A 510 14.90 15.64 -14.23
N GLN A 511 14.20 15.19 -13.18
CA GLN A 511 14.70 15.24 -11.80
C GLN A 511 16.05 14.48 -11.64
N PHE A 512 16.24 13.40 -12.39
CA PHE A 512 17.49 12.64 -12.41
C PHE A 512 18.61 13.41 -13.13
N MET A 513 18.34 13.97 -14.30
CA MET A 513 19.31 14.79 -15.05
C MET A 513 19.71 16.04 -14.27
N ASN A 514 18.78 16.68 -13.55
CA ASN A 514 19.07 17.81 -12.68
C ASN A 514 20.12 17.42 -11.61
N LYS A 515 19.97 16.26 -10.96
CA LYS A 515 20.94 15.74 -9.98
C LYS A 515 22.31 15.44 -10.60
N VAL A 516 22.35 14.94 -11.83
CA VAL A 516 23.61 14.74 -12.58
C VAL A 516 24.29 16.08 -12.90
N LEU A 517 23.53 17.15 -13.21
CA LEU A 517 24.08 18.49 -13.39
C LEU A 517 24.67 19.06 -12.09
N TYR A 518 23.95 18.94 -10.95
CA TYR A 518 24.48 19.31 -9.63
C TYR A 518 25.80 18.59 -9.31
N ALA A 519 25.87 17.28 -9.53
CA ALA A 519 27.08 16.49 -9.33
C ALA A 519 28.24 16.94 -10.25
N LYS A 520 27.94 17.33 -11.50
CA LYS A 520 28.94 17.81 -12.46
C LYS A 520 29.54 19.16 -12.06
N GLU A 521 28.72 20.17 -11.76
CA GLU A 521 29.25 21.49 -11.37
C GLU A 521 29.89 21.43 -9.96
N GLY A 522 29.39 20.58 -9.06
CA GLY A 522 30.07 20.27 -7.81
C GLY A 522 31.47 19.66 -8.01
N ALA A 523 31.60 18.68 -8.92
CA ALA A 523 32.89 18.04 -9.22
C ALA A 523 33.89 18.96 -9.93
N LYS A 524 33.40 19.89 -10.76
CA LYS A 524 34.22 20.95 -11.38
C LYS A 524 34.84 21.86 -10.33
N ASN A 525 34.05 22.28 -9.33
CA ASN A 525 34.48 23.18 -8.27
C ASN A 525 35.34 22.47 -7.18
N MET A 526 35.72 21.19 -7.37
CA MET A 526 36.64 20.45 -6.46
C MET A 526 38.13 20.80 -6.64
N MET A 527 38.48 21.63 -7.62
CA MET A 527 39.87 22.07 -7.89
C MET A 527 40.04 23.59 -7.80
N ASP A 528 39.02 24.32 -7.34
CA ASP A 528 39.02 25.78 -7.25
C ASP A 528 39.32 26.24 -5.82
N ASN A 529 40.57 26.66 -5.56
CA ASN A 529 41.05 27.31 -4.31
C ASN A 529 40.44 28.72 -4.09
N THR A 530 39.11 28.83 -4.16
CA THR A 530 38.37 30.10 -4.06
C THR A 530 38.09 30.50 -2.61
N PHE A 531 38.17 29.55 -1.67
CA PHE A 531 37.70 29.71 -0.30
C PHE A 531 38.79 29.49 0.77
N ASP A 532 40.07 29.38 0.38
CA ASP A 532 41.23 29.21 1.27
C ASP A 532 41.33 30.28 2.39
N TYR A 533 40.74 31.46 2.18
CA TYR A 533 40.72 32.57 3.15
C TYR A 533 39.39 32.72 3.91
N PHE A 534 38.41 31.81 3.70
CA PHE A 534 37.07 31.89 4.29
C PHE A 534 37.04 32.08 5.83
N PRO A 535 37.89 31.42 6.64
CA PRO A 535 37.93 31.62 8.10
C PRO A 535 38.42 33.01 8.53
N TRP A 536 39.06 33.77 7.64
CA TRP A 536 39.45 35.16 7.85
C TRP A 536 38.44 36.15 7.26
N ASP A 537 37.69 35.77 6.22
CA ASP A 537 36.70 36.62 5.55
C ASP A 537 35.31 36.58 6.21
N VAL A 538 34.99 35.52 6.94
CA VAL A 538 33.76 35.36 7.72
C VAL A 538 34.05 35.50 9.22
N LYS A 539 33.12 36.08 9.99
CA LYS A 539 33.07 35.93 11.45
C LYS A 539 31.71 35.37 11.86
N LEU A 540 31.69 34.53 12.89
CA LEU A 540 30.48 33.93 13.44
C LEU A 540 30.25 34.38 14.89
N GLU A 541 29.02 34.78 15.21
CA GLU A 541 28.56 35.18 16.54
C GLU A 541 27.19 34.52 16.80
N ILE A 542 27.05 33.80 17.92
CA ILE A 542 25.89 32.97 18.29
C ILE A 542 25.44 33.36 19.69
N ASP A 543 24.19 33.80 19.85
CA ASP A 543 23.64 34.29 21.12
C ASP A 543 24.58 35.30 21.85
N GLY A 544 25.23 36.16 21.06
CA GLY A 544 26.21 37.18 21.50
C GLY A 544 27.65 36.66 21.72
N SER A 545 27.89 35.36 21.64
CA SER A 545 29.20 34.72 21.81
C SER A 545 29.92 34.54 20.47
N LYS A 546 31.17 34.98 20.37
CA LYS A 546 31.98 34.81 19.14
C LYS A 546 32.49 33.38 19.02
N ILE A 547 32.26 32.76 17.88
CA ILE A 547 32.67 31.38 17.58
C ILE A 547 33.84 31.40 16.59
N ASN A 548 34.89 30.66 16.88
CA ASN A 548 36.05 30.52 15.99
C ASN A 548 35.72 29.51 14.88
N ILE A 549 35.95 29.92 13.63
CA ILE A 549 35.81 29.07 12.45
C ILE A 549 37.11 28.25 12.27
N PRO A 550 37.06 26.93 12.02
CA PRO A 550 38.26 26.12 11.76
C PRO A 550 39.04 26.61 10.54
N GLN A 551 40.38 26.53 10.59
CA GLN A 551 41.28 27.10 9.57
C GLN A 551 41.18 26.45 8.19
N ASP A 552 40.56 25.28 8.10
CA ASP A 552 40.33 24.48 6.90
C ASP A 552 38.87 24.55 6.39
N SER A 553 38.02 25.40 6.99
CA SER A 553 36.62 25.54 6.58
C SER A 553 36.46 26.47 5.37
N GLU A 554 35.84 25.96 4.30
CA GLU A 554 35.49 26.69 3.06
C GLU A 554 34.01 27.12 3.00
N GLY A 555 33.21 26.73 3.99
CA GLY A 555 31.78 27.05 4.04
C GLY A 555 31.15 26.79 5.41
N ILE A 556 30.02 27.45 5.66
CA ILE A 556 29.18 27.30 6.85
C ILE A 556 27.73 27.08 6.41
N LEU A 557 27.05 26.14 7.07
CA LEU A 557 25.61 25.93 6.96
C LEU A 557 24.95 26.16 8.32
N VAL A 558 23.87 26.95 8.30
CA VAL A 558 22.90 27.10 9.37
C VAL A 558 21.70 26.23 9.03
N ALA A 559 21.31 25.30 9.90
CA ALA A 559 20.27 24.30 9.62
C ALA A 559 19.13 24.33 10.66
N ASN A 560 17.91 24.15 10.16
CA ASN A 560 16.67 23.94 10.93
C ASN A 560 16.10 22.51 10.73
N ILE A 561 16.65 21.77 9.76
CA ILE A 561 16.25 20.38 9.47
C ILE A 561 17.47 19.50 9.20
N ARG A 562 17.36 18.21 9.55
CA ARG A 562 18.45 17.22 9.40
C ARG A 562 18.73 16.75 7.96
N SER A 563 17.86 17.07 7.01
CA SER A 563 18.01 16.66 5.61
C SER A 563 18.70 17.75 4.81
N TYR A 564 19.92 17.48 4.33
CA TYR A 564 20.66 18.37 3.44
C TYR A 564 21.04 17.68 2.12
N MET A 565 21.33 18.47 1.08
CA MET A 565 21.87 18.01 -0.21
C MET A 565 21.14 16.82 -0.85
N GLY A 566 19.84 16.67 -0.59
CA GLY A 566 19.03 15.59 -1.17
C GLY A 566 18.87 14.35 -0.29
N GLY A 567 18.89 14.49 1.04
CA GLY A 567 18.69 13.40 2.00
C GLY A 567 19.96 12.90 2.69
N VAL A 568 21.01 13.72 2.72
CA VAL A 568 22.21 13.50 3.52
C VAL A 568 21.91 13.94 4.97
N ASP A 569 22.19 13.06 5.92
CA ASP A 569 22.23 13.37 7.35
C ASP A 569 23.63 13.96 7.65
N LEU A 570 23.70 15.18 8.17
CA LEU A 570 24.97 15.94 8.21
C LEU A 570 25.95 15.44 9.29
N TRP A 571 25.43 14.88 10.37
CA TRP A 571 26.17 14.24 11.46
C TRP A 571 25.33 13.06 11.98
N LYS A 572 25.99 12.07 12.58
CA LYS A 572 25.31 10.94 13.23
C LYS A 572 25.02 11.25 14.69
N ASN A 573 23.82 10.94 15.15
CA ASN A 573 23.50 10.85 16.58
C ASN A 573 23.81 9.42 17.08
N GLU A 574 25.09 9.04 17.07
CA GLU A 574 25.61 7.82 17.75
C GLU A 574 26.31 8.24 19.06
N ASP A 575 26.50 7.31 20.01
CA ASP A 575 26.71 7.59 21.45
C ASP A 575 28.10 8.16 21.86
N ASP A 576 28.73 9.00 21.04
CA ASP A 576 29.97 9.70 21.39
C ASP A 576 29.71 10.81 22.42
N ALA A 577 30.09 10.54 23.68
CA ALA A 577 29.86 11.41 24.84
C ALA A 577 30.78 12.66 24.91
N SER A 578 31.22 13.19 23.77
CA SER A 578 32.11 14.36 23.66
C SER A 578 31.38 15.69 23.44
N ASP A 579 30.22 15.67 22.78
CA ASP A 579 29.64 16.86 22.16
C ASP A 579 28.53 17.48 23.03
N ASN A 580 28.80 18.68 23.56
CA ASN A 580 27.93 19.39 24.51
C ASN A 580 26.67 20.05 23.88
N PHE A 581 26.17 19.53 22.77
CA PHE A 581 25.05 20.09 22.02
C PHE A 581 23.76 19.26 22.21
N HIS A 582 22.60 19.88 22.06
CA HIS A 582 21.32 19.17 22.09
C HIS A 582 21.09 18.42 20.76
N PRO A 583 20.18 17.42 20.73
CA PRO A 583 19.62 16.90 19.49
C PRO A 583 18.94 18.01 18.70
N GLN A 584 19.05 17.97 17.37
CA GLN A 584 18.33 18.89 16.48
C GLN A 584 16.85 18.52 16.39
N SER A 585 15.97 19.50 16.59
CA SER A 585 14.58 19.45 16.14
C SER A 585 14.31 20.47 15.03
N MET A 586 13.06 20.52 14.56
CA MET A 586 12.56 21.48 13.56
C MET A 586 11.48 22.40 14.15
N HIS A 587 11.30 22.37 15.47
CA HIS A 587 10.23 23.05 16.21
C HIS A 587 10.65 23.46 17.65
N ASP A 588 11.96 23.40 17.97
CA ASP A 588 12.55 23.70 19.29
C ASP A 588 13.01 25.17 19.43
N LYS A 589 12.99 25.95 18.34
CA LYS A 589 13.46 27.33 18.23
C LYS A 589 14.97 27.48 18.42
N MET A 590 15.73 26.46 18.00
CA MET A 590 17.18 26.47 17.87
C MET A 590 17.61 26.31 16.41
N LEU A 591 18.86 26.66 16.11
CA LEU A 591 19.52 26.39 14.84
C LEU A 591 20.92 25.81 15.08
N GLU A 592 21.26 24.75 14.37
CA GLU A 592 22.62 24.22 14.31
C GLU A 592 23.46 25.00 13.32
N VAL A 593 24.72 25.25 13.69
CA VAL A 593 25.71 25.81 12.78
C VAL A 593 26.84 24.82 12.60
N VAL A 594 27.10 24.45 11.35
CA VAL A 594 28.17 23.50 10.98
C VAL A 594 29.09 24.11 9.93
N SER A 595 30.32 23.61 9.81
CA SER A 595 31.24 23.94 8.72
C SER A 595 31.61 22.77 7.83
N PHE A 596 32.05 23.10 6.62
CA PHE A 596 32.54 22.17 5.61
C PHE A 596 33.96 22.53 5.20
N THR A 597 34.80 21.51 5.00
CA THR A 597 36.19 21.65 4.55
C THR A 597 36.31 21.37 3.05
N GLY A 598 35.41 22.01 2.29
CA GLY A 598 35.41 22.04 0.83
C GLY A 598 34.59 20.98 0.10
N MET A 599 34.58 21.08 -1.22
CA MET A 599 33.73 20.26 -2.11
C MET A 599 34.03 18.75 -2.04
N LEU A 600 35.29 18.37 -1.76
CA LEU A 600 35.65 16.96 -1.52
C LEU A 600 35.05 16.43 -0.21
N HIS A 601 34.93 17.24 0.83
CA HIS A 601 34.24 16.88 2.06
C HIS A 601 32.72 16.72 1.79
N LEU A 602 32.09 17.68 1.12
CA LEU A 602 30.68 17.56 0.69
C LEU A 602 30.42 16.30 -0.14
N GLY A 603 31.32 15.95 -1.07
CA GLY A 603 31.25 14.69 -1.82
C GLY A 603 31.33 13.45 -0.93
N ARG A 604 32.18 13.44 0.10
CA ARG A 604 32.28 12.34 1.08
C ARG A 604 31.06 12.25 1.99
N LEU A 605 30.47 13.39 2.40
CA LEU A 605 29.22 13.44 3.15
C LEU A 605 28.09 12.77 2.36
N GLN A 606 27.98 13.05 1.06
CA GLN A 606 26.92 12.49 0.20
C GLN A 606 26.95 10.95 0.07
N VAL A 607 28.10 10.32 0.35
CA VAL A 607 28.28 8.86 0.35
C VAL A 607 28.48 8.25 1.74
N GLY A 608 28.30 9.04 2.82
CA GLY A 608 28.42 8.57 4.20
C GLY A 608 29.85 8.25 4.66
N LEU A 609 30.87 8.85 4.03
CA LEU A 609 32.30 8.67 4.34
C LEU A 609 32.92 9.84 5.14
N SER A 610 32.09 10.72 5.69
CA SER A 610 32.49 11.84 6.57
C SER A 610 31.29 12.30 7.42
N CYS A 611 31.51 13.23 8.35
CA CYS A 611 30.48 13.99 9.08
C CYS A 611 30.87 15.47 9.16
N ALA A 612 29.89 16.37 9.09
CA ALA A 612 30.11 17.81 9.15
C ALA A 612 30.43 18.26 10.58
N GLN A 613 31.31 19.25 10.72
CA GLN A 613 31.75 19.70 12.05
C GLN A 613 30.71 20.64 12.67
N ARG A 614 30.11 20.26 13.80
CA ARG A 614 29.24 21.15 14.58
C ARG A 614 30.08 22.25 15.25
N LEU A 615 29.75 23.50 14.97
CA LEU A 615 30.39 24.69 15.56
C LEU A 615 29.59 25.23 16.74
N ALA A 616 28.27 25.27 16.62
CA ALA A 616 27.37 25.85 17.63
C ALA A 616 25.92 25.39 17.46
N GLN A 617 25.11 25.71 18.47
CA GLN A 617 23.65 25.66 18.45
C GLN A 617 23.13 26.92 19.18
N GLY A 618 22.11 27.61 18.67
CA GLY A 618 21.62 28.86 19.30
C GLY A 618 20.35 29.46 18.69
N HIS A 619 19.84 30.52 19.30
CA HIS A 619 18.57 31.18 18.93
C HIS A 619 18.75 32.39 18.00
N HIS A 620 19.93 33.01 18.02
CA HIS A 620 20.29 34.17 17.22
C HIS A 620 21.69 33.99 16.64
N ILE A 621 21.77 34.01 15.32
CA ILE A 621 23.00 33.78 14.56
C ILE A 621 23.34 35.04 13.80
N LYS A 622 24.59 35.49 13.92
CA LYS A 622 25.09 36.70 13.29
C LYS A 622 26.40 36.40 12.56
N ILE A 623 26.41 36.67 11.26
CA ILE A 623 27.49 36.33 10.35
C ILE A 623 27.99 37.63 9.69
N GLU A 624 29.23 38.02 9.96
CA GLU A 624 29.87 39.16 9.31
C GLU A 624 30.65 38.66 8.09
N ILE A 625 30.33 39.19 6.91
CA ILE A 625 30.91 38.85 5.61
C ILE A 625 31.76 40.03 5.12
N LYS A 626 33.07 39.85 4.99
CA LYS A 626 34.02 40.92 4.62
C LYS A 626 34.28 41.05 3.11
N THR A 627 34.12 39.96 2.37
CA THR A 627 34.37 39.86 0.93
C THR A 627 33.12 39.39 0.19
N LYS A 628 33.08 39.59 -1.14
CA LYS A 628 31.91 39.21 -1.94
C LYS A 628 31.86 37.69 -2.11
N MET A 629 30.83 37.04 -1.57
CA MET A 629 30.74 35.57 -1.52
C MET A 629 29.32 35.05 -1.86
N PRO A 630 29.19 33.81 -2.36
CA PRO A 630 27.89 33.20 -2.63
C PRO A 630 27.22 32.72 -1.34
N ILE A 631 25.90 32.94 -1.25
CA ILE A 631 25.03 32.48 -0.15
C ILE A 631 23.71 31.92 -0.69
N GLN A 632 23.05 31.03 0.07
CA GLN A 632 21.77 30.41 -0.31
C GLN A 632 20.78 30.33 0.86
N VAL A 633 19.48 30.42 0.57
CA VAL A 633 18.38 30.14 1.53
C VAL A 633 17.46 29.09 0.92
N ASP A 634 17.24 27.96 1.61
CA ASP A 634 16.35 26.86 1.20
C ASP A 634 16.57 26.36 -0.26
N GLY A 635 17.79 26.52 -0.79
CA GLY A 635 18.17 26.16 -2.15
C GLY A 635 18.08 27.28 -3.20
N GLU A 636 17.68 28.51 -2.82
CA GLU A 636 17.68 29.69 -3.69
C GLU A 636 18.93 30.57 -3.42
N PRO A 637 19.88 30.68 -4.37
CA PRO A 637 21.21 31.26 -4.16
C PRO A 637 21.40 32.65 -4.79
N TRP A 638 22.35 33.43 -4.28
CA TRP A 638 22.83 34.66 -4.91
C TRP A 638 24.28 34.99 -4.50
N SER A 639 24.93 35.93 -5.19
CA SER A 639 26.21 36.49 -4.75
C SER A 639 25.96 37.73 -3.89
N GLN A 640 26.51 37.74 -2.68
CA GLN A 640 26.30 38.77 -1.67
C GLN A 640 27.55 39.63 -1.48
N ASP A 641 27.36 40.95 -1.45
CA ASP A 641 28.40 41.93 -1.12
C ASP A 641 28.61 42.05 0.41
N PRO A 642 29.77 42.57 0.87
CA PRO A 642 30.12 42.64 2.29
C PRO A 642 29.03 43.25 3.18
N CYS A 643 28.65 42.51 4.22
CA CYS A 643 27.47 42.78 5.03
C CYS A 643 27.50 42.05 6.39
N THR A 644 26.58 42.41 7.28
CA THR A 644 26.22 41.61 8.46
C THR A 644 24.87 40.95 8.23
N ILE A 645 24.80 39.63 8.36
CA ILE A 645 23.59 38.82 8.25
C ILE A 645 23.16 38.36 9.64
N GLU A 646 21.90 38.59 9.98
CA GLU A 646 21.28 38.20 11.26
C GLU A 646 20.12 37.23 11.02
N VAL A 647 20.19 36.04 11.61
CA VAL A 647 19.13 35.03 11.64
C VAL A 647 18.48 35.01 13.02
N SER A 648 17.16 34.91 13.07
CA SER A 648 16.36 34.94 14.32
C SER A 648 15.03 34.22 14.12
N HIS A 649 14.48 33.59 15.15
CA HIS A 649 13.18 32.92 15.07
C HIS A 649 12.08 33.95 14.74
N HIS A 650 11.22 33.62 13.78
CA HIS A 650 10.14 34.49 13.30
C HIS A 650 8.76 33.99 13.75
N CYS A 651 8.38 32.78 13.34
CA CYS A 651 7.09 32.19 13.68
C CYS A 651 7.10 30.67 13.46
N GLN A 652 6.01 29.99 13.84
CA GLN A 652 5.80 28.58 13.58
C GLN A 652 4.71 28.35 12.52
N ALA A 653 4.90 27.34 11.67
CA ALA A 653 3.95 26.90 10.65
C ALA A 653 3.47 25.46 10.90
N PHE A 654 2.22 25.17 10.53
CA PHE A 654 1.67 23.82 10.62
C PHE A 654 1.95 23.02 9.36
N MET A 655 2.56 21.85 9.53
CA MET A 655 2.89 20.92 8.46
C MET A 655 2.11 19.62 8.63
N LEU A 656 1.89 18.89 7.54
CA LEU A 656 1.39 17.52 7.57
C LEU A 656 2.58 16.56 7.44
N LYS A 657 2.76 15.71 8.45
CA LYS A 657 3.74 14.61 8.46
C LYS A 657 3.01 13.33 8.06
N ARG A 658 3.50 12.62 7.04
CA ARG A 658 2.90 11.34 6.68
C ARG A 658 3.18 10.31 7.77
N VAL A 659 2.12 9.66 8.25
CA VAL A 659 2.23 8.46 9.08
C VAL A 659 2.62 7.30 8.18
N SER A 660 3.75 6.66 8.45
CA SER A 660 4.14 5.40 7.81
C SER A 660 3.31 4.24 8.38
N GLU A 661 2.91 3.30 7.54
CA GLU A 661 2.21 2.08 7.97
C GLU A 661 3.11 1.09 8.76
N GLU A 662 4.41 1.37 8.94
CA GLU A 662 5.25 0.68 9.93
C GLU A 662 4.83 1.10 11.37
N PRO A 663 4.27 0.19 12.20
CA PRO A 663 3.75 0.56 13.53
C PRO A 663 4.83 1.10 14.48
N ILE A 664 6.06 0.61 14.31
CA ILE A 664 7.21 0.94 15.16
C ILE A 664 7.63 2.40 14.96
N GLY A 665 7.67 2.89 13.72
CA GLY A 665 8.04 4.28 13.42
C GLY A 665 7.00 5.28 13.90
N HIS A 666 5.71 4.94 13.80
CA HIS A 666 4.62 5.77 14.31
C HIS A 666 4.67 5.88 15.84
N ALA A 667 4.82 4.75 16.54
CA ALA A 667 4.95 4.73 18.00
C ALA A 667 6.21 5.48 18.47
N ALA A 668 7.36 5.27 17.82
CA ALA A 668 8.61 5.95 18.18
C ALA A 668 8.53 7.47 18.01
N SER A 669 7.94 7.98 16.91
CA SER A 669 7.75 9.42 16.73
C SER A 669 6.79 10.00 17.75
N ILE A 670 5.68 9.33 18.07
CA ILE A 670 4.74 9.82 19.08
C ILE A 670 5.39 9.82 20.47
N MET A 671 6.13 8.77 20.84
CA MET A 671 6.83 8.74 22.13
C MET A 671 7.91 9.82 22.24
N ALA A 672 8.64 10.11 21.16
CA ALA A 672 9.58 11.23 21.13
C ALA A 672 8.87 12.57 21.33
N ASP A 673 7.88 12.89 20.48
CA ASP A 673 7.12 14.14 20.54
C ASP A 673 6.42 14.32 21.92
N VAL A 674 5.92 13.23 22.54
CA VAL A 674 5.29 13.26 23.87
C VAL A 674 6.31 13.49 25.00
N LEU A 675 7.49 12.86 24.96
CA LEU A 675 8.54 13.07 25.96
C LEU A 675 9.18 14.47 25.82
N GLU A 676 9.27 14.99 24.61
CA GLU A 676 9.69 16.37 24.31
C GLU A 676 8.71 17.39 24.89
N ASN A 677 7.40 17.24 24.62
CA ASN A 677 6.37 18.09 25.20
C ASN A 677 6.27 17.96 26.72
N ALA A 678 6.53 16.77 27.30
CA ALA A 678 6.52 16.56 28.74
C ALA A 678 7.70 17.24 29.45
N GLU A 679 8.89 17.29 28.85
CA GLU A 679 10.02 18.08 29.34
C GLU A 679 9.74 19.58 29.23
N ASN A 680 9.30 20.05 28.06
CA ASN A 680 8.98 21.46 27.81
C ASN A 680 7.82 21.98 28.68
N SER A 681 6.94 21.10 29.15
CA SER A 681 5.85 21.41 30.10
C SER A 681 6.25 21.25 31.57
N GLY A 682 7.51 20.89 31.88
CA GLY A 682 7.99 20.67 33.25
C GLY A 682 7.42 19.43 33.96
N ILE A 683 6.80 18.50 33.22
CA ILE A 683 6.17 17.28 33.75
C ILE A 683 7.24 16.22 34.05
N ILE A 684 8.32 16.19 33.25
CA ILE A 684 9.51 15.36 33.49
C ILE A 684 10.78 16.22 33.42
N THR A 685 11.80 15.85 34.18
CA THR A 685 13.13 16.48 34.08
C THR A 685 13.91 15.95 32.88
N ALA A 686 14.91 16.71 32.41
CA ALA A 686 15.82 16.28 31.35
C ALA A 686 16.54 14.95 31.65
N SER A 687 16.83 14.66 32.92
CA SER A 687 17.37 13.37 33.33
C SER A 687 16.37 12.23 33.10
N GLN A 688 15.09 12.43 33.43
CA GLN A 688 14.03 11.45 33.20
C GLN A 688 13.73 11.26 31.71
N LYS A 689 13.70 12.35 30.91
CA LYS A 689 13.60 12.26 29.44
C LYS A 689 14.76 11.42 28.88
N ARG A 690 16.01 11.66 29.31
CA ARG A 690 17.17 10.87 28.87
C ARG A 690 17.06 9.40 29.29
N THR A 691 16.66 9.07 30.52
CA THR A 691 16.45 7.66 30.93
C THR A 691 15.36 6.98 30.12
N LEU A 692 14.23 7.65 29.87
CA LEU A 692 13.12 7.10 29.10
C LEU A 692 13.48 6.94 27.61
N LEU A 693 14.14 7.93 27.01
CA LEU A 693 14.65 7.84 25.64
C LEU A 693 15.74 6.77 25.50
N HIS A 694 16.62 6.59 26.50
CA HIS A 694 17.63 5.53 26.49
C HIS A 694 16.99 4.13 26.58
N GLU A 695 15.97 3.94 27.44
CA GLU A 695 15.22 2.68 27.52
C GLU A 695 14.46 2.36 26.22
N ILE A 696 13.84 3.38 25.61
CA ILE A 696 13.16 3.27 24.31
C ILE A 696 14.16 3.00 23.18
N ALA A 697 15.28 3.73 23.14
CA ALA A 697 16.33 3.56 22.13
C ALA A 697 17.02 2.21 22.25
N SER A 698 17.34 1.73 23.45
CA SER A 698 17.92 0.41 23.68
C SER A 698 17.02 -0.71 23.14
N ARG A 699 15.69 -0.56 23.27
CA ARG A 699 14.69 -1.48 22.70
C ARG A 699 14.51 -1.36 21.17
N LEU A 700 14.99 -0.29 20.54
CA LEU A 700 14.86 -0.03 19.09
C LEU A 700 16.17 -0.25 18.29
N LEU A 701 17.33 0.10 18.86
CA LEU A 701 18.65 0.06 18.21
C LEU A 701 19.03 -1.35 17.71
N ILE A 702 18.62 -2.39 18.44
CA ILE A 702 18.85 -3.80 18.11
C ILE A 702 18.30 -4.17 16.73
N LEU A 703 17.26 -3.47 16.23
CA LEU A 703 16.68 -3.71 14.90
C LEU A 703 17.38 -2.98 13.75
N LEU A 704 18.17 -1.93 14.03
CA LEU A 704 18.76 -1.07 13.00
C LEU A 704 20.11 -1.59 12.50
N GLN A 705 21.01 -2.02 13.40
CA GLN A 705 22.35 -2.50 13.03
C GLN A 705 22.30 -3.70 12.06
N LEU A 706 21.32 -4.60 12.23
CA LEU A 706 21.12 -5.78 11.37
C LEU A 706 20.71 -5.43 9.92
N LYS A 707 20.00 -4.32 9.69
CA LYS A 707 19.61 -3.89 8.31
C LYS A 707 20.82 -3.34 7.54
N GLN A 708 21.72 -2.61 8.19
CA GLN A 708 22.80 -1.88 7.51
C GLN A 708 23.90 -2.82 6.96
N MET A 709 24.30 -3.84 7.74
CA MET A 709 25.24 -4.89 7.26
C MET A 709 24.71 -5.64 6.04
N ARG A 710 23.42 -6.05 6.05
CA ARG A 710 22.80 -6.79 4.93
C ARG A 710 22.85 -6.01 3.60
N PHE A 711 22.74 -4.68 3.64
CA PHE A 711 22.74 -3.86 2.43
C PHE A 711 24.11 -3.80 1.74
N LEU A 712 25.19 -3.67 2.53
CA LEU A 712 26.57 -3.68 2.02
C LEU A 712 26.95 -5.04 1.40
N ILE A 713 26.58 -6.14 2.06
CA ILE A 713 26.83 -7.51 1.58
C ILE A 713 26.09 -7.78 0.25
N MET A 714 24.81 -7.40 0.16
CA MET A 714 24.01 -7.55 -1.06
C MET A 714 24.53 -6.72 -2.24
N ALA A 715 25.11 -5.55 -1.98
CA ALA A 715 25.74 -4.72 -3.01
C ALA A 715 27.02 -5.37 -3.57
N ALA A 716 27.88 -5.92 -2.70
CA ALA A 716 29.10 -6.63 -3.10
C ALA A 716 28.79 -7.88 -3.93
N ILE A 717 27.82 -8.70 -3.50
CA ILE A 717 27.41 -9.92 -4.20
C ILE A 717 26.92 -9.61 -5.63
N ARG A 718 26.15 -8.52 -5.82
CA ARG A 718 25.67 -8.12 -7.15
C ARG A 718 26.80 -7.77 -8.12
N TRP A 719 27.87 -7.13 -7.66
CA TRP A 719 29.04 -6.85 -8.50
C TRP A 719 29.82 -8.12 -8.87
N VAL A 720 29.98 -9.06 -7.92
CA VAL A 720 30.64 -10.35 -8.19
C VAL A 720 29.84 -11.18 -9.20
N VAL A 721 28.52 -11.31 -9.01
CA VAL A 721 27.65 -12.05 -9.94
C VAL A 721 27.67 -11.47 -11.35
N LEU A 722 27.66 -10.13 -11.48
CA LEU A 722 27.75 -9.48 -12.80
C LEU A 722 29.08 -9.78 -13.50
N ALA A 723 30.20 -9.79 -12.77
CA ALA A 723 31.50 -10.16 -13.31
C ALA A 723 31.55 -11.65 -13.72
N CYS A 724 31.02 -12.55 -12.89
CA CYS A 724 30.95 -13.98 -13.20
C CYS A 724 30.13 -14.27 -14.47
N ILE A 725 28.99 -13.60 -14.67
CA ILE A 725 28.16 -13.78 -15.87
C ILE A 725 28.92 -13.40 -17.15
N VAL A 726 29.69 -12.31 -17.13
CA VAL A 726 30.51 -11.88 -18.28
C VAL A 726 31.64 -12.87 -18.58
N VAL A 727 32.27 -13.45 -17.56
CA VAL A 727 33.34 -14.46 -17.74
C VAL A 727 32.78 -15.78 -18.27
N ILE A 728 31.65 -16.25 -17.72
CA ILE A 728 31.01 -17.52 -18.13
C ILE A 728 30.48 -17.43 -19.57
N GLY A 729 29.90 -16.29 -19.96
CA GLY A 729 29.35 -16.06 -21.30
C GLY A 729 30.35 -16.16 -22.45
N CYS A 730 31.66 -16.06 -22.18
CA CYS A 730 32.72 -16.19 -23.18
C CYS A 730 33.31 -17.61 -23.31
N ALA A 731 32.97 -18.54 -22.41
CA ALA A 731 33.72 -19.80 -22.25
C ALA A 731 33.06 -21.05 -22.86
N THR A 732 31.78 -21.01 -23.25
CA THR A 732 30.96 -22.22 -23.50
C THR A 732 30.32 -22.29 -24.90
N ILE A 733 31.07 -21.99 -25.96
CA ILE A 733 30.66 -22.24 -27.35
C ILE A 733 31.19 -23.60 -27.84
N ALA A 734 30.66 -24.71 -27.28
CA ALA A 734 30.94 -26.06 -27.78
C ALA A 734 29.91 -27.11 -27.33
N ARG A 735 29.28 -27.77 -28.32
CA ARG A 735 28.43 -28.99 -28.24
C ARG A 735 27.03 -28.82 -27.63
N GLY A 736 26.04 -29.41 -28.30
CA GLY A 736 24.68 -29.65 -27.79
C GLY A 736 24.56 -31.04 -27.10
N ASP A 737 23.37 -31.57 -26.85
CA ASP A 737 22.08 -31.21 -27.47
C ASP A 737 20.90 -31.05 -26.48
N GLU A 738 19.92 -30.26 -26.94
CA GLU A 738 18.49 -30.15 -26.60
C GLU A 738 17.93 -30.59 -25.22
N GLN A 739 17.29 -29.65 -24.51
CA GLN A 739 15.83 -29.48 -24.61
C GLN A 739 15.32 -28.15 -23.98
N PRO A 740 14.55 -27.34 -24.73
CA PRO A 740 13.70 -26.31 -24.16
C PRO A 740 12.32 -26.20 -24.84
N LEU A 741 11.24 -26.62 -24.16
CA LEU A 741 9.85 -26.33 -24.58
C LEU A 741 9.07 -25.66 -23.46
N SER A 742 9.15 -24.32 -23.42
CA SER A 742 8.21 -23.49 -22.66
C SER A 742 7.32 -22.70 -23.62
N ARG A 743 6.02 -22.66 -23.32
CA ARG A 743 4.98 -21.83 -23.98
C ARG A 743 4.76 -22.04 -25.49
N ILE A 744 3.85 -22.94 -25.84
CA ILE A 744 2.80 -22.72 -26.85
C ILE A 744 1.60 -23.62 -26.52
N ALA A 745 0.38 -23.08 -26.64
CA ALA A 745 -0.87 -23.83 -26.58
C ALA A 745 -1.93 -23.15 -27.46
N ILE A 746 -1.96 -23.57 -28.72
CA ILE A 746 -2.99 -23.36 -29.74
C ILE A 746 -3.29 -24.82 -30.21
N GLU A 747 -4.50 -25.27 -30.58
CA GLU A 747 -5.48 -24.65 -31.46
C GLU A 747 -6.97 -24.97 -31.16
N ARG A 748 -7.82 -24.22 -31.86
CA ARG A 748 -9.28 -24.35 -32.05
C ARG A 748 -9.64 -25.60 -32.89
N ALA A 749 -10.89 -26.06 -33.05
CA ALA A 749 -12.20 -25.78 -32.44
C ALA A 749 -13.22 -26.83 -32.96
N THR A 750 -14.50 -26.68 -32.61
CA THR A 750 -15.60 -26.92 -33.56
C THR A 750 -16.74 -25.93 -33.35
N VAL A 751 -17.59 -25.73 -34.36
CA VAL A 751 -18.72 -24.80 -34.35
C VAL A 751 -20.00 -25.56 -34.66
N ALA A 752 -21.08 -25.24 -33.93
CA ALA A 752 -22.45 -25.55 -34.29
C ALA A 752 -23.31 -24.28 -34.17
N ALA A 753 -24.34 -24.16 -34.99
CA ALA A 753 -25.08 -22.91 -35.19
C ALA A 753 -26.31 -22.77 -34.25
N VAL A 754 -26.98 -21.62 -34.38
CA VAL A 754 -28.35 -21.33 -33.94
C VAL A 754 -29.33 -22.49 -34.28
N ASP A 755 -30.42 -22.71 -33.55
CA ASP A 755 -31.38 -21.69 -33.10
C ASP A 755 -32.20 -22.03 -31.84
N SER A 756 -33.11 -21.12 -31.47
CA SER A 756 -34.10 -21.18 -30.38
C SER A 756 -33.63 -20.89 -28.94
N ALA A 757 -34.55 -20.37 -28.12
CA ALA A 757 -34.24 -19.65 -26.89
C ALA A 757 -34.09 -20.54 -25.64
N SER A 758 -33.23 -20.13 -24.71
CA SER A 758 -33.20 -20.64 -23.34
C SER A 758 -32.90 -19.53 -22.33
N VAL A 759 -33.56 -19.58 -21.17
CA VAL A 759 -33.35 -18.63 -20.07
C VAL A 759 -32.10 -19.05 -19.28
N LYS A 760 -31.06 -18.22 -19.28
CA LYS A 760 -29.88 -18.43 -18.42
C LYS A 760 -30.17 -17.98 -16.98
N ALA A 761 -30.66 -18.90 -16.16
CA ALA A 761 -30.56 -18.76 -14.71
C ALA A 761 -29.09 -18.97 -14.27
N LYS A 762 -28.40 -17.91 -13.82
CA LYS A 762 -27.28 -18.06 -12.87
C LYS A 762 -27.89 -18.56 -11.54
N PRO A 763 -27.16 -19.33 -10.73
CA PRO A 763 -26.38 -18.69 -9.67
C PRO A 763 -24.89 -19.03 -9.74
N THR A 764 -24.05 -18.13 -9.23
CA THR A 764 -22.61 -18.37 -9.01
C THR A 764 -22.35 -18.99 -7.62
N VAL A 765 -23.29 -19.80 -7.14
CA VAL A 765 -23.25 -20.47 -5.84
C VAL A 765 -23.74 -21.89 -6.11
N LEU A 766 -22.83 -22.87 -6.08
CA LEU A 766 -23.26 -24.23 -5.73
C LEU A 766 -23.69 -24.16 -4.26
N GLY A 767 -24.78 -24.85 -3.92
CA GLY A 767 -25.31 -24.82 -2.55
C GLY A 767 -24.29 -25.34 -1.54
N LEU A 768 -24.59 -25.09 -0.26
CA LEU A 768 -23.81 -25.49 0.92
C LEU A 768 -23.14 -26.87 0.80
N LYS A 769 -23.89 -27.82 0.21
CA LYS A 769 -23.41 -29.07 -0.38
C LYS A 769 -24.32 -29.46 -1.55
N PHE A 770 -23.88 -30.40 -2.37
CA PHE A 770 -24.61 -30.92 -3.53
C PHE A 770 -24.46 -32.45 -3.63
N GLN A 771 -25.27 -33.09 -4.48
CA GLN A 771 -25.14 -34.52 -4.76
C GLN A 771 -25.79 -34.84 -6.11
N TYR A 772 -25.26 -35.82 -6.84
CA TYR A 772 -25.82 -36.33 -8.07
C TYR A 772 -27.15 -37.06 -7.79
N ALA A 773 -28.18 -36.79 -8.61
CA ALA A 773 -29.50 -37.36 -8.40
C ALA A 773 -29.60 -38.89 -8.61
N ASN A 774 -28.55 -39.54 -9.16
CA ASN A 774 -28.41 -40.99 -9.25
C ASN A 774 -27.67 -41.61 -8.04
N PHE A 775 -27.14 -40.81 -7.10
CA PHE A 775 -26.49 -41.31 -5.89
C PHE A 775 -27.46 -42.16 -5.08
N LYS A 776 -27.12 -43.45 -4.87
CA LYS A 776 -28.01 -44.46 -4.25
C LYS A 776 -29.35 -44.66 -5.00
N ASN A 777 -29.49 -44.16 -6.23
CA ASN A 777 -30.68 -44.20 -7.09
C ASN A 777 -30.31 -44.70 -8.50
N ALA A 778 -29.99 -46.00 -8.64
CA ALA A 778 -29.43 -46.56 -9.88
C ALA A 778 -30.32 -46.35 -11.13
N ASP A 779 -31.64 -46.44 -11.00
CA ASP A 779 -32.59 -46.24 -12.10
C ASP A 779 -32.96 -44.76 -12.37
N TYR A 780 -32.32 -43.78 -11.70
CA TYR A 780 -32.57 -42.35 -11.98
C TYR A 780 -32.36 -42.02 -13.47
N ASN A 781 -31.29 -42.54 -14.06
CA ASN A 781 -30.92 -42.33 -15.47
C ASN A 781 -31.94 -42.91 -16.48
N ARG A 782 -32.90 -43.74 -16.03
CA ARG A 782 -33.96 -44.32 -16.85
C ARG A 782 -35.35 -43.77 -16.52
N SER A 783 -35.59 -43.48 -15.25
CA SER A 783 -36.92 -43.12 -14.71
C SER A 783 -37.13 -41.61 -14.56
N GLY A 784 -36.05 -40.81 -14.51
CA GLY A 784 -36.10 -39.40 -14.13
C GLY A 784 -36.54 -39.16 -12.67
N LYS A 785 -36.55 -40.22 -11.83
CA LYS A 785 -37.04 -40.19 -10.45
C LYS A 785 -35.96 -40.70 -9.51
N GLY A 786 -35.82 -40.04 -8.36
CA GLY A 786 -34.90 -40.42 -7.30
C GLY A 786 -35.18 -39.63 -6.03
N PHE A 787 -34.58 -40.05 -4.92
CA PHE A 787 -34.69 -39.38 -3.62
C PHE A 787 -33.33 -39.33 -2.94
N LEU A 788 -33.03 -38.22 -2.26
CA LEU A 788 -31.84 -38.08 -1.43
C LEU A 788 -32.24 -37.96 0.03
N ARG A 789 -31.43 -38.53 0.92
CA ARG A 789 -31.49 -38.26 2.36
C ARG A 789 -30.25 -37.43 2.70
N LEU A 790 -30.48 -36.19 3.12
CA LEU A 790 -29.44 -35.23 3.43
C LEU A 790 -29.58 -34.83 4.90
N GLN A 791 -28.48 -34.88 5.66
CA GLN A 791 -28.42 -34.42 7.04
C GLN A 791 -28.05 -32.94 7.05
N LEU A 792 -28.94 -32.07 7.54
CA LEU A 792 -28.65 -30.65 7.70
C LEU A 792 -28.14 -30.36 9.11
N ILE A 793 -27.22 -29.40 9.21
CA ILE A 793 -26.78 -28.77 10.46
C ILE A 793 -27.50 -27.43 10.63
N ASN A 794 -27.75 -26.99 11.85
CA ASN A 794 -28.37 -25.69 12.10
C ASN A 794 -27.31 -24.58 11.98
N GLN A 795 -27.53 -23.62 11.08
CA GLN A 795 -26.57 -22.55 10.80
C GLN A 795 -27.29 -21.25 10.39
N ARG A 796 -28.20 -20.76 11.23
CA ARG A 796 -28.80 -19.40 11.22
C ARG A 796 -29.89 -19.09 10.19
N GLU A 797 -29.97 -19.79 9.06
CA GLU A 797 -30.90 -19.47 7.97
C GLU A 797 -31.81 -20.66 7.57
N ASP A 798 -32.71 -20.42 6.61
CA ASP A 798 -33.46 -21.48 5.96
C ASP A 798 -32.75 -22.05 4.72
N PHE A 799 -33.23 -23.20 4.25
CA PHE A 799 -32.64 -24.02 3.21
C PHE A 799 -33.62 -24.14 2.05
N SER A 800 -33.09 -24.32 0.84
CA SER A 800 -33.88 -24.66 -0.35
C SER A 800 -33.03 -25.54 -1.27
N PHE A 801 -33.58 -26.66 -1.71
CA PHE A 801 -32.89 -27.62 -2.57
C PHE A 801 -33.20 -27.33 -4.04
N ALA A 802 -32.19 -27.37 -4.89
CA ALA A 802 -32.32 -27.06 -6.31
C ALA A 802 -31.78 -28.21 -7.17
N LEU A 803 -32.54 -28.60 -8.20
CA LEU A 803 -32.17 -29.66 -9.14
C LEU A 803 -31.56 -29.04 -10.40
N PHE A 804 -30.40 -29.54 -10.82
CA PHE A 804 -29.67 -29.06 -11.99
C PHE A 804 -29.44 -30.16 -13.04
N SER A 805 -29.32 -29.75 -14.31
CA SER A 805 -28.78 -30.55 -15.41
C SER A 805 -27.47 -29.95 -15.92
N GLY A 806 -26.69 -30.69 -16.73
CA GLY A 806 -25.43 -30.21 -17.31
C GLY A 806 -24.19 -30.38 -16.44
N GLY A 807 -24.32 -31.00 -15.26
CA GLY A 807 -23.21 -31.23 -14.32
C GLY A 807 -22.71 -29.94 -13.66
N LEU A 808 -21.62 -30.06 -12.89
CA LEU A 808 -21.04 -28.93 -12.13
C LEU A 808 -20.36 -27.88 -13.03
N SER A 809 -19.92 -28.26 -14.23
CA SER A 809 -19.21 -27.38 -15.17
C SER A 809 -20.14 -26.55 -16.07
N ALA A 810 -21.39 -26.97 -16.26
CA ALA A 810 -22.40 -26.22 -17.03
C ALA A 810 -23.82 -26.33 -16.41
N PRO A 811 -23.99 -26.01 -15.12
CA PRO A 811 -25.24 -26.24 -14.41
C PRO A 811 -26.39 -25.40 -14.97
N LYS A 812 -27.53 -26.05 -15.20
CA LYS A 812 -28.80 -25.46 -15.63
C LYS A 812 -29.89 -25.84 -14.64
N LEU A 813 -30.43 -24.83 -13.94
CA LEU A 813 -31.51 -25.01 -12.98
C LEU A 813 -32.76 -25.60 -13.66
N ILE A 814 -33.31 -26.69 -13.11
CA ILE A 814 -34.54 -27.34 -13.57
C ILE A 814 -35.71 -27.00 -12.63
N ALA A 815 -35.48 -27.13 -11.31
CA ALA A 815 -36.51 -26.98 -10.29
C ALA A 815 -35.91 -26.54 -8.95
N VAL A 816 -36.73 -25.92 -8.10
CA VAL A 816 -36.42 -25.57 -6.71
C VAL A 816 -37.53 -26.12 -5.81
N SER A 817 -37.16 -26.65 -4.65
CA SER A 817 -38.11 -27.15 -3.64
C SER A 817 -38.77 -26.03 -2.85
N ASN A 818 -39.69 -26.39 -1.95
CA ASN A 818 -40.08 -25.49 -0.85
C ASN A 818 -38.88 -25.17 0.06
N LYS A 819 -38.99 -24.04 0.79
CA LYS A 819 -38.11 -23.72 1.91
C LYS A 819 -38.29 -24.72 3.07
N VAL A 820 -37.21 -24.99 3.80
CA VAL A 820 -37.17 -25.79 5.03
C VAL A 820 -36.26 -25.07 6.03
N SER A 821 -36.63 -25.01 7.30
CA SER A 821 -35.81 -24.36 8.34
C SER A 821 -35.85 -25.14 9.65
N PHE A 822 -34.91 -24.85 10.55
CA PHE A 822 -34.94 -25.34 11.92
C PHE A 822 -35.98 -24.55 12.73
N GLU A 823 -36.51 -25.14 13.81
CA GLU A 823 -37.50 -24.50 14.68
C GLU A 823 -36.99 -23.18 15.29
N ASN A 824 -35.70 -23.15 15.68
CA ASN A 824 -34.98 -21.93 15.98
C ASN A 824 -33.63 -21.90 15.22
N PRO A 825 -33.54 -21.21 14.07
CA PRO A 825 -32.29 -21.10 13.32
C PRO A 825 -31.20 -20.34 14.09
N LYS A 826 -31.59 -19.41 14.98
CA LYS A 826 -30.67 -18.57 15.75
C LYS A 826 -30.07 -19.24 16.99
N ALA A 827 -30.47 -20.47 17.32
CA ALA A 827 -30.09 -21.18 18.55
C ALA A 827 -28.55 -21.24 18.79
N PRO A 828 -28.10 -21.25 20.05
CA PRO A 828 -26.69 -21.43 20.38
C PRO A 828 -26.22 -22.87 20.08
N VAL A 829 -25.20 -23.00 19.22
CA VAL A 829 -24.72 -24.26 18.67
C VAL A 829 -23.19 -24.38 18.66
N TYR A 830 -22.70 -25.61 18.61
CA TYR A 830 -21.29 -25.98 18.38
C TYR A 830 -20.30 -25.33 19.35
N PRO A 831 -20.47 -25.49 20.69
CA PRO A 831 -19.45 -25.02 21.62
C PRO A 831 -18.15 -25.79 21.46
N ARG A 832 -17.05 -25.04 21.54
CA ARG A 832 -15.67 -25.53 21.58
C ARG A 832 -14.96 -24.93 22.78
N LEU A 833 -14.28 -25.79 23.52
CA LEU A 833 -13.48 -25.48 24.69
C LEU A 833 -12.05 -25.18 24.27
N ALA A 834 -11.44 -24.19 24.89
CA ALA A 834 -10.01 -23.93 24.77
C ALA A 834 -9.47 -23.38 26.10
N GLN A 835 -8.25 -23.77 26.48
CA GLN A 835 -7.62 -23.29 27.70
C GLN A 835 -7.47 -21.75 27.66
N GLY A 836 -7.73 -21.12 28.80
CA GLY A 836 -7.64 -19.67 28.97
C GLY A 836 -6.22 -19.18 29.19
N LYS A 837 -6.08 -17.93 29.66
CA LYS A 837 -4.78 -17.30 29.95
C LYS A 837 -4.10 -17.82 31.22
N SER A 838 -4.73 -18.75 31.93
CA SER A 838 -4.24 -19.39 33.15
C SER A 838 -4.74 -20.83 33.21
N TRP A 839 -4.02 -21.71 33.89
CA TRP A 839 -4.37 -23.13 34.04
C TRP A 839 -5.75 -23.37 34.68
N ASN A 840 -6.21 -22.45 35.54
CA ASN A 840 -7.52 -22.45 36.19
C ASN A 840 -8.61 -21.69 35.41
N GLU A 841 -8.40 -21.42 34.11
CA GLU A 841 -9.35 -20.78 33.22
C GLU A 841 -9.65 -21.67 32.01
N MET A 842 -10.93 -21.92 31.75
CA MET A 842 -11.41 -22.54 30.51
C MET A 842 -12.29 -21.55 29.76
N THR A 843 -12.14 -21.49 28.44
CA THR A 843 -13.05 -20.71 27.59
C THR A 843 -14.09 -21.61 26.95
N VAL A 844 -15.33 -21.13 26.87
CA VAL A 844 -16.42 -21.75 26.10
C VAL A 844 -16.72 -20.81 24.95
N THR A 845 -16.39 -21.21 23.72
CA THR A 845 -16.70 -20.42 22.51
C THR A 845 -17.80 -21.12 21.69
N TRP A 846 -18.87 -20.43 21.33
CA TRP A 846 -19.99 -20.99 20.56
C TRP A 846 -20.50 -20.02 19.48
N THR A 847 -21.35 -20.52 18.57
CA THR A 847 -21.95 -19.71 17.49
C THR A 847 -23.46 -19.56 17.72
N SER A 848 -24.05 -18.41 17.36
CA SER A 848 -25.50 -18.22 17.32
C SER A 848 -25.95 -17.23 16.24
N GLY A 849 -27.27 -17.08 16.07
CA GLY A 849 -27.85 -16.03 15.23
C GLY A 849 -28.30 -14.78 15.99
N TYR A 850 -28.02 -14.67 17.29
CA TYR A 850 -28.42 -13.52 18.13
C TYR A 850 -27.29 -12.50 18.28
N SER A 851 -27.56 -11.26 17.88
CA SER A 851 -26.66 -10.14 18.19
C SER A 851 -26.79 -9.69 19.65
N ILE A 852 -25.78 -8.99 20.18
CA ILE A 852 -25.85 -8.34 21.50
C ILE A 852 -26.95 -7.28 21.65
N LYS A 853 -27.62 -6.91 20.54
CA LYS A 853 -28.80 -6.02 20.53
C LYS A 853 -30.13 -6.78 20.63
N GLU A 854 -30.12 -8.09 20.41
CA GLU A 854 -31.30 -8.97 20.47
C GLU A 854 -31.31 -9.80 21.76
N ALA A 855 -30.14 -10.30 22.17
CA ALA A 855 -29.97 -11.13 23.35
C ALA A 855 -28.65 -10.85 24.06
N ILE A 856 -28.63 -11.04 25.38
CA ILE A 856 -27.40 -11.03 26.17
C ILE A 856 -26.86 -12.47 26.23
N PRO A 857 -25.67 -12.76 25.68
CA PRO A 857 -25.07 -14.10 25.69
C PRO A 857 -24.28 -14.35 26.98
N PHE A 858 -24.42 -15.55 27.53
CA PHE A 858 -23.75 -15.99 28.74
C PHE A 858 -23.64 -17.52 28.78
N VAL A 859 -22.84 -18.05 29.70
CA VAL A 859 -22.79 -19.48 30.02
C VAL A 859 -23.22 -19.67 31.47
N GLU A 860 -24.18 -20.56 31.70
CA GLU A 860 -24.44 -21.09 33.04
C GLU A 860 -23.56 -22.33 33.23
N TRP A 861 -22.83 -22.41 34.34
CA TRP A 861 -21.89 -23.49 34.60
C TRP A 861 -21.60 -23.68 36.09
N GLY A 862 -21.08 -24.84 36.49
CA GLY A 862 -20.70 -25.12 37.87
C GLY A 862 -20.27 -26.58 38.07
N HIS A 863 -19.82 -26.92 39.28
CA HIS A 863 -19.53 -28.32 39.62
C HIS A 863 -20.76 -29.20 39.41
N ILE A 864 -20.57 -30.47 39.02
CA ILE A 864 -21.70 -31.42 38.89
C ILE A 864 -22.39 -31.59 40.24
N GLY A 865 -23.70 -31.30 40.29
CA GLY A 865 -24.49 -31.31 41.52
C GLY A 865 -24.30 -30.10 42.46
N GLY A 866 -23.41 -29.16 42.10
CA GLY A 866 -23.18 -27.92 42.84
C GLY A 866 -24.01 -26.74 42.32
N ASN A 867 -23.91 -25.61 43.02
CA ASN A 867 -24.50 -24.34 42.59
C ASN A 867 -23.97 -23.95 41.21
N GLN A 868 -24.88 -23.62 40.28
CA GLN A 868 -24.51 -23.08 38.98
C GLN A 868 -24.36 -21.54 39.06
N MET A 869 -23.42 -21.01 38.28
CA MET A 869 -23.05 -19.61 38.19
C MET A 869 -23.18 -19.12 36.74
N LEU A 870 -23.43 -17.82 36.55
CA LEU A 870 -23.48 -17.22 35.21
C LEU A 870 -22.16 -16.50 34.92
N SER A 871 -21.50 -16.83 33.81
CA SER A 871 -20.38 -16.06 33.26
C SER A 871 -20.80 -15.37 31.96
N PRO A 872 -20.52 -14.07 31.77
CA PRO A 872 -20.87 -13.34 30.55
C PRO A 872 -19.97 -13.75 29.37
N ALA A 873 -20.45 -13.55 28.15
CA ALA A 873 -19.65 -13.78 26.94
C ALA A 873 -19.34 -12.50 26.16
N GLY A 874 -18.07 -12.33 25.80
CA GLY A 874 -17.68 -11.38 24.75
C GLY A 874 -18.18 -11.88 23.39
N THR A 875 -18.62 -10.98 22.51
CA THR A 875 -19.19 -11.35 21.20
C THR A 875 -18.43 -10.70 20.07
N LEU A 876 -18.06 -11.51 19.06
CA LEU A 876 -17.38 -11.11 17.84
C LEU A 876 -18.16 -11.59 16.61
N THR A 877 -17.86 -10.96 15.47
CA THR A 877 -18.31 -11.38 14.14
C THR A 877 -17.40 -10.73 13.10
N PHE A 878 -17.41 -11.23 11.87
CA PHE A 878 -16.71 -10.65 10.73
C PHE A 878 -17.68 -10.42 9.57
N SER A 879 -17.32 -9.50 8.66
CA SER A 879 -18.17 -9.09 7.53
C SER A 879 -17.57 -9.52 6.20
N ARG A 880 -18.35 -9.45 5.12
CA ARG A 880 -17.86 -9.69 3.74
C ARG A 880 -16.60 -8.87 3.43
N ASN A 881 -16.56 -7.62 3.87
CA ASN A 881 -15.44 -6.71 3.62
C ASN A 881 -14.22 -6.96 4.52
N SER A 882 -14.36 -7.83 5.54
CA SER A 882 -13.27 -8.30 6.40
C SER A 882 -12.42 -9.39 5.72
N MET A 883 -12.93 -10.02 4.67
CA MET A 883 -12.20 -11.01 3.86
C MET A 883 -11.27 -10.31 2.85
N CYS A 884 -10.05 -10.78 2.68
CA CYS A 884 -9.06 -10.19 1.78
C CYS A 884 -9.34 -10.44 0.29
N GLY A 885 -10.02 -11.54 -0.07
CA GLY A 885 -10.09 -11.97 -1.47
C GLY A 885 -11.19 -12.96 -1.84
N SER A 886 -11.14 -13.49 -3.05
CA SER A 886 -12.13 -14.43 -3.61
C SER A 886 -11.66 -15.88 -3.47
N PRO A 887 -12.52 -16.86 -3.12
CA PRO A 887 -13.98 -16.76 -3.00
C PRO A 887 -14.55 -16.18 -1.69
N ALA A 888 -13.75 -16.01 -0.64
CA ALA A 888 -14.21 -15.59 0.71
C ALA A 888 -15.09 -14.32 0.72
N ARG A 889 -14.67 -13.30 -0.03
CA ARG A 889 -15.32 -11.99 -0.17
C ARG A 889 -16.48 -12.01 -1.18
N THR A 890 -16.58 -13.03 -2.03
CA THR A 890 -17.40 -13.02 -3.25
C THR A 890 -18.46 -14.14 -3.25
N VAL A 891 -18.14 -15.31 -3.81
CA VAL A 891 -19.09 -16.40 -4.08
C VAL A 891 -19.22 -17.39 -2.92
N GLY A 892 -18.18 -17.53 -2.10
CA GLY A 892 -18.19 -18.38 -0.91
C GLY A 892 -18.57 -17.65 0.37
N TRP A 893 -18.77 -16.32 0.32
CA TRP A 893 -19.24 -15.55 1.47
C TRP A 893 -20.57 -16.11 2.01
N ARG A 894 -20.57 -16.43 3.29
CA ARG A 894 -21.76 -16.67 4.09
C ARG A 894 -21.65 -15.92 5.41
N ASP A 895 -22.77 -15.35 5.89
CA ASP A 895 -22.79 -14.63 7.15
C ASP A 895 -22.54 -15.60 8.34
N PRO A 896 -21.53 -15.36 9.19
CA PRO A 896 -21.17 -16.26 10.30
C PRO A 896 -22.11 -16.12 11.52
N GLY A 897 -23.00 -15.12 11.52
CA GLY A 897 -23.75 -14.71 12.69
C GLY A 897 -22.83 -14.14 13.76
N TYR A 898 -22.97 -14.65 14.99
CA TYR A 898 -22.27 -14.13 16.16
C TYR A 898 -21.53 -15.26 16.87
N ILE A 899 -20.24 -15.04 17.13
CA ILE A 899 -19.38 -15.94 17.88
C ILE A 899 -19.22 -15.36 19.27
N HIS A 900 -19.53 -16.16 20.29
CA HIS A 900 -19.51 -15.73 21.69
C HIS A 900 -18.47 -16.54 22.45
N THR A 901 -17.60 -15.88 23.24
CA THR A 901 -16.62 -16.52 24.11
C THR A 901 -16.86 -16.12 25.56
N SER A 902 -17.17 -17.09 26.41
CA SER A 902 -17.26 -16.94 27.87
C SER A 902 -16.02 -17.50 28.55
N PHE A 903 -15.68 -16.95 29.72
CA PHE A 903 -14.51 -17.33 30.51
C PHE A 903 -14.94 -17.95 31.84
N LEU A 904 -14.57 -19.19 32.08
CA LEU A 904 -14.89 -19.97 33.28
C LEU A 904 -13.60 -20.01 34.12
N LYS A 905 -13.55 -19.19 35.17
CA LYS A 905 -12.36 -18.89 35.99
C LYS A 905 -12.43 -19.59 37.36
N GLU A 906 -11.32 -19.63 38.07
CA GLU A 906 -11.19 -20.25 39.40
C GLU A 906 -11.57 -21.74 39.39
N LEU A 907 -11.21 -22.43 38.30
CA LEU A 907 -11.40 -23.87 38.16
C LEU A 907 -10.51 -24.65 39.14
N TRP A 908 -11.11 -25.63 39.80
CA TRP A 908 -10.41 -26.57 40.66
C TRP A 908 -9.83 -27.68 39.77
N PRO A 909 -8.55 -28.06 39.92
CA PRO A 909 -7.91 -29.04 39.02
C PRO A 909 -8.62 -30.40 39.08
N ASP A 910 -8.60 -31.12 37.97
CA ASP A 910 -9.31 -32.38 37.70
C ASP A 910 -10.84 -32.38 37.95
N SER A 911 -11.43 -31.27 38.39
CA SER A 911 -12.83 -31.23 38.80
C SER A 911 -13.76 -31.25 37.59
N LEU A 912 -14.90 -31.92 37.74
CA LEU A 912 -15.88 -32.11 36.68
C LEU A 912 -16.96 -31.01 36.76
N TYR A 913 -17.13 -30.28 35.66
CA TYR A 913 -18.04 -29.15 35.55
C TYR A 913 -19.13 -29.44 34.50
N THR A 914 -20.37 -29.03 34.78
CA THR A 914 -21.43 -28.90 33.77
C THR A 914 -21.48 -27.48 33.23
N TYR A 915 -21.91 -27.31 31.98
CA TYR A 915 -22.25 -25.99 31.43
C TYR A 915 -23.38 -26.05 30.39
N ARG A 916 -24.09 -24.94 30.21
CA ARG A 916 -25.05 -24.70 29.13
C ARG A 916 -24.98 -23.27 28.61
N LEU A 917 -25.15 -23.13 27.30
CA LEU A 917 -25.11 -21.86 26.58
C LEU A 917 -26.45 -21.15 26.75
N GLY A 918 -26.43 -19.87 27.11
CA GLY A 918 -27.61 -19.08 27.40
C GLY A 918 -27.66 -17.78 26.59
N HIS A 919 -28.85 -17.44 26.11
CA HIS A 919 -29.18 -16.15 25.48
C HIS A 919 -30.43 -15.59 26.14
N ARG A 920 -30.31 -14.48 26.86
CA ARG A 920 -31.47 -13.78 27.43
C ARG A 920 -31.94 -12.70 26.47
N LEU A 921 -33.12 -12.89 25.88
CA LEU A 921 -33.76 -11.93 24.97
C LEU A 921 -34.18 -10.66 25.74
N LEU A 922 -34.44 -9.57 25.00
CA LEU A 922 -34.90 -8.29 25.58
C LEU A 922 -36.23 -8.38 26.33
N ASP A 923 -37.08 -9.38 26.03
CA ASP A 923 -38.34 -9.64 26.74
C ASP A 923 -38.17 -10.45 28.04
N GLY A 924 -36.95 -10.88 28.37
CA GLY A 924 -36.63 -11.72 29.53
C GLY A 924 -36.69 -13.23 29.27
N THR A 925 -37.09 -13.68 28.09
CA THR A 925 -37.05 -15.10 27.68
C THR A 925 -35.61 -15.58 27.60
N HIS A 926 -35.35 -16.80 28.06
CA HIS A 926 -34.02 -17.42 28.00
C HIS A 926 -34.02 -18.58 27.00
N ILE A 927 -33.21 -18.46 25.95
CA ILE A 927 -32.93 -19.53 25.00
C ILE A 927 -31.69 -20.28 25.49
N TRP A 928 -31.79 -21.61 25.58
CA TRP A 928 -30.75 -22.48 26.14
C TRP A 928 -30.31 -23.56 25.13
N SER A 929 -29.04 -23.97 25.21
CA SER A 929 -28.58 -25.21 24.59
C SER A 929 -28.94 -26.46 25.41
N LYS A 930 -28.62 -27.65 24.88
CA LYS A 930 -28.38 -28.84 25.71
C LYS A 930 -27.30 -28.57 26.77
N SER A 931 -27.28 -29.36 27.84
CA SER A 931 -26.17 -29.34 28.79
C SER A 931 -24.98 -30.10 28.22
N TYR A 932 -23.78 -29.63 28.56
CA TYR A 932 -22.48 -30.21 28.27
C TYR A 932 -21.70 -30.38 29.58
N SER A 933 -20.54 -31.02 29.53
CA SER A 933 -19.66 -31.20 30.69
C SER A 933 -18.20 -31.35 30.28
N PHE A 934 -17.28 -30.82 31.08
CA PHE A 934 -15.84 -30.94 30.88
C PHE A 934 -15.10 -31.19 32.20
N ARG A 935 -13.89 -31.74 32.11
CA ARG A 935 -12.94 -31.80 33.23
C ARG A 935 -12.00 -30.60 33.17
N ALA A 936 -11.83 -29.89 34.28
CA ALA A 936 -10.82 -28.84 34.38
C ALA A 936 -9.39 -29.42 34.32
N SER A 937 -8.48 -28.68 33.71
CA SER A 937 -7.09 -29.10 33.53
C SER A 937 -6.37 -29.38 34.87
N PRO A 938 -5.42 -30.34 34.90
CA PRO A 938 -4.48 -30.50 36.02
C PRO A 938 -3.68 -29.22 36.29
N TYR A 939 -3.24 -29.05 37.54
CA TYR A 939 -2.32 -27.97 37.88
C TYR A 939 -0.95 -28.15 37.18
N PRO A 940 -0.24 -27.09 36.74
CA PRO A 940 1.06 -27.20 36.10
C PRO A 940 2.11 -27.92 36.98
N GLY A 941 2.55 -29.09 36.51
CA GLY A 941 3.40 -30.03 37.24
C GLY A 941 2.70 -30.93 38.26
N GLN A 942 1.41 -31.17 38.10
CA GLN A 942 0.71 -32.22 38.81
C GLN A 942 1.12 -33.60 38.28
N ASP A 943 1.48 -34.53 39.18
CA ASP A 943 1.84 -35.91 38.83
C ASP A 943 0.56 -36.75 38.66
N SER A 944 0.02 -36.78 37.44
CA SER A 944 -1.15 -37.57 37.05
C SER A 944 -0.99 -38.06 35.60
N VAL A 945 -1.66 -39.16 35.23
CA VAL A 945 -1.62 -39.67 33.85
C VAL A 945 -2.35 -38.69 32.94
N GLN A 946 -1.64 -38.14 31.94
CA GLN A 946 -2.11 -37.04 31.08
C GLN A 946 -1.94 -37.42 29.60
N ARG A 947 -3.03 -37.34 28.83
CA ARG A 947 -3.15 -37.93 27.49
C ARG A 947 -3.57 -36.88 26.45
N VAL A 948 -2.61 -36.31 25.73
CA VAL A 948 -2.83 -35.25 24.74
C VAL A 948 -2.75 -35.82 23.33
N VAL A 949 -3.69 -35.46 22.46
CA VAL A 949 -3.69 -35.84 21.04
C VAL A 949 -3.22 -34.68 20.17
N ILE A 950 -2.39 -34.96 19.16
CA ILE A 950 -1.85 -33.97 18.22
C ILE A 950 -1.93 -34.50 16.78
N PHE A 951 -2.49 -33.70 15.87
CA PHE A 951 -2.52 -33.91 14.42
C PHE A 951 -2.69 -32.58 13.68
N GLY A 952 -2.27 -32.48 12.43
CA GLY A 952 -2.64 -31.38 11.52
C GLY A 952 -3.67 -31.84 10.49
N ASP A 953 -4.12 -30.91 9.62
CA ASP A 953 -4.57 -31.24 8.26
C ASP A 953 -5.81 -32.17 8.21
N MET A 954 -6.71 -32.06 9.20
CA MET A 954 -7.86 -32.96 9.31
C MET A 954 -8.98 -32.61 8.33
N GLY A 955 -9.18 -31.32 8.03
CA GLY A 955 -10.33 -30.87 7.23
C GLY A 955 -11.68 -31.34 7.77
N LYS A 956 -12.60 -31.62 6.86
CA LYS A 956 -14.00 -32.02 7.11
C LYS A 956 -14.47 -33.05 6.08
N ALA A 957 -15.63 -33.68 6.28
CA ALA A 957 -16.41 -34.29 5.18
C ALA A 957 -17.88 -34.56 5.56
N GLU A 958 -18.73 -34.69 4.54
CA GLU A 958 -20.18 -34.90 4.70
C GLU A 958 -20.56 -36.34 5.07
N ILE A 959 -21.10 -36.53 6.28
CA ILE A 959 -21.46 -37.85 6.84
C ILE A 959 -22.60 -38.57 6.10
N ASP A 960 -23.47 -37.85 5.38
CA ASP A 960 -24.49 -38.47 4.51
C ASP A 960 -23.93 -38.94 3.15
N GLY A 961 -22.68 -38.57 2.85
CA GLY A 961 -21.96 -38.83 1.62
C GLY A 961 -22.27 -37.84 0.49
N SER A 962 -22.73 -36.62 0.81
CA SER A 962 -22.80 -35.50 -0.14
C SER A 962 -21.41 -35.10 -0.66
N ASP A 963 -21.41 -34.29 -1.71
CA ASP A 963 -20.24 -33.69 -2.33
C ASP A 963 -20.30 -32.16 -2.18
N GLU A 964 -19.15 -31.48 -2.20
CA GLU A 964 -19.06 -30.05 -1.88
C GLU A 964 -17.78 -29.40 -2.40
N TYR A 965 -17.63 -28.09 -2.21
CA TYR A 965 -16.37 -27.40 -2.50
C TYR A 965 -15.24 -27.97 -1.63
N GLY A 966 -14.07 -28.20 -2.23
CA GLY A 966 -12.88 -28.64 -1.50
C GLY A 966 -12.87 -30.08 -1.01
N ASN A 967 -13.86 -30.93 -1.36
CA ASN A 967 -14.02 -32.30 -0.85
C ASN A 967 -12.87 -33.28 -1.25
N TYR A 968 -11.69 -33.15 -0.64
CA TYR A 968 -10.52 -34.03 -0.81
C TYR A 968 -10.07 -34.70 0.50
N GLU A 969 -10.83 -34.52 1.59
CA GLU A 969 -10.51 -34.91 2.95
C GLU A 969 -11.49 -35.95 3.52
N GLN A 970 -12.04 -36.84 2.69
CA GLN A 970 -13.03 -37.84 3.11
C GLN A 970 -12.59 -38.73 4.30
N ALA A 971 -11.28 -38.83 4.55
CA ALA A 971 -10.71 -39.52 5.70
C ALA A 971 -10.82 -38.74 7.04
N SER A 972 -11.13 -37.44 6.99
CA SER A 972 -11.45 -36.58 8.14
C SER A 972 -12.46 -37.22 9.09
N LEU A 973 -13.49 -37.86 8.51
CA LEU A 973 -14.51 -38.59 9.26
C LEU A 973 -13.93 -39.83 9.97
N TYR A 974 -12.92 -40.51 9.44
CA TYR A 974 -12.27 -41.62 10.15
C TYR A 974 -11.56 -41.09 11.39
N THR A 975 -10.72 -40.06 11.26
CA THR A 975 -9.99 -39.43 12.37
C THR A 975 -10.96 -38.94 13.44
N THR A 976 -11.95 -38.14 13.05
CA THR A 976 -13.01 -37.65 13.95
C THR A 976 -13.71 -38.80 14.69
N ASN A 977 -14.10 -39.88 14.00
CA ASN A 977 -14.79 -41.00 14.62
C ASN A 977 -13.92 -41.82 15.59
N GLN A 978 -12.60 -41.96 15.37
CA GLN A 978 -11.74 -42.62 16.36
C GLN A 978 -11.54 -41.75 17.61
N LEU A 979 -11.37 -40.44 17.43
CA LEU A 979 -11.24 -39.52 18.57
C LEU A 979 -12.50 -39.50 19.44
N ILE A 980 -13.69 -39.58 18.83
CA ILE A 980 -14.96 -39.74 19.56
C ILE A 980 -15.03 -41.09 20.30
N ARG A 981 -14.56 -42.19 19.68
CA ARG A 981 -14.54 -43.52 20.32
C ARG A 981 -13.54 -43.63 21.48
N GLU A 982 -12.47 -42.85 21.44
CA GLU A 982 -11.40 -42.86 22.45
C GLU A 982 -11.48 -41.71 23.45
N LEU A 983 -12.54 -40.89 23.43
CA LEU A 983 -12.61 -39.61 24.15
C LEU A 983 -12.40 -39.73 25.67
N ASP A 984 -12.89 -40.79 26.32
CA ASP A 984 -12.63 -41.08 27.75
C ASP A 984 -11.13 -41.29 28.08
N SER A 985 -10.32 -41.49 27.05
CA SER A 985 -8.87 -41.70 27.10
C SER A 985 -8.06 -40.54 26.49
N ILE A 986 -8.70 -39.40 26.21
CA ILE A 986 -8.10 -38.19 25.66
C ILE A 986 -8.45 -37.04 26.60
N ASP A 987 -7.46 -36.32 27.09
CA ASP A 987 -7.64 -35.20 28.02
C ASP A 987 -7.65 -33.83 27.32
N MET A 988 -7.03 -33.76 26.14
CA MET A 988 -6.81 -32.53 25.37
C MET A 988 -6.50 -32.89 23.90
N VAL A 989 -6.92 -32.03 22.96
CA VAL A 989 -6.59 -32.13 21.53
C VAL A 989 -5.90 -30.85 21.07
N ILE A 990 -4.88 -30.97 20.22
CA ILE A 990 -4.22 -29.85 19.54
C ILE A 990 -4.18 -30.12 18.03
N HIS A 991 -4.93 -29.32 17.26
CA HIS A 991 -5.01 -29.41 15.81
C HIS A 991 -4.08 -28.37 15.18
N ILE A 992 -2.91 -28.79 14.68
CA ILE A 992 -1.80 -27.90 14.30
C ILE A 992 -1.91 -27.35 12.86
N GLY A 993 -2.97 -26.58 12.62
CA GLY A 993 -3.23 -25.90 11.34
C GLY A 993 -3.89 -26.79 10.28
N ASP A 994 -4.37 -26.14 9.22
CA ASP A 994 -5.18 -26.71 8.13
C ASP A 994 -6.45 -27.39 8.65
N LEU A 995 -7.28 -26.56 9.29
CA LEU A 995 -8.39 -26.97 10.13
C LEU A 995 -9.57 -27.50 9.33
N SER A 996 -10.05 -26.71 8.36
CA SER A 996 -11.32 -26.98 7.67
C SER A 996 -11.25 -26.94 6.14
N TYR A 997 -10.15 -26.46 5.56
CA TYR A 997 -9.98 -26.18 4.13
C TYR A 997 -11.16 -25.44 3.49
N ALA A 998 -11.85 -24.60 4.26
CA ALA A 998 -12.98 -23.82 3.76
C ALA A 998 -12.58 -22.96 2.56
N ASN A 999 -11.35 -22.44 2.54
CA ASN A 999 -10.72 -21.79 1.39
C ASN A 999 -11.63 -20.72 0.75
N GLY A 1000 -12.34 -19.98 1.61
CA GLY A 1000 -13.31 -18.94 1.28
C GLY A 1000 -14.77 -19.38 1.10
N TYR A 1001 -15.10 -20.67 1.22
CA TYR A 1001 -16.49 -21.18 1.24
C TYR A 1001 -17.01 -21.26 2.69
N LEU A 1002 -17.31 -20.10 3.25
CA LEU A 1002 -17.40 -19.86 4.70
C LEU A 1002 -18.48 -20.67 5.46
N SER A 1003 -19.42 -21.30 4.76
CA SER A 1003 -20.33 -22.28 5.37
C SER A 1003 -19.61 -23.49 5.97
N GLN A 1004 -18.40 -23.80 5.49
CA GLN A 1004 -17.65 -24.98 5.90
C GLN A 1004 -17.01 -24.81 7.29
N TRP A 1005 -16.93 -23.59 7.83
CA TRP A 1005 -16.58 -23.35 9.23
C TRP A 1005 -17.69 -23.74 10.22
N ASP A 1006 -18.97 -23.57 9.86
CA ASP A 1006 -20.09 -24.11 10.65
C ASP A 1006 -20.08 -25.65 10.61
N GLN A 1007 -19.85 -26.22 9.42
CA GLN A 1007 -19.73 -27.66 9.22
C GLN A 1007 -18.60 -28.27 10.03
N PHE A 1008 -17.41 -27.67 10.01
CA PHE A 1008 -16.26 -28.12 10.78
C PHE A 1008 -16.50 -28.01 12.30
N THR A 1009 -17.03 -26.88 12.77
CA THR A 1009 -17.35 -26.73 14.21
C THR A 1009 -18.46 -27.69 14.68
N ALA A 1010 -19.41 -28.04 13.82
CA ALA A 1010 -20.39 -29.09 14.08
C ALA A 1010 -19.77 -30.50 14.08
N GLN A 1011 -18.86 -30.79 13.16
CA GLN A 1011 -18.16 -32.08 13.07
C GLN A 1011 -17.32 -32.36 14.33
N ILE A 1012 -16.63 -31.34 14.87
CA ILE A 1012 -15.81 -31.50 16.08
C ILE A 1012 -16.59 -31.30 17.40
N GLU A 1013 -17.85 -30.86 17.40
CA GLU A 1013 -18.65 -30.60 18.62
C GLU A 1013 -18.56 -31.75 19.65
N PRO A 1014 -18.70 -33.04 19.29
CA PRO A 1014 -18.66 -34.13 20.28
C PRO A 1014 -17.34 -34.22 21.06
N ILE A 1015 -16.24 -33.80 20.44
CA ILE A 1015 -14.90 -33.75 21.05
C ILE A 1015 -14.73 -32.41 21.77
N ALA A 1016 -14.83 -31.31 21.03
CA ALA A 1016 -14.46 -29.97 21.48
C ALA A 1016 -15.40 -29.38 22.54
N SER A 1017 -16.62 -29.91 22.71
CA SER A 1017 -17.51 -29.52 23.81
C SER A 1017 -17.26 -30.29 25.12
N THR A 1018 -16.33 -31.24 25.11
CA THR A 1018 -16.01 -32.12 26.24
C THR A 1018 -14.56 -31.95 26.73
N VAL A 1019 -13.61 -31.80 25.79
CA VAL A 1019 -12.18 -31.59 26.06
C VAL A 1019 -11.66 -30.33 25.36
N PRO A 1020 -10.59 -29.68 25.84
CA PRO A 1020 -10.00 -28.52 25.16
C PRO A 1020 -9.49 -28.91 23.77
N TYR A 1021 -9.92 -28.15 22.76
CA TYR A 1021 -9.54 -28.31 21.36
C TYR A 1021 -8.75 -27.07 20.93
N MET A 1022 -7.44 -27.13 21.16
CA MET A 1022 -6.51 -26.05 20.82
C MET A 1022 -6.17 -26.12 19.33
N ILE A 1023 -5.89 -24.97 18.70
CA ILE A 1023 -5.58 -24.90 17.27
C ILE A 1023 -4.26 -24.17 16.99
N GLY A 1024 -3.57 -24.58 15.93
CA GLY A 1024 -2.57 -23.76 15.23
C GLY A 1024 -3.19 -23.07 14.02
N SER A 1025 -2.38 -22.32 13.28
CA SER A 1025 -2.72 -21.72 11.99
C SER A 1025 -1.91 -22.40 10.89
N GLY A 1026 -2.57 -22.79 9.79
CA GLY A 1026 -1.92 -23.29 8.57
C GLY A 1026 -2.13 -22.37 7.38
N ASN A 1027 -1.57 -22.76 6.23
CA ASN A 1027 -1.64 -21.95 5.01
C ASN A 1027 -3.07 -21.82 4.48
N HIS A 1028 -3.91 -22.85 4.65
CA HIS A 1028 -5.33 -22.78 4.29
C HIS A 1028 -6.17 -21.91 5.25
N GLU A 1029 -5.62 -21.49 6.40
CA GLU A 1029 -6.21 -20.43 7.21
C GLU A 1029 -5.72 -19.04 6.81
N ARG A 1030 -4.40 -18.86 6.66
CA ARG A 1030 -3.76 -17.54 6.77
C ARG A 1030 -3.18 -16.96 5.47
N ASP A 1031 -2.83 -17.77 4.49
CA ASP A 1031 -2.09 -17.30 3.30
C ASP A 1031 -2.96 -16.52 2.31
N TRP A 1032 -2.57 -15.26 2.08
CA TRP A 1032 -3.12 -14.44 1.01
C TRP A 1032 -2.12 -13.37 0.55
N PRO A 1033 -1.95 -13.10 -0.77
CA PRO A 1033 -0.98 -12.13 -1.25
C PRO A 1033 -1.28 -10.72 -0.71
N GLY A 1034 -0.27 -10.03 -0.19
CA GLY A 1034 -0.40 -8.68 0.36
C GLY A 1034 -1.08 -8.61 1.75
N SER A 1035 -1.48 -9.73 2.35
CA SER A 1035 -2.13 -9.77 3.68
C SER A 1035 -1.15 -9.72 4.87
N GLY A 1036 0.14 -9.51 4.62
CA GLY A 1036 1.20 -9.56 5.62
C GLY A 1036 1.69 -10.96 6.00
N SER A 1037 1.05 -12.04 5.50
CA SER A 1037 1.57 -13.41 5.68
C SER A 1037 2.98 -13.54 5.12
N PHE A 1038 3.80 -14.35 5.78
CA PHE A 1038 5.17 -14.63 5.39
C PHE A 1038 5.23 -15.37 4.04
N TYR A 1039 4.28 -16.29 3.83
CA TYR A 1039 4.05 -16.92 2.54
C TYR A 1039 3.06 -16.11 1.71
N GLY A 1040 3.38 -15.97 0.43
CA GLY A 1040 2.61 -15.17 -0.55
C GLY A 1040 1.63 -15.98 -1.39
N HIS A 1041 1.21 -17.15 -0.90
CA HIS A 1041 0.26 -18.02 -1.59
C HIS A 1041 -1.19 -17.54 -1.38
N ASN A 1042 -2.16 -18.23 -1.99
CA ASN A 1042 -3.56 -17.83 -1.99
C ASN A 1042 -4.49 -18.91 -1.42
N ASP A 1043 -3.91 -19.80 -0.60
CA ASP A 1043 -4.45 -21.10 -0.21
C ASP A 1043 -5.69 -20.93 0.68
N SER A 1044 -5.72 -19.88 1.52
CA SER A 1044 -6.90 -19.49 2.32
C SER A 1044 -8.10 -18.99 1.50
N GLY A 1045 -8.00 -18.88 0.17
CA GLY A 1045 -9.10 -18.41 -0.68
C GLY A 1045 -9.62 -17.00 -0.34
N GLY A 1046 -8.79 -16.19 0.31
CA GLY A 1046 -9.09 -14.82 0.71
C GLY A 1046 -9.61 -14.69 2.14
N GLU A 1047 -9.57 -15.74 2.95
CA GLU A 1047 -9.93 -15.70 4.37
C GLU A 1047 -8.89 -14.98 5.24
N CYS A 1048 -7.59 -15.09 4.87
CA CYS A 1048 -6.46 -14.38 5.49
C CYS A 1048 -6.47 -14.38 7.04
N GLY A 1049 -6.78 -15.53 7.64
CA GLY A 1049 -6.80 -15.78 9.08
C GLY A 1049 -8.06 -15.30 9.82
N VAL A 1050 -8.95 -14.54 9.16
CA VAL A 1050 -10.06 -13.83 9.82
C VAL A 1050 -11.12 -14.77 10.41
N PRO A 1051 -11.54 -15.85 9.72
CA PRO A 1051 -12.42 -16.86 10.33
C PRO A 1051 -11.74 -17.59 11.48
N THR A 1052 -10.50 -18.06 11.30
CA THR A 1052 -9.71 -18.80 12.31
C THR A 1052 -9.58 -18.04 13.63
N GLN A 1053 -9.08 -16.80 13.57
CA GLN A 1053 -8.88 -15.96 14.75
C GLN A 1053 -10.19 -15.62 15.49
N THR A 1054 -11.35 -15.77 14.83
CA THR A 1054 -12.66 -15.42 15.38
C THR A 1054 -13.42 -16.65 15.88
N MET A 1055 -13.53 -17.70 15.05
CA MET A 1055 -14.31 -18.91 15.32
C MET A 1055 -13.72 -19.74 16.47
N PHE A 1056 -12.39 -19.75 16.61
CA PHE A 1056 -11.67 -20.42 17.69
C PHE A 1056 -11.03 -19.42 18.64
N TYR A 1057 -10.97 -19.77 19.93
CA TYR A 1057 -10.19 -19.06 20.92
C TYR A 1057 -8.87 -19.80 21.17
N VAL A 1058 -7.79 -19.03 21.29
CA VAL A 1058 -6.50 -19.49 21.82
C VAL A 1058 -5.96 -18.40 22.77
N PRO A 1059 -5.16 -18.75 23.79
CA PRO A 1059 -4.69 -17.81 24.81
C PRO A 1059 -3.55 -16.87 24.33
N ALA A 1060 -3.42 -16.66 23.01
CA ALA A 1060 -2.49 -15.72 22.40
C ALA A 1060 -2.67 -14.30 22.95
N GLU A 1061 -1.57 -13.55 23.06
CA GLU A 1061 -1.61 -12.12 23.37
C GLU A 1061 -2.30 -11.34 22.23
N ASN A 1062 -1.99 -11.69 20.99
CA ASN A 1062 -2.66 -11.20 19.79
C ASN A 1062 -3.19 -12.38 18.95
N ARG A 1063 -4.52 -12.56 18.92
CA ARG A 1063 -5.18 -13.62 18.14
C ARG A 1063 -5.00 -13.51 16.62
N ALA A 1064 -4.52 -12.38 16.09
CA ALA A 1064 -4.18 -12.23 14.67
C ALA A 1064 -2.80 -12.79 14.28
N LYS A 1065 -2.00 -13.25 15.27
CA LYS A 1065 -0.67 -13.84 15.08
C LYS A 1065 -0.57 -15.32 15.46
N LEU A 1066 -1.66 -15.86 16.02
CA LEU A 1066 -1.95 -17.25 16.42
C LEU A 1066 -0.87 -18.09 17.15
N TRP A 1067 0.29 -17.56 17.48
CA TRP A 1067 1.28 -18.18 18.36
C TRP A 1067 0.94 -17.98 19.85
N TYR A 1068 1.12 -19.01 20.67
CA TYR A 1068 0.83 -18.98 22.11
C TYR A 1068 1.47 -20.15 22.87
N SER A 1069 1.58 -20.00 24.19
CA SER A 1069 1.97 -21.07 25.11
C SER A 1069 0.73 -21.63 25.82
N THR A 1070 0.72 -22.92 26.12
CA THR A 1070 -0.30 -23.50 27.01
C THR A 1070 0.23 -24.70 27.79
N ASP A 1071 -0.42 -25.01 28.91
CA ASP A 1071 0.06 -25.96 29.92
C ASP A 1071 -1.00 -27.02 30.22
N TYR A 1072 -0.60 -28.29 30.21
CA TYR A 1072 -1.48 -29.40 30.64
C TYR A 1072 -0.72 -30.32 31.58
N GLY A 1073 -0.83 -30.06 32.88
CA GLY A 1073 -0.09 -30.80 33.91
C GLY A 1073 1.42 -30.71 33.69
N MET A 1074 2.07 -31.85 33.44
CA MET A 1074 3.51 -31.97 33.18
C MET A 1074 3.95 -31.49 31.78
N PHE A 1075 3.00 -31.23 30.86
CA PHE A 1075 3.30 -30.73 29.53
C PHE A 1075 3.32 -29.19 29.47
N ARG A 1076 4.35 -28.64 28.81
CA ARG A 1076 4.39 -27.28 28.25
C ARG A 1076 4.34 -27.39 26.72
N PHE A 1077 3.37 -26.73 26.11
CA PHE A 1077 3.27 -26.59 24.66
C PHE A 1077 3.62 -25.16 24.23
N CYS A 1078 4.46 -25.04 23.20
CA CYS A 1078 4.77 -23.79 22.51
C CYS A 1078 4.28 -23.89 21.06
N ILE A 1079 3.19 -23.19 20.74
CA ILE A 1079 2.55 -23.20 19.41
C ILE A 1079 3.05 -22.00 18.63
N ALA A 1080 3.58 -22.25 17.43
CA ALA A 1080 3.99 -21.27 16.44
C ALA A 1080 2.98 -21.18 15.28
N ASP A 1081 2.86 -20.01 14.66
CA ASP A 1081 2.17 -19.77 13.40
C ASP A 1081 3.21 -19.75 12.27
N THR A 1082 3.19 -20.72 11.36
CA THR A 1082 4.19 -20.82 10.29
C THR A 1082 3.93 -19.86 9.13
N GLU A 1083 2.78 -19.19 9.13
CA GLU A 1083 2.43 -18.23 8.09
C GLU A 1083 2.83 -16.80 8.47
N GLU A 1084 3.58 -16.65 9.58
CA GLU A 1084 4.24 -15.43 10.06
C GLU A 1084 5.73 -15.71 10.33
N ASP A 1085 6.61 -14.69 10.24
CA ASP A 1085 8.07 -14.90 10.23
C ASP A 1085 8.64 -15.40 11.58
N TRP A 1086 9.11 -16.65 11.63
CA TRP A 1086 9.65 -17.32 12.82
C TRP A 1086 11.15 -17.10 13.08
N ARG A 1087 11.87 -16.39 12.20
CA ARG A 1087 13.35 -16.40 12.18
C ARG A 1087 13.99 -15.50 13.25
N PRO A 1088 15.27 -15.73 13.62
CA PRO A 1088 16.00 -14.95 14.63
C PRO A 1088 15.82 -13.42 14.51
N GLY A 1089 15.34 -12.82 15.61
CA GLY A 1089 15.09 -11.38 15.73
C GLY A 1089 13.62 -10.97 15.56
N THR A 1090 12.75 -11.83 15.01
CA THR A 1090 11.31 -11.55 14.89
C THR A 1090 10.61 -11.55 16.25
N GLU A 1091 9.35 -11.13 16.26
CA GLU A 1091 8.49 -11.19 17.46
C GLU A 1091 8.16 -12.64 17.83
N GLN A 1092 7.86 -13.49 16.84
CA GLN A 1092 7.60 -14.91 17.02
C GLN A 1092 8.81 -15.63 17.62
N TYR A 1093 10.02 -15.40 17.11
CA TYR A 1093 11.24 -16.02 17.66
C TYR A 1093 11.45 -15.69 19.15
N LYS A 1094 11.19 -14.43 19.54
CA LYS A 1094 11.26 -13.98 20.94
C LYS A 1094 10.18 -14.64 21.79
N PHE A 1095 8.94 -14.76 21.28
CA PHE A 1095 7.88 -15.51 21.94
C PHE A 1095 8.27 -16.99 22.15
N ILE A 1096 8.84 -17.65 21.12
CA ILE A 1096 9.27 -19.05 21.20
C ILE A 1096 10.36 -19.19 22.26
N GLU A 1097 11.41 -18.35 22.24
CA GLU A 1097 12.44 -18.36 23.29
C GLU A 1097 11.86 -18.10 24.69
N GLN A 1098 10.90 -17.19 24.84
CA GLN A 1098 10.22 -16.92 26.12
C GLN A 1098 9.36 -18.12 26.59
N CYS A 1099 8.65 -18.79 25.68
CA CYS A 1099 7.85 -19.99 25.98
C CYS A 1099 8.73 -21.16 26.43
N LEU A 1100 9.86 -21.38 25.74
CA LEU A 1100 10.82 -22.43 26.00
C LEU A 1100 11.70 -22.17 27.23
N SER A 1101 11.96 -20.91 27.59
CA SER A 1101 12.78 -20.53 28.75
C SER A 1101 12.02 -20.37 30.07
N SER A 1102 10.71 -20.12 30.02
CA SER A 1102 9.86 -19.88 31.20
C SER A 1102 9.32 -21.15 31.86
N VAL A 1103 9.63 -22.34 31.33
CA VAL A 1103 9.15 -23.61 31.87
C VAL A 1103 10.05 -24.12 33.00
N ASP A 1104 9.44 -24.44 34.14
CA ASP A 1104 10.13 -25.14 35.22
C ASP A 1104 10.19 -26.65 34.90
N ARG A 1105 11.28 -27.10 34.27
CA ARG A 1105 11.46 -28.52 33.88
C ARG A 1105 11.53 -29.51 35.05
N SER A 1106 11.55 -29.05 36.31
CA SER A 1106 11.38 -29.94 37.48
C SER A 1106 9.92 -30.33 37.72
N LYS A 1107 8.99 -29.47 37.28
CA LYS A 1107 7.53 -29.63 37.36
C LYS A 1107 6.93 -30.05 36.03
N GLN A 1108 7.40 -29.45 34.94
CA GLN A 1108 6.91 -29.68 33.58
C GLN A 1108 8.04 -30.26 32.72
N PRO A 1109 8.38 -31.55 32.92
CA PRO A 1109 9.51 -32.19 32.24
C PRO A 1109 9.30 -32.34 30.73
N TRP A 1110 8.06 -32.30 30.23
CA TRP A 1110 7.72 -32.54 28.83
C TRP A 1110 7.51 -31.22 28.07
N LEU A 1111 8.52 -30.85 27.28
CA LEU A 1111 8.55 -29.58 26.53
C LEU A 1111 8.35 -29.85 25.04
N ILE A 1112 7.20 -29.44 24.51
CA ILE A 1112 6.75 -29.77 23.16
C ILE A 1112 6.63 -28.49 22.31
N PHE A 1113 7.30 -28.48 21.15
CA PHE A 1113 7.16 -27.42 20.15
C PHE A 1113 6.18 -27.87 19.06
N LEU A 1114 5.27 -26.97 18.66
CA LEU A 1114 4.21 -27.23 17.70
C LEU A 1114 4.18 -26.15 16.63
N ALA A 1115 4.04 -26.55 15.38
CA ALA A 1115 3.95 -25.67 14.21
C ALA A 1115 3.14 -26.37 13.11
N HIS A 1116 2.60 -25.62 12.14
CA HIS A 1116 1.91 -26.24 11.00
C HIS A 1116 2.92 -26.71 9.93
N ARG A 1117 3.51 -25.81 9.14
CA ARG A 1117 4.53 -26.18 8.15
C ARG A 1117 5.75 -26.83 8.79
N VAL A 1118 6.44 -27.70 8.03
CA VAL A 1118 7.56 -28.48 8.57
C VAL A 1118 8.83 -27.63 8.69
N LEU A 1119 8.93 -26.89 9.80
CA LEU A 1119 10.14 -26.15 10.16
C LEU A 1119 11.31 -27.07 10.55
N GLY A 1120 11.06 -28.36 10.81
CA GLY A 1120 12.05 -29.37 11.17
C GLY A 1120 12.59 -30.18 9.99
N TYR A 1121 12.13 -31.43 9.87
CA TYR A 1121 12.66 -32.43 8.95
C TYR A 1121 11.51 -33.23 8.29
N SER A 1122 11.50 -33.31 6.96
CA SER A 1122 10.56 -34.08 6.13
C SER A 1122 11.22 -34.71 4.92
N SER A 1123 10.93 -35.99 4.65
CA SER A 1123 11.29 -36.68 3.42
C SER A 1123 10.12 -36.79 2.42
N ALA A 1124 9.10 -35.92 2.54
CA ALA A 1124 8.11 -35.71 1.49
C ALA A 1124 8.79 -35.29 0.17
N SER A 1125 8.27 -35.76 -0.97
CA SER A 1125 8.84 -35.45 -2.29
C SER A 1125 8.58 -34.01 -2.74
N TRP A 1126 7.52 -33.37 -2.23
CA TRP A 1126 7.20 -31.96 -2.48
C TRP A 1126 8.38 -31.02 -2.19
N TYR A 1127 8.96 -31.11 -0.99
CA TYR A 1127 10.13 -30.31 -0.59
C TYR A 1127 11.39 -30.63 -1.42
N GLU A 1128 11.49 -31.78 -2.08
CA GLU A 1128 12.58 -32.06 -3.04
C GLU A 1128 12.31 -31.36 -4.37
N ILE A 1129 11.16 -31.68 -4.98
CA ILE A 1129 10.77 -31.29 -6.34
C ILE A 1129 10.63 -29.77 -6.47
N MET A 1130 10.07 -29.11 -5.45
CA MET A 1130 9.77 -27.68 -5.49
C MET A 1130 10.86 -26.79 -4.88
N MET A 1131 11.69 -27.33 -3.97
CA MET A 1131 12.56 -26.53 -3.11
C MET A 1131 13.98 -27.09 -2.87
N GLY A 1132 14.29 -28.34 -3.24
CA GLY A 1132 15.58 -28.97 -2.97
C GLY A 1132 15.93 -29.13 -1.47
N SER A 1133 14.94 -29.04 -0.58
CA SER A 1133 15.07 -29.01 0.88
C SER A 1133 14.58 -30.31 1.53
N TYR A 1134 14.59 -30.39 2.86
CA TYR A 1134 13.99 -31.46 3.68
C TYR A 1134 13.03 -30.87 4.72
N GLY A 1135 12.22 -29.89 4.32
CA GLY A 1135 11.41 -29.02 5.19
C GLY A 1135 11.40 -27.59 4.63
N GLU A 1136 10.78 -26.65 5.34
CA GLU A 1136 10.68 -25.27 4.87
C GLU A 1136 12.06 -24.59 4.70
N PRO A 1137 12.26 -23.76 3.65
CA PRO A 1137 13.45 -22.94 3.52
C PRO A 1137 13.61 -22.01 4.72
N MET A 1138 14.76 -22.05 5.38
CA MET A 1138 15.05 -21.35 6.65
C MET A 1138 14.21 -21.83 7.85
N GLY A 1139 13.51 -22.97 7.76
CA GLY A 1139 12.66 -23.49 8.84
C GLY A 1139 13.43 -23.72 10.14
N ARG A 1140 14.63 -24.31 10.05
CA ARG A 1140 15.49 -24.63 11.20
C ARG A 1140 16.41 -23.48 11.64
N ASP A 1141 16.54 -22.43 10.84
CA ASP A 1141 17.56 -21.38 11.02
C ASP A 1141 17.38 -20.68 12.38
N GLY A 1142 18.28 -20.98 13.33
CA GLY A 1142 18.23 -20.51 14.73
C GLY A 1142 17.14 -21.16 15.61
N LEU A 1143 16.04 -21.68 15.05
CA LEU A 1143 15.08 -22.47 15.84
C LEU A 1143 15.70 -23.79 16.33
N GLU A 1144 16.55 -24.42 15.52
CA GLU A 1144 17.27 -25.65 15.91
C GLU A 1144 18.24 -25.39 17.08
N GLU A 1145 18.80 -24.18 17.18
CA GLU A 1145 19.58 -23.73 18.35
C GLU A 1145 18.69 -23.55 19.59
N LEU A 1146 17.50 -22.95 19.47
CA LEU A 1146 16.56 -22.81 20.60
C LEU A 1146 16.07 -24.17 21.10
N TRP A 1147 15.68 -25.07 20.19
CA TRP A 1147 15.21 -26.42 20.53
C TRP A 1147 16.31 -27.20 21.27
N GLN A 1148 17.56 -27.13 20.81
CA GLN A 1148 18.70 -27.76 21.46
C GLN A 1148 19.04 -27.11 22.82
N LYS A 1149 19.07 -25.77 22.89
CA LYS A 1149 19.36 -24.96 24.10
C LYS A 1149 18.36 -25.16 25.23
N TYR A 1150 17.07 -25.24 24.92
CA TYR A 1150 16.00 -25.42 25.92
C TYR A 1150 15.55 -26.88 26.08
N LYS A 1151 16.18 -27.81 25.34
CA LYS A 1151 15.94 -29.26 25.40
C LYS A 1151 14.48 -29.58 25.10
N VAL A 1152 14.00 -29.12 23.95
CA VAL A 1152 12.69 -29.48 23.39
C VAL A 1152 12.70 -30.97 23.11
N ASP A 1153 11.69 -31.67 23.61
CA ASP A 1153 11.65 -33.13 23.53
C ASP A 1153 11.17 -33.57 22.16
N LEU A 1154 10.05 -32.96 21.73
CA LEU A 1154 9.40 -33.19 20.46
C LEU A 1154 9.10 -31.87 19.76
N ALA A 1155 9.46 -31.80 18.48
CA ALA A 1155 9.00 -30.77 17.56
C ALA A 1155 8.05 -31.42 16.53
N VAL A 1156 6.77 -31.04 16.57
CA VAL A 1156 5.68 -31.73 15.86
C VAL A 1156 5.03 -30.81 14.83
N PHE A 1157 4.81 -31.34 13.62
CA PHE A 1157 4.41 -30.59 12.42
C PHE A 1157 3.20 -31.22 11.69
N GLY A 1158 2.40 -30.38 11.02
CA GLY A 1158 1.39 -30.77 10.03
C GLY A 1158 1.91 -30.57 8.60
N HIS A 1159 1.06 -30.04 7.71
CA HIS A 1159 1.28 -29.59 6.32
C HIS A 1159 1.64 -30.68 5.31
N ILE A 1160 2.45 -31.65 5.72
CA ILE A 1160 2.76 -32.85 4.95
C ILE A 1160 1.78 -33.93 5.37
N HIS A 1161 0.87 -34.29 4.45
CA HIS A 1161 -0.22 -35.22 4.71
C HIS A 1161 0.24 -36.69 4.81
N SER A 1162 1.04 -37.02 5.81
CA SER A 1162 1.54 -38.36 6.13
C SER A 1162 2.09 -38.39 7.57
N TYR A 1163 2.66 -39.53 7.99
CA TYR A 1163 3.38 -39.63 9.26
C TYR A 1163 4.87 -39.92 9.04
N GLU A 1164 5.74 -39.20 9.74
CA GLU A 1164 7.19 -39.41 9.73
C GLU A 1164 7.80 -39.08 11.09
N ARG A 1165 8.76 -39.89 11.55
CA ARG A 1165 9.51 -39.68 12.79
C ARG A 1165 11.01 -39.78 12.56
N THR A 1166 11.77 -38.86 13.16
CA THR A 1166 13.23 -38.86 13.07
C THR A 1166 13.92 -39.63 14.21
N CYS A 1167 15.22 -39.87 14.06
CA CYS A 1167 16.14 -40.00 15.19
C CYS A 1167 16.21 -38.69 16.01
N PRO A 1168 16.73 -38.69 17.25
CA PRO A 1168 17.14 -37.47 17.95
C PRO A 1168 18.23 -36.76 17.14
N ILE A 1169 17.91 -35.60 16.57
CA ILE A 1169 18.67 -34.96 15.49
C ILE A 1169 19.04 -33.51 15.82
N TYR A 1170 20.26 -33.12 15.44
CA TYR A 1170 20.75 -31.74 15.53
C TYR A 1170 21.77 -31.48 14.42
N GLN A 1171 21.67 -30.31 13.76
CA GLN A 1171 22.52 -29.91 12.62
C GLN A 1171 22.55 -31.00 11.53
N ASN A 1172 21.37 -31.48 11.14
CA ASN A 1172 21.12 -32.57 10.21
C ASN A 1172 21.65 -33.97 10.61
N ARG A 1173 22.30 -34.13 11.77
CA ARG A 1173 22.92 -35.41 12.22
C ARG A 1173 22.13 -36.05 13.35
N CYS A 1174 21.95 -37.36 13.30
CA CYS A 1174 21.51 -38.11 14.48
C CYS A 1174 22.57 -37.99 15.58
N VAL A 1175 22.20 -37.44 16.73
CA VAL A 1175 23.06 -37.38 17.93
C VAL A 1175 22.92 -38.67 18.74
N GLN A 1176 21.79 -39.36 18.57
CA GLN A 1176 21.52 -40.71 19.05
C GLN A 1176 20.79 -41.48 17.95
N ASP A 1177 20.99 -42.79 17.86
CA ASP A 1177 20.27 -43.62 16.91
C ASP A 1177 18.76 -43.61 17.19
N GLY A 1178 17.94 -43.74 16.12
CA GLY A 1178 16.49 -43.85 16.26
C GLY A 1178 16.11 -45.12 17.03
N SER A 1179 15.17 -44.99 17.96
CA SER A 1179 14.77 -46.06 18.89
C SER A 1179 13.29 -45.95 19.28
N ASN A 1180 12.74 -47.02 19.85
CA ASN A 1180 11.44 -47.01 20.53
C ASN A 1180 11.58 -46.81 22.06
N HIS A 1181 12.81 -46.72 22.55
CA HIS A 1181 13.12 -46.39 23.93
C HIS A 1181 14.36 -45.48 24.00
N TYR A 1182 14.17 -44.28 24.53
CA TYR A 1182 15.22 -43.31 24.85
C TYR A 1182 15.30 -43.19 26.37
N SER A 1183 16.51 -43.23 26.93
CA SER A 1183 16.69 -43.18 28.38
C SER A 1183 17.91 -42.35 28.79
N GLY A 1184 17.83 -41.75 29.99
CA GLY A 1184 18.86 -40.87 30.53
C GLY A 1184 18.94 -39.51 29.82
N GLN A 1185 20.15 -38.98 29.69
CA GLN A 1185 20.44 -37.61 29.29
C GLN A 1185 19.76 -37.17 27.98
N PHE A 1186 19.21 -35.94 27.96
CA PHE A 1186 18.77 -35.31 26.72
C PHE A 1186 19.95 -35.11 25.75
N ASN A 1187 19.87 -35.72 24.57
CA ASN A 1187 20.87 -35.60 23.51
C ASN A 1187 20.50 -34.54 22.46
N ALA A 1188 19.33 -34.69 21.83
CA ALA A 1188 18.79 -33.80 20.82
C ALA A 1188 17.26 -33.97 20.66
N THR A 1189 16.63 -33.04 19.94
CA THR A 1189 15.18 -33.03 19.68
C THR A 1189 14.78 -34.18 18.74
N THR A 1190 13.64 -34.82 18.97
CA THR A 1190 13.02 -35.73 17.97
C THR A 1190 11.94 -34.98 17.21
N HIS A 1191 11.96 -35.06 15.87
CA HIS A 1191 11.00 -34.38 15.01
C HIS A 1191 9.95 -35.36 14.52
N VAL A 1192 8.70 -34.90 14.43
CA VAL A 1192 7.54 -35.71 14.03
C VAL A 1192 6.66 -34.93 13.07
N ILE A 1193 6.25 -35.56 11.97
CA ILE A 1193 5.18 -35.09 11.09
C ILE A 1193 3.93 -35.92 11.39
N VAL A 1194 2.80 -35.25 11.53
CA VAL A 1194 1.49 -35.84 11.83
C VAL A 1194 0.36 -35.11 11.10
N GLY A 1195 0.63 -34.68 9.86
CA GLY A 1195 -0.38 -34.11 8.96
C GLY A 1195 -1.28 -35.16 8.29
N GLY A 1196 -1.20 -36.43 8.68
CA GLY A 1196 -2.12 -37.48 8.22
C GLY A 1196 -3.57 -37.34 8.69
N GLY A 1197 -4.03 -36.16 9.12
CA GLY A 1197 -5.32 -35.98 9.80
C GLY A 1197 -6.54 -36.27 8.92
N GLY A 1198 -6.51 -35.95 7.62
CA GLY A 1198 -7.64 -36.22 6.73
C GLY A 1198 -7.44 -35.80 5.27
N ALA A 1199 -6.63 -34.78 4.99
CA ALA A 1199 -6.37 -34.29 3.65
C ALA A 1199 -5.53 -35.24 2.77
N MET A 1200 -5.63 -35.07 1.45
CA MET A 1200 -5.09 -35.99 0.45
C MET A 1200 -3.58 -36.27 0.64
N LEU A 1201 -3.23 -37.55 0.87
CA LEU A 1201 -1.92 -37.98 1.35
C LEU A 1201 -0.72 -37.51 0.50
N SER A 1202 0.34 -37.08 1.17
CA SER A 1202 1.56 -36.52 0.58
C SER A 1202 2.66 -37.59 0.39
N PRO A 1203 3.13 -37.86 -0.84
CA PRO A 1203 4.07 -38.93 -1.11
C PRO A 1203 5.50 -38.64 -0.64
N PHE A 1204 6.19 -39.69 -0.18
CA PHE A 1204 7.60 -39.64 0.20
C PHE A 1204 8.55 -39.74 -0.99
N ARG A 1205 9.81 -39.36 -0.76
CA ARG A 1205 10.94 -39.59 -1.68
C ARG A 1205 11.26 -41.08 -1.81
N ALA A 1206 11.77 -41.45 -2.98
CA ALA A 1206 12.27 -42.79 -3.27
C ALA A 1206 13.50 -43.16 -2.42
N THR A 1207 14.34 -42.18 -2.10
CA THR A 1207 15.43 -42.33 -1.11
C THR A 1207 14.90 -42.12 0.31
N VAL A 1208 15.44 -42.87 1.26
CA VAL A 1208 15.18 -42.70 2.69
C VAL A 1208 16.37 -41.98 3.31
N PRO A 1209 16.21 -40.77 3.90
CA PRO A 1209 17.27 -40.13 4.66
C PRO A 1209 17.61 -40.95 5.90
N TYR A 1210 18.89 -41.05 6.25
CA TYR A 1210 19.35 -41.88 7.39
C TYR A 1210 18.75 -41.46 8.74
N TRP A 1211 18.30 -40.22 8.87
CA TRP A 1211 17.63 -39.71 10.08
C TRP A 1211 16.14 -40.04 10.14
N SER A 1212 15.52 -40.48 9.04
CA SER A 1212 14.10 -40.85 8.99
C SER A 1212 13.95 -42.28 9.50
N PHE A 1213 13.48 -42.41 10.74
CA PHE A 1213 13.41 -43.68 11.46
C PHE A 1213 12.14 -44.46 11.11
N PHE A 1214 11.01 -43.76 10.99
CA PHE A 1214 9.72 -44.36 10.62
C PHE A 1214 8.96 -43.43 9.67
N ARG A 1215 8.29 -44.00 8.67
CA ARG A 1215 7.42 -43.29 7.72
C ARG A 1215 6.18 -44.12 7.41
N ASP A 1216 5.02 -43.48 7.30
CA ASP A 1216 3.78 -44.13 6.93
C ASP A 1216 2.90 -43.23 6.05
N TYR A 1217 2.41 -43.80 4.95
CA TYR A 1217 1.58 -43.13 3.95
C TYR A 1217 0.13 -43.59 4.12
N ASP A 1218 -0.50 -43.10 5.18
CA ASP A 1218 -1.87 -43.41 5.60
C ASP A 1218 -2.39 -42.30 6.53
N PHE A 1219 -3.66 -42.34 6.84
CA PHE A 1219 -4.29 -41.37 7.74
C PHE A 1219 -4.11 -41.77 9.20
N GLY A 1220 -3.79 -40.81 10.07
CA GLY A 1220 -3.55 -41.04 11.49
C GLY A 1220 -3.27 -39.78 12.30
N PHE A 1221 -3.20 -39.96 13.61
CA PHE A 1221 -2.95 -38.93 14.61
C PHE A 1221 -1.95 -39.44 15.65
N SER A 1222 -1.36 -38.54 16.43
CA SER A 1222 -0.47 -38.90 17.54
C SER A 1222 -1.15 -38.75 18.90
N LYS A 1223 -0.70 -39.54 19.87
CA LYS A 1223 -1.14 -39.52 21.27
C LYS A 1223 0.08 -39.53 22.18
N LEU A 1224 0.21 -38.50 23.00
CA LEU A 1224 1.25 -38.35 24.00
C LEU A 1224 0.64 -38.69 25.37
N THR A 1225 1.18 -39.71 26.03
CA THR A 1225 0.77 -40.11 27.39
C THR A 1225 1.93 -39.92 28.35
N ALA A 1226 1.90 -38.85 29.14
CA ALA A 1226 2.78 -38.73 30.30
C ALA A 1226 2.23 -39.64 31.40
N LEU A 1227 3.05 -40.62 31.84
CA LEU A 1227 2.68 -41.56 32.90
C LEU A 1227 3.04 -41.03 34.29
N ASN A 1228 4.12 -40.26 34.36
CA ASN A 1228 4.65 -39.54 35.53
C ASN A 1228 5.76 -38.57 35.04
N HIS A 1229 6.40 -37.87 35.97
CA HIS A 1229 7.45 -36.89 35.66
C HIS A 1229 8.69 -37.47 34.93
N SER A 1230 8.99 -38.77 35.08
CA SER A 1230 10.16 -39.41 34.46
C SER A 1230 9.83 -40.28 33.23
N THR A 1231 8.55 -40.49 32.87
CA THR A 1231 8.18 -41.32 31.70
C THR A 1231 7.08 -40.72 30.81
N LEU A 1232 7.45 -40.45 29.55
CA LEU A 1232 6.55 -40.11 28.45
C LEU A 1232 6.47 -41.27 27.45
N LEU A 1233 5.25 -41.63 27.04
CA LEU A 1233 4.96 -42.50 25.91
C LEU A 1233 4.40 -41.65 24.76
N PHE A 1234 4.92 -41.85 23.55
CA PHE A 1234 4.34 -41.37 22.30
C PHE A 1234 3.81 -42.55 21.49
N GLU A 1235 2.60 -42.43 20.96
CA GLU A 1235 1.96 -43.39 20.05
C GLU A 1235 1.49 -42.68 18.77
N TYR A 1236 1.82 -43.21 17.60
CA TYR A 1236 1.17 -42.86 16.34
C TYR A 1236 0.10 -43.91 16.01
N LYS A 1237 -1.12 -43.44 15.73
CA LYS A 1237 -2.31 -44.28 15.58
C LYS A 1237 -3.02 -44.00 14.26
N LYS A 1238 -3.34 -45.05 13.49
CA LYS A 1238 -4.04 -44.91 12.20
C LYS A 1238 -5.53 -44.65 12.40
N SER A 1239 -6.07 -43.66 11.68
CA SER A 1239 -7.47 -43.25 11.76
C SER A 1239 -8.45 -44.32 11.27
N ARG A 1240 -8.01 -45.25 10.42
CA ARG A 1240 -8.85 -46.34 9.90
C ARG A 1240 -9.26 -47.37 10.98
N ASP A 1241 -8.44 -47.59 12.01
CA ASP A 1241 -8.61 -48.71 12.96
C ASP A 1241 -8.28 -48.40 14.43
N GLY A 1242 -7.71 -47.22 14.75
CA GLY A 1242 -7.39 -46.81 16.11
C GLY A 1242 -6.21 -47.58 16.74
N LYS A 1243 -5.43 -48.32 15.96
CA LYS A 1243 -4.28 -49.09 16.47
C LYS A 1243 -2.99 -48.27 16.39
N VAL A 1244 -2.08 -48.57 17.30
CA VAL A 1244 -0.72 -48.02 17.32
C VAL A 1244 0.13 -48.69 16.23
N TYR A 1245 0.79 -47.88 15.40
CA TYR A 1245 1.64 -48.35 14.29
C TYR A 1245 3.12 -47.95 14.46
N ASP A 1246 3.39 -46.86 15.17
CA ASP A 1246 4.72 -46.49 15.64
C ASP A 1246 4.60 -45.96 17.08
N HIS A 1247 5.65 -46.13 17.88
CA HIS A 1247 5.69 -45.66 19.26
C HIS A 1247 7.13 -45.47 19.74
N PHE A 1248 7.31 -44.61 20.72
CA PHE A 1248 8.54 -44.57 21.50
C PHE A 1248 8.29 -44.09 22.93
N THR A 1249 9.22 -44.39 23.83
CA THR A 1249 9.22 -43.93 25.21
C THR A 1249 10.44 -43.07 25.51
N ILE A 1250 10.28 -42.04 26.33
CA ILE A 1250 11.37 -41.25 26.91
C ILE A 1250 11.34 -41.48 28.42
N SER A 1251 12.42 -42.04 28.98
CA SER A 1251 12.54 -42.46 30.38
C SER A 1251 13.78 -41.84 31.04
N ARG A 1252 13.61 -40.73 31.75
CA ARG A 1252 14.71 -39.90 32.28
C ARG A 1252 14.28 -39.08 33.49
N ASP A 1253 15.20 -38.70 34.36
CA ASP A 1253 14.91 -37.86 35.52
C ASP A 1253 15.25 -36.38 35.27
N TYR A 1254 14.87 -35.48 36.19
CA TYR A 1254 15.19 -34.05 36.08
C TYR A 1254 16.71 -33.77 35.95
N ARG A 1255 17.59 -34.57 36.58
CA ARG A 1255 19.05 -34.50 36.42
C ARG A 1255 19.51 -34.69 34.95
N ASP A 1256 18.79 -35.51 34.20
CA ASP A 1256 19.10 -35.87 32.81
C ASP A 1256 18.65 -34.77 31.84
N ILE A 1257 17.68 -33.96 32.26
CA ILE A 1257 17.34 -32.68 31.64
C ILE A 1257 18.41 -31.63 31.99
N LEU A 1258 18.93 -31.58 33.22
CA LEU A 1258 19.96 -30.61 33.62
C LEU A 1258 21.35 -30.86 33.03
N ALA A 1259 21.70 -32.10 32.66
CA ALA A 1259 23.04 -32.46 32.21
C ALA A 1259 23.43 -31.83 30.86
N CYS A 1260 24.68 -31.36 30.74
CA CYS A 1260 25.18 -30.64 29.56
C CYS A 1260 25.29 -31.52 28.30
N SER A 1261 24.60 -31.12 27.23
CA SER A 1261 24.59 -31.78 25.92
C SER A 1261 25.28 -30.92 24.84
N ILE A 1262 25.39 -31.41 23.60
CA ILE A 1262 26.01 -30.67 22.49
C ILE A 1262 25.30 -29.32 22.32
N ASP A 1263 26.08 -28.24 22.18
CA ASP A 1263 25.66 -26.82 22.14
C ASP A 1263 24.74 -26.37 23.29
N ASN A 1264 24.70 -27.14 24.39
CA ASN A 1264 23.88 -26.84 25.56
C ASN A 1264 24.60 -27.22 26.86
N CYS A 1265 25.42 -26.28 27.35
CA CYS A 1265 25.93 -26.31 28.71
C CYS A 1265 25.85 -24.90 29.33
N PRO A 1266 25.17 -24.72 30.47
CA PRO A 1266 25.14 -23.44 31.18
C PRO A 1266 26.54 -22.96 31.57
N ARG A 1267 26.74 -21.63 31.60
CA ARG A 1267 28.01 -21.03 32.02
C ARG A 1267 28.29 -21.35 33.49
N THR A 1268 29.39 -22.04 33.76
CA THR A 1268 29.93 -22.27 35.10
C THR A 1268 30.89 -21.15 35.52
N THR A 1269 31.08 -20.97 36.82
CA THR A 1269 32.17 -20.16 37.38
C THR A 1269 33.27 -21.08 37.93
N LEU A 1270 34.51 -20.57 37.98
CA LEU A 1270 35.64 -21.22 38.65
C LEU A 1270 35.77 -20.79 40.12
N ALA A 1271 34.89 -19.92 40.62
CA ALA A 1271 34.79 -19.60 42.04
C ALA A 1271 34.19 -20.79 42.82
N VAL A 1272 34.77 -21.09 43.98
CA VAL A 1272 34.42 -22.18 44.91
C VAL A 1272 34.29 -21.60 46.30
#